data_AF-A0A6Q2YVN4-F1
#
_entry.id   AF-A0A6Q2YVN4-F1
#
_cell.length_a   1.000
_cell.length_b   1.000
_cell.length_c   1.000
_cell.angle_alpha   90.00
_cell.angle_beta   90.00
_cell.angle_gamma   90.00
#
_symmetry.space_group_name_H-M   'P 1'
#
loop_
_entity.id
_entity.type
_entity.pdbx_description
1 polymer ?
#
loop_
_entity_poly.entity_id
_entity_poly.type
_entity_poly.pdbx_seq_one_letter_code
_entity_poly.pdbx_strand_id
1 'polypeptide(L)'
;LFDSTGVGLNWLVPGAFLQEDCSVNSCHPELGDLMVGRANRLSASSTCGLNGPQNYCILGYLEDEKKCFICDSRQSYHLYNQESHRIENVITTFDPERKTKWWQSENGVHEVTIQLDLEALFQFSHLVLTFKSFRPAAMLVERSKDYGQTWKVFRYFAEDCAFHFPWVSLGPAKRIDEVICDDRYSSLEPSTEGEVVLKALDPSFNIDDPYTPHIQEQITLTNLRVKFTRLITLGDTLLQRKKRSPQVKYYYALYEMVVRGSCFCHGHASMCMPVDEIRGDIHGRCVCQHNTVGTNCERCQEFYNDAPWRPSSQTHPHVCRRCNCHGHSETCHFDMAQYQASGGVSGGVCDNCRHDRVGPHCELCRPYLYQDPRLSLDDPQGCIPCDCDATGSLENGLCDPVSGRCVCKENVGGERCDRCKFGFYGLSQEDPTGCQSKRCTCNFLGSVLTPYPCDQQTGQCVCQSLAVGPLCDECRPGYWGLGNTVYPCSPCNCDHGGAYSDTCSSVDGQCQCRPNMVNRRCSDPAPGYFLAGLDFYLYEAENAAPLYPSSPIVRPEYDLYMPVTWTGPGFVRVLDGVGLRFTVDNLPESLDYQLVIRYEQEVRVTMAMKNNLKHKWKCVCVCAFLFFCVLLRCDGQTGTLLNSCAFWFCFFQMGLIPTIESVQDFCSQSEVDQFQRFRCFELDSEQRILPDVCEGLIRSLSARIHNGAMVCRCNLQGSHGPSCSKLGGRCDCKPNVIGRCCDSCAPLTYGFGPSGCAPCDCDPRGAIAELCDQVRGQCPCRREVGGRRCDQCLPGYFGFPLCRPCECNSLAELCDQHTGVCRDCRKHSTGDNCERCLDGYFGDPASREPCKPCLCPDTQSSGRFFARTCNRDSRSGSLTCDCLTGHTGARCDACAAGFYGQLTRPGDGCRVCVCNDNADLADPDACDSVTGECLRCRHNTHGAHCQNCKPGYYGNALSQDCRECSCDRRGTEVAQCPLGSRCFCDSLTGQCPCRSGVVGVLCDECADGFWNLQGGSGCQPCQCDPANSLSNHFFQVTGQCQCRAEFGGRRCDGCGENHFGNPDLQCVSCDCNMDGTDRPACDPFTGECLCRVGVMGIFCDECAPGYDQAFPACTPCHPCALLVANEVHDVHLDVQRMRTLVSRHSGQLKPEDGGRLRRMLEMQSKLDSLANLTGNSVPRFKAQTITKHTLTDDRVCPLSLSCLDDDCSKSECGGALCPDRFGERACGGPTCDGSVPISQNATEIAEQGTNKIFILMSNLLESKMKARSPTLLILF
;
A
#
# COMPACT_ATOMS: atom_id res chain seq x y z
N LEU A 1 69.84 1.03 16.58
CA LEU A 1 69.89 1.98 17.71
C LEU A 1 68.72 2.95 17.61
N PHE A 2 67.53 2.56 18.03
CA PHE A 2 66.92 2.88 19.32
C PHE A 2 65.57 2.13 19.40
N ASP A 3 65.37 1.46 20.54
CA ASP A 3 64.15 0.83 21.05
C ASP A 3 63.03 1.88 21.28
N SER A 4 61.72 1.60 21.43
CA SER A 4 60.93 0.37 21.63
C SER A 4 59.43 0.72 21.67
N THR A 5 58.58 -0.23 21.26
CA THR A 5 57.17 -0.52 21.69
C THR A 5 56.10 0.59 21.57
N GLY A 6 54.90 0.39 21.02
CA GLY A 6 54.16 -0.78 20.57
C GLY A 6 52.66 -0.41 20.60
N VAL A 7 51.86 -0.95 19.66
CA VAL A 7 50.43 -1.34 19.75
C VAL A 7 50.04 -1.85 18.36
N GLY A 8 49.54 -3.08 18.31
CA GLY A 8 49.43 -3.92 17.11
C GLY A 8 48.16 -3.71 16.28
N LEU A 9 48.41 -3.46 14.99
CA LEU A 9 47.91 -4.15 13.78
C LEU A 9 46.43 -4.56 13.71
N ASN A 10 45.69 -3.69 13.00
CA ASN A 10 44.57 -4.03 12.13
C ASN A 10 44.92 -5.17 11.15
N TRP A 11 44.05 -6.19 11.10
CA TRP A 11 43.91 -7.04 9.93
C TRP A 11 42.70 -6.58 9.12
N LEU A 12 42.95 -6.30 7.85
CA LEU A 12 41.98 -5.96 6.82
C LEU A 12 40.94 -7.08 6.66
N VAL A 13 39.66 -6.74 6.82
CA VAL A 13 38.52 -7.57 6.38
C VAL A 13 38.13 -7.13 4.97
N PRO A 14 37.97 -8.04 4.00
CA PRO A 14 37.50 -7.68 2.66
C PRO A 14 35.98 -7.50 2.64
N GLY A 15 35.53 -6.41 2.00
CA GLY A 15 34.19 -6.28 1.42
C GLY A 15 33.01 -6.23 2.40
N ALA A 16 32.61 -5.04 2.81
CA ALA A 16 31.24 -4.81 3.27
C ALA A 16 30.28 -5.04 2.08
N PHE A 17 29.67 -6.22 2.01
CA PHE A 17 28.39 -6.40 1.34
C PHE A 17 27.35 -5.59 2.12
N LEU A 18 26.57 -4.77 1.42
CA LEU A 18 25.39 -4.10 1.98
C LEU A 18 24.48 -5.16 2.62
N GLN A 19 24.31 -5.06 3.93
CA GLN A 19 23.39 -5.90 4.69
C GLN A 19 21.97 -5.43 4.37
N GLU A 20 21.25 -6.17 3.52
CA GLU A 20 19.82 -5.93 3.30
C GLU A 20 19.04 -6.31 4.58
N ASP A 21 18.69 -5.29 5.35
CA ASP A 21 17.83 -5.41 6.53
C ASP A 21 16.40 -5.79 6.10
N CYS A 22 15.77 -6.75 6.81
CA CYS A 22 14.35 -7.09 6.64
C CYS A 22 13.44 -5.99 7.21
N SER A 23 13.66 -4.74 6.80
CA SER A 23 13.17 -3.56 7.52
C SER A 23 11.72 -3.20 7.24
N VAL A 24 11.10 -3.76 6.18
CA VAL A 24 9.71 -3.44 5.81
C VAL A 24 8.86 -4.65 5.37
N ASN A 25 9.45 -5.71 4.81
CA ASN A 25 8.73 -6.81 4.16
C ASN A 25 9.24 -8.21 4.59
N SER A 26 8.55 -9.27 4.14
CA SER A 26 9.05 -10.65 4.22
C SER A 26 10.43 -10.78 3.55
N CYS A 27 11.34 -11.49 4.19
CA CYS A 27 12.68 -11.73 3.68
C CYS A 27 13.02 -13.22 3.68
N HIS A 28 13.71 -13.66 2.62
CA HIS A 28 14.03 -15.06 2.39
C HIS A 28 15.51 -15.20 2.03
N PRO A 29 16.20 -16.26 2.49
CA PRO A 29 17.57 -16.54 2.08
C PRO A 29 17.67 -16.92 0.61
N GLU A 30 18.85 -16.70 0.02
CA GLU A 30 19.12 -17.02 -1.38
C GLU A 30 18.90 -18.52 -1.71
N LEU A 31 18.49 -18.77 -2.96
CA LEU A 31 18.36 -20.12 -3.53
C LEU A 31 19.71 -20.60 -4.08
N GLY A 32 20.17 -21.76 -3.64
CA GLY A 32 21.40 -22.37 -4.13
C GLY A 32 21.33 -23.89 -4.22
N ASP A 33 22.46 -24.52 -4.50
CA ASP A 33 22.59 -25.98 -4.51
C ASP A 33 23.00 -26.48 -3.12
N LEU A 34 22.15 -27.28 -2.49
CA LEU A 34 22.35 -27.81 -1.16
C LEU A 34 23.51 -28.81 -1.09
N MET A 35 23.94 -29.36 -2.24
CA MET A 35 25.04 -30.33 -2.33
C MET A 35 26.42 -29.69 -2.13
N VAL A 36 26.57 -28.40 -2.46
CA VAL A 36 27.85 -27.69 -2.41
C VAL A 36 28.34 -27.59 -0.96
N GLY A 37 29.56 -28.05 -0.70
CA GLY A 37 30.16 -28.10 0.64
C GLY A 37 29.72 -29.31 1.50
N ARG A 38 28.84 -30.19 1.00
CA ARG A 38 28.30 -31.34 1.74
C ARG A 38 28.72 -32.70 1.19
N ALA A 39 29.90 -32.78 0.57
CA ALA A 39 30.45 -34.03 0.02
C ALA A 39 30.54 -35.16 1.05
N ASN A 40 30.86 -34.84 2.30
CA ASN A 40 30.91 -35.80 3.41
C ASN A 40 29.54 -36.26 3.94
N ARG A 41 28.44 -35.64 3.49
CA ARG A 41 27.06 -35.97 3.84
C ARG A 41 26.32 -36.69 2.72
N LEU A 42 27.01 -36.95 1.62
CA LEU A 42 26.51 -37.69 0.48
C LEU A 42 27.03 -39.12 0.54
N SER A 43 26.13 -40.10 0.37
CA SER A 43 26.49 -41.52 0.39
C SER A 43 25.80 -42.28 -0.74
N ALA A 44 26.48 -43.30 -1.25
CA ALA A 44 25.93 -44.23 -2.24
C ALA A 44 26.10 -45.67 -1.75
N SER A 45 25.09 -46.52 -1.96
CA SER A 45 25.14 -47.93 -1.54
C SER A 45 26.06 -48.80 -2.39
N SER A 46 26.34 -48.40 -3.63
CA SER A 46 27.21 -49.13 -4.57
C SER A 46 28.08 -48.15 -5.35
N THR A 47 29.37 -48.44 -5.44
CA THR A 47 30.35 -47.65 -6.20
C THR A 47 31.37 -48.60 -6.81
N CYS A 48 31.67 -48.49 -8.10
CA CYS A 48 32.63 -49.37 -8.75
C CYS A 48 34.04 -49.16 -8.20
N GLY A 49 34.85 -50.22 -8.18
CA GLY A 49 36.28 -50.11 -7.92
C GLY A 49 36.71 -49.90 -6.45
N LEU A 50 35.81 -49.95 -5.46
CA LEU A 50 36.16 -49.73 -4.04
C LEU A 50 36.99 -50.87 -3.42
N ASN A 51 36.69 -52.12 -3.77
CA ASN A 51 37.37 -53.31 -3.24
C ASN A 51 38.53 -53.80 -4.12
N GLY A 52 38.76 -53.15 -5.26
CA GLY A 52 39.77 -53.48 -6.27
C GLY A 52 39.31 -53.03 -7.67
N PRO A 53 40.22 -52.89 -8.66
CA PRO A 53 39.87 -52.37 -9.99
C PRO A 53 38.83 -53.25 -10.72
N GLN A 54 37.81 -52.62 -11.30
CA GLN A 54 36.70 -53.28 -12.01
C GLN A 54 36.63 -52.79 -13.46
N ASN A 55 36.52 -53.69 -14.44
CA ASN A 55 36.32 -53.29 -15.84
C ASN A 55 34.88 -52.83 -16.07
N TYR A 56 34.65 -51.83 -16.92
CA TYR A 56 33.32 -51.42 -17.41
C TYR A 56 33.38 -51.03 -18.89
N CYS A 57 32.26 -51.06 -19.61
CA CYS A 57 32.22 -50.74 -21.04
C CYS A 57 31.08 -49.77 -21.37
N ILE A 58 31.36 -48.73 -22.17
CA ILE A 58 30.37 -47.72 -22.59
C ILE A 58 29.71 -48.14 -23.91
N LEU A 59 28.37 -48.16 -23.96
CA LEU A 59 27.56 -48.47 -25.14
C LEU A 59 27.37 -47.20 -26.00
N GLY A 60 28.36 -46.83 -26.81
CA GLY A 60 28.40 -45.49 -27.44
C GLY A 60 28.57 -45.37 -28.95
N TYR A 61 28.99 -46.39 -29.70
CA TYR A 61 29.20 -46.27 -31.15
C TYR A 61 28.80 -47.56 -31.87
N LEU A 62 27.76 -47.48 -32.70
CA LEU A 62 27.20 -48.62 -33.44
C LEU A 62 28.01 -49.04 -34.67
N GLU A 63 29.22 -48.51 -34.92
CA GLU A 63 29.98 -48.89 -36.11
C GLU A 63 31.43 -49.34 -35.92
N ASP A 64 32.17 -49.01 -34.84
CA ASP A 64 33.52 -49.58 -34.66
C ASP A 64 33.96 -49.69 -33.17
N GLU A 65 34.38 -50.91 -32.79
CA GLU A 65 35.04 -51.37 -31.55
C GLU A 65 34.54 -50.90 -30.16
N LYS A 66 34.06 -51.86 -29.35
CA LYS A 66 33.72 -51.71 -27.92
C LYS A 66 34.93 -51.23 -27.09
N LYS A 67 34.95 -49.96 -26.67
CA LYS A 67 35.93 -49.43 -25.70
C LYS A 67 35.49 -49.76 -24.26
N CYS A 68 36.30 -50.57 -23.58
CA CYS A 68 36.14 -50.87 -22.15
C CYS A 68 37.27 -50.20 -21.36
N PHE A 69 36.97 -49.75 -20.15
CA PHE A 69 37.83 -48.98 -19.25
C PHE A 69 37.88 -49.64 -17.87
N ILE A 70 38.74 -49.15 -16.97
CA ILE A 70 38.95 -49.69 -15.62
C ILE A 70 38.43 -48.67 -14.62
N CYS A 71 37.57 -49.05 -13.68
CA CYS A 71 37.19 -48.23 -12.54
C CYS A 71 37.99 -48.62 -11.30
N ASP A 72 38.76 -47.70 -10.74
CA ASP A 72 39.51 -47.85 -9.48
C ASP A 72 39.24 -46.67 -8.53
N SER A 73 38.16 -46.81 -7.75
CA SER A 73 37.71 -45.79 -6.81
C SER A 73 38.32 -45.93 -5.41
N ARG A 74 39.41 -46.68 -5.22
CA ARG A 74 40.06 -46.81 -3.89
C ARG A 74 40.62 -45.49 -3.37
N GLN A 75 41.02 -44.60 -4.27
CA GLN A 75 41.42 -43.22 -3.96
C GLN A 75 40.43 -42.24 -4.59
N SER A 76 40.40 -41.00 -4.12
CA SER A 76 39.62 -39.91 -4.73
C SER A 76 40.09 -39.59 -6.16
N TYR A 77 39.22 -38.98 -6.95
CA TYR A 77 39.56 -38.49 -8.28
C TYR A 77 40.62 -37.38 -8.19
N HIS A 78 41.67 -37.50 -9.02
CA HIS A 78 42.68 -36.46 -9.24
C HIS A 78 43.09 -36.47 -10.72
N LEU A 79 43.73 -35.41 -11.22
CA LEU A 79 44.18 -35.33 -12.62
C LEU A 79 45.05 -36.53 -13.06
N TYR A 80 45.77 -37.16 -12.13
CA TYR A 80 46.61 -38.35 -12.34
C TYR A 80 45.91 -39.68 -12.01
N ASN A 81 44.71 -39.63 -11.42
CA ASN A 81 43.88 -40.78 -11.07
C ASN A 81 42.45 -40.56 -11.62
N GLN A 82 42.32 -40.64 -12.94
CA GLN A 82 41.07 -40.36 -13.67
C GLN A 82 40.06 -41.51 -13.61
N GLU A 83 40.46 -42.66 -13.08
CA GLU A 83 39.66 -43.90 -13.03
C GLU A 83 38.79 -44.02 -11.76
N SER A 84 38.75 -42.99 -10.91
CA SER A 84 37.95 -42.97 -9.68
C SER A 84 36.58 -42.34 -9.91
N HIS A 85 35.52 -43.07 -9.55
CA HIS A 85 34.12 -42.69 -9.81
C HIS A 85 33.28 -42.69 -8.52
N ARG A 86 33.79 -42.07 -7.45
CA ARG A 86 33.11 -41.96 -6.16
C ARG A 86 31.92 -40.99 -6.18
N ILE A 87 31.05 -41.07 -5.17
CA ILE A 87 29.79 -40.33 -5.15
C ILE A 87 30.00 -38.81 -5.03
N GLU A 88 31.06 -38.35 -4.37
CA GLU A 88 31.41 -36.94 -4.27
C GLU A 88 31.65 -36.25 -5.62
N ASN A 89 31.91 -37.01 -6.69
CA ASN A 89 32.15 -36.48 -8.03
C ASN A 89 30.89 -35.86 -8.68
N VAL A 90 29.68 -36.11 -8.16
CA VAL A 90 28.42 -35.60 -8.73
C VAL A 90 28.09 -34.16 -8.30
N ILE A 91 28.85 -33.61 -7.36
CA ILE A 91 28.65 -32.26 -6.84
C ILE A 91 29.15 -31.27 -7.88
N THR A 92 28.26 -30.41 -8.37
CA THR A 92 28.62 -29.43 -9.40
C THR A 92 29.58 -28.39 -8.84
N THR A 93 30.78 -28.28 -9.42
CA THR A 93 31.71 -27.17 -9.20
C THR A 93 31.84 -26.36 -10.49
N PHE A 94 32.16 -25.07 -10.40
CA PHE A 94 32.41 -24.19 -11.57
C PHE A 94 33.72 -24.56 -12.34
N ASP A 95 34.13 -25.82 -12.28
CA ASP A 95 35.35 -26.36 -12.86
C ASP A 95 35.14 -26.62 -14.37
N PRO A 96 35.98 -26.06 -15.27
CA PRO A 96 35.88 -26.28 -16.72
C PRO A 96 35.94 -27.77 -17.12
N GLU A 97 36.44 -28.65 -16.26
CA GLU A 97 36.51 -30.10 -16.49
C GLU A 97 35.25 -30.88 -16.04
N ARG A 98 34.11 -30.25 -15.74
CA ARG A 98 32.90 -30.91 -15.19
C ARG A 98 32.43 -32.21 -15.88
N LYS A 99 32.68 -32.39 -17.19
CA LYS A 99 32.29 -33.62 -17.93
C LYS A 99 33.26 -34.79 -17.76
N THR A 100 34.39 -34.61 -17.06
CA THR A 100 35.41 -35.66 -16.85
C THR A 100 35.24 -36.41 -15.53
N LYS A 101 34.40 -35.92 -14.63
CA LYS A 101 34.08 -36.53 -13.33
C LYS A 101 32.65 -37.06 -13.34
N TRP A 102 32.42 -38.23 -12.76
CA TRP A 102 31.09 -38.80 -12.54
C TRP A 102 31.15 -39.81 -11.40
N TRP A 103 29.99 -40.15 -10.84
CA TRP A 103 29.83 -41.32 -9.97
C TRP A 103 29.36 -42.52 -10.79
N GLN A 104 29.81 -43.72 -10.43
CA GLN A 104 29.38 -44.96 -11.08
C GLN A 104 29.17 -46.10 -10.09
N SER A 105 28.03 -46.79 -10.21
CA SER A 105 27.71 -47.99 -9.43
C SER A 105 28.53 -49.20 -9.86
N GLU A 106 28.51 -50.28 -9.06
CA GLU A 106 29.02 -51.57 -9.53
C GLU A 106 28.19 -52.10 -10.71
N ASN A 107 28.84 -52.92 -11.53
CA ASN A 107 28.23 -53.50 -12.73
C ASN A 107 27.11 -54.49 -12.37
N GLY A 108 25.95 -54.37 -13.03
CA GLY A 108 24.82 -55.28 -12.92
C GLY A 108 24.00 -55.16 -11.64
N VAL A 109 24.28 -54.17 -10.78
CA VAL A 109 23.54 -53.95 -9.53
C VAL A 109 22.28 -53.15 -9.83
N HIS A 110 21.12 -53.78 -9.68
CA HIS A 110 19.82 -53.15 -9.96
C HIS A 110 19.40 -52.16 -8.88
N GLU A 111 19.57 -52.51 -7.61
CA GLU A 111 19.15 -51.71 -6.46
C GLU A 111 20.31 -50.87 -5.93
N VAL A 112 20.24 -49.56 -6.15
CA VAL A 112 21.29 -48.63 -5.72
C VAL A 112 20.63 -47.39 -5.13
N THR A 113 21.13 -46.92 -4.00
CA THR A 113 20.58 -45.76 -3.30
C THR A 113 21.63 -44.68 -3.13
N ILE A 114 21.26 -43.45 -3.45
CA ILE A 114 22.03 -42.25 -3.14
C ILE A 114 21.27 -41.50 -2.05
N GLN A 115 21.95 -41.13 -0.96
CA GLN A 115 21.36 -40.42 0.16
C GLN A 115 22.16 -39.16 0.50
N LEU A 116 21.45 -38.04 0.66
CA LEU A 116 21.95 -36.77 1.13
C LEU A 116 21.35 -36.47 2.51
N ASP A 117 22.22 -36.24 3.50
CA ASP A 117 21.83 -35.90 4.86
C ASP A 117 22.15 -34.43 5.17
N LEU A 118 21.13 -33.60 5.36
CA LEU A 118 21.31 -32.19 5.70
C LEU A 118 21.34 -32.01 7.22
N GLU A 119 22.14 -31.03 7.66
CA GLU A 119 22.32 -30.70 9.07
C GLU A 119 21.15 -29.93 9.68
N ALA A 120 20.29 -29.36 8.84
CA ALA A 120 19.15 -28.53 9.23
C ALA A 120 17.94 -28.79 8.32
N LEU A 121 16.84 -28.10 8.60
CA LEU A 121 15.65 -28.13 7.76
C LEU A 121 15.81 -27.13 6.61
N PHE A 122 15.77 -27.63 5.38
CA PHE A 122 15.87 -26.81 4.17
C PHE A 122 14.56 -26.78 3.40
N GLN A 123 14.36 -25.70 2.67
CA GLN A 123 13.31 -25.57 1.68
C GLN A 123 13.79 -26.13 0.34
N PHE A 124 13.16 -27.21 -0.13
CA PHE A 124 13.43 -27.89 -1.39
C PHE A 124 12.62 -27.28 -2.53
N SER A 125 13.31 -26.96 -3.62
CA SER A 125 12.69 -26.43 -4.85
C SER A 125 12.58 -27.54 -5.90
N HIS A 126 13.72 -28.11 -6.31
CA HIS A 126 13.76 -29.14 -7.33
C HIS A 126 15.07 -29.94 -7.29
N LEU A 127 15.02 -31.14 -7.83
CA LEU A 127 16.12 -32.07 -8.02
C LEU A 127 16.33 -32.30 -9.53
N VAL A 128 17.58 -32.23 -9.97
CA VAL A 128 17.99 -32.60 -11.34
C VAL A 128 19.08 -33.65 -11.24
N LEU A 129 18.90 -34.75 -11.97
CA LEU A 129 19.88 -35.82 -12.11
C LEU A 129 20.28 -35.94 -13.58
N THR A 130 21.56 -35.80 -13.89
CA THR A 130 22.08 -35.90 -15.26
C THR A 130 22.91 -37.16 -15.41
N PHE A 131 22.42 -38.14 -16.18
CA PHE A 131 23.05 -39.45 -16.29
C PHE A 131 24.12 -39.51 -17.39
N LYS A 132 25.21 -40.21 -17.10
CA LYS A 132 26.24 -40.62 -18.08
C LYS A 132 25.89 -41.94 -18.74
N SER A 133 25.26 -42.85 -18.00
CA SER A 133 24.65 -44.07 -18.52
C SER A 133 23.23 -43.80 -19.00
N PHE A 134 22.53 -44.84 -19.45
CA PHE A 134 21.07 -44.79 -19.54
C PHE A 134 20.45 -44.43 -18.19
N ARG A 135 19.31 -43.74 -18.24
CA ARG A 135 18.47 -43.48 -17.06
C ARG A 135 17.92 -44.81 -16.49
N PRO A 136 17.58 -44.88 -15.21
CA PRO A 136 17.00 -46.08 -14.63
C PRO A 136 15.67 -46.47 -15.29
N ALA A 137 15.47 -47.77 -15.51
CA ALA A 137 14.20 -48.31 -15.96
C ALA A 137 13.09 -48.10 -14.91
N ALA A 138 13.47 -48.11 -13.63
CA ALA A 138 12.61 -47.74 -12.53
C ALA A 138 13.40 -47.15 -11.36
N MET A 139 12.91 -46.06 -10.77
CA MET A 139 13.46 -45.40 -9.60
C MET A 139 12.38 -44.65 -8.80
N LEU A 140 12.70 -44.29 -7.56
CA LEU A 140 11.87 -43.40 -6.77
C LEU A 140 12.72 -42.41 -5.96
N VAL A 141 12.11 -41.30 -5.59
CA VAL A 141 12.73 -40.30 -4.72
C VAL A 141 11.94 -40.20 -3.42
N GLU A 142 12.63 -40.31 -2.30
CA GLU A 142 12.08 -40.21 -0.95
C GLU A 142 12.68 -38.99 -0.26
N ARG A 143 11.92 -38.42 0.67
CA ARG A 143 12.38 -37.38 1.58
C ARG A 143 12.06 -37.73 3.03
N SER A 144 12.81 -37.11 3.92
CA SER A 144 12.53 -37.11 5.36
C SER A 144 12.57 -35.67 5.87
N LYS A 145 11.74 -35.38 6.88
CA LYS A 145 11.69 -34.08 7.59
C LYS A 145 12.19 -34.20 9.03
N ASP A 146 12.35 -35.42 9.53
CA ASP A 146 12.64 -35.78 10.91
C ASP A 146 14.01 -36.47 11.04
N TYR A 147 14.98 -36.01 10.25
CA TYR A 147 16.37 -36.47 10.26
C TYR A 147 16.55 -37.96 9.93
N GLY A 148 15.71 -38.47 9.01
CA GLY A 148 15.80 -39.83 8.49
C GLY A 148 15.02 -40.87 9.31
N GLN A 149 14.22 -40.45 10.29
CA GLN A 149 13.37 -41.35 11.08
C GLN A 149 12.19 -41.87 10.27
N THR A 150 11.49 -41.00 9.54
CA THR A 150 10.41 -41.37 8.63
C THR A 150 10.72 -40.93 7.21
N TRP A 151 10.26 -41.72 6.25
CA TRP A 151 10.48 -41.49 4.83
C TRP A 151 9.14 -41.44 4.10
N LYS A 152 8.96 -40.40 3.30
CA LYS A 152 7.81 -40.24 2.41
C LYS A 152 8.29 -40.15 0.97
N VAL A 153 7.58 -40.83 0.07
CA VAL A 153 7.91 -40.82 -1.35
C VAL A 153 7.45 -39.51 -1.97
N PHE A 154 8.36 -38.82 -2.67
CA PHE A 154 8.04 -37.66 -3.49
C PHE A 154 7.37 -38.08 -4.79
N ARG A 155 8.01 -38.98 -5.53
CA ARG A 155 7.58 -39.41 -6.86
C ARG A 155 8.26 -40.73 -7.26
N TYR A 156 7.54 -41.52 -8.05
CA TYR A 156 8.07 -42.70 -8.73
C TYR A 156 8.37 -42.37 -10.20
N PHE A 157 9.38 -43.00 -10.78
CA PHE A 157 9.72 -42.89 -12.20
C PHE A 157 9.96 -44.29 -12.75
N ALA A 158 9.30 -44.65 -13.85
CA ALA A 158 9.53 -45.95 -14.48
C ALA A 158 9.18 -45.90 -15.97
N GLU A 159 9.88 -46.69 -16.79
CA GLU A 159 9.56 -46.87 -18.22
C GLU A 159 8.15 -47.44 -18.39
N ASP A 160 7.79 -48.37 -17.51
CA ASP A 160 6.44 -48.89 -17.35
C ASP A 160 6.06 -48.84 -15.86
N CYS A 161 5.34 -47.78 -15.49
CA CYS A 161 4.86 -47.57 -14.14
C CYS A 161 3.88 -48.65 -13.67
N ALA A 162 3.05 -49.23 -14.55
CA ALA A 162 2.11 -50.28 -14.17
C ALA A 162 2.85 -51.59 -13.85
N PHE A 163 3.92 -51.88 -14.58
CA PHE A 163 4.75 -53.06 -14.35
C PHE A 163 5.65 -52.93 -13.11
N HIS A 164 6.30 -51.78 -12.93
CA HIS A 164 7.27 -51.59 -11.85
C HIS A 164 6.66 -51.12 -10.53
N PHE A 165 5.60 -50.31 -10.58
CA PHE A 165 4.93 -49.75 -9.41
C PHE A 165 3.39 -49.89 -9.52
N PRO A 166 2.87 -51.12 -9.57
CA PRO A 166 1.45 -51.40 -9.90
C PRO A 166 0.43 -50.80 -8.91
N TRP A 167 0.87 -50.45 -7.71
CA TRP A 167 0.04 -49.86 -6.64
C TRP A 167 0.03 -48.31 -6.64
N VAL A 168 0.73 -47.67 -7.58
CA VAL A 168 0.86 -46.21 -7.66
C VAL A 168 -0.05 -45.65 -8.77
N SER A 169 -0.61 -44.46 -8.55
CA SER A 169 -1.50 -43.79 -9.51
C SER A 169 -0.75 -43.44 -10.82
N LEU A 170 -1.32 -43.86 -11.96
CA LEU A 170 -0.76 -43.69 -13.32
C LEU A 170 -1.28 -42.42 -14.03
N GLY A 171 -2.23 -41.70 -13.41
CA GLY A 171 -2.83 -40.49 -13.97
C GLY A 171 -2.11 -39.21 -13.55
N PRO A 172 -2.46 -38.04 -14.17
CA PRO A 172 -1.99 -36.76 -13.67
C PRO A 172 -2.47 -36.58 -12.22
N ALA A 173 -1.60 -36.03 -11.38
CA ALA A 173 -1.93 -35.75 -9.99
C ALA A 173 -3.21 -34.88 -9.94
N LYS A 174 -4.17 -35.26 -9.09
CA LYS A 174 -5.38 -34.45 -8.84
C LYS A 174 -5.16 -33.46 -7.71
N ARG A 175 -4.18 -33.73 -6.85
CA ARG A 175 -3.78 -32.90 -5.72
C ARG A 175 -2.26 -32.83 -5.64
N ILE A 176 -1.74 -31.74 -5.07
CA ILE A 176 -0.29 -31.51 -4.97
C ILE A 176 0.44 -32.50 -4.05
N ASP A 177 -0.30 -33.17 -3.15
CA ASP A 177 0.22 -34.19 -2.24
C ASP A 177 0.07 -35.63 -2.76
N GLU A 178 -0.54 -35.82 -3.94
CA GLU A 178 -0.75 -37.14 -4.52
C GLU A 178 0.56 -37.69 -5.12
N VAL A 179 0.95 -38.87 -4.65
CA VAL A 179 2.15 -39.56 -5.13
C VAL A 179 1.81 -40.32 -6.41
N ILE A 180 2.43 -39.90 -7.51
CA ILE A 180 2.23 -40.48 -8.85
C ILE A 180 3.51 -41.15 -9.36
N CYS A 181 3.37 -41.92 -10.44
CA CYS A 181 4.49 -42.43 -11.22
C CYS A 181 4.60 -41.69 -12.57
N ASP A 182 5.80 -41.24 -12.92
CA ASP A 182 6.10 -40.41 -14.10
C ASP A 182 7.04 -41.17 -15.05
N ASP A 183 6.55 -41.48 -16.25
CA ASP A 183 7.25 -42.30 -17.25
C ASP A 183 8.15 -41.49 -18.20
N ARG A 184 7.92 -40.18 -18.29
CA ARG A 184 8.58 -39.27 -19.24
C ARG A 184 10.10 -39.20 -19.09
N TYR A 185 10.60 -39.51 -17.90
CA TYR A 185 12.03 -39.44 -17.57
C TYR A 185 12.73 -40.81 -17.54
N SER A 186 12.05 -41.89 -17.94
CA SER A 186 12.59 -43.26 -17.88
C SER A 186 12.76 -43.91 -19.26
N SER A 187 12.58 -43.16 -20.35
CA SER A 187 12.76 -43.68 -21.72
C SER A 187 14.23 -44.00 -22.04
N LEU A 188 14.43 -44.93 -22.97
CA LEU A 188 15.73 -45.38 -23.50
C LEU A 188 16.59 -44.27 -24.13
N GLU A 189 15.97 -43.24 -24.72
CA GLU A 189 16.66 -42.10 -25.35
C GLU A 189 16.60 -40.84 -24.46
N PRO A 190 17.69 -40.05 -24.33
CA PRO A 190 19.03 -40.26 -24.90
C PRO A 190 19.88 -41.27 -24.09
N SER A 191 20.90 -41.86 -24.74
CA SER A 191 21.77 -42.87 -24.11
C SER A 191 22.81 -42.32 -23.13
N THR A 192 23.07 -41.02 -23.17
CA THR A 192 23.92 -40.24 -22.26
C THR A 192 23.35 -38.83 -22.16
N GLU A 193 23.68 -38.10 -21.09
CA GLU A 193 23.12 -36.76 -20.80
C GLU A 193 21.58 -36.78 -20.64
N GLY A 194 21.03 -37.95 -20.30
CA GLY A 194 19.61 -38.08 -19.97
C GLY A 194 19.32 -37.47 -18.61
N GLU A 195 18.37 -36.55 -18.56
CA GLU A 195 17.98 -35.87 -17.32
C GLU A 195 16.73 -36.50 -16.68
N VAL A 196 16.68 -36.48 -15.36
CA VAL A 196 15.49 -36.74 -14.54
C VAL A 196 15.26 -35.52 -13.66
N VAL A 197 14.09 -34.90 -13.79
CA VAL A 197 13.74 -33.67 -13.06
C VAL A 197 12.55 -33.91 -12.15
N LEU A 198 12.71 -33.55 -10.88
CA LEU A 198 11.64 -33.56 -9.88
C LEU A 198 11.47 -32.14 -9.34
N LYS A 199 10.27 -31.57 -9.46
CA LYS A 199 9.91 -30.30 -8.84
C LYS A 199 9.06 -30.56 -7.60
N ALA A 200 9.34 -29.87 -6.50
CA ALA A 200 8.60 -30.02 -5.25
C ALA A 200 7.13 -29.60 -5.38
N LEU A 201 6.89 -28.56 -6.19
CA LEU A 201 5.55 -28.04 -6.50
C LEU A 201 5.36 -28.07 -8.02
N ASP A 202 4.28 -28.72 -8.45
CA ASP A 202 3.93 -28.81 -9.87
C ASP A 202 3.28 -27.48 -10.33
N PRO A 203 3.82 -26.81 -11.37
CA PRO A 203 3.33 -25.51 -11.81
C PRO A 203 1.90 -25.52 -12.37
N SER A 204 1.29 -26.70 -12.58
CA SER A 204 -0.10 -26.84 -13.01
C SER A 204 -1.14 -26.51 -11.92
N PHE A 205 -0.73 -26.41 -10.65
CA PHE A 205 -1.62 -26.05 -9.54
C PHE A 205 -1.42 -24.60 -9.11
N ASN A 206 -2.53 -23.90 -8.81
CA ASN A 206 -2.48 -22.58 -8.17
C ASN A 206 -2.32 -22.75 -6.64
N ILE A 207 -1.35 -22.05 -6.05
CA ILE A 207 -1.03 -22.13 -4.61
C ILE A 207 -1.33 -20.79 -3.96
N ASP A 208 -2.38 -20.74 -3.14
CA ASP A 208 -2.82 -19.50 -2.49
C ASP A 208 -1.96 -19.12 -1.26
N ASP A 209 -1.57 -20.11 -0.43
CA ASP A 209 -0.70 -19.90 0.74
C ASP A 209 0.39 -20.99 0.86
N PRO A 210 1.68 -20.63 0.66
CA PRO A 210 2.79 -21.57 0.74
C PRO A 210 3.08 -22.09 2.16
N TYR A 211 2.53 -21.46 3.21
CA TYR A 211 2.71 -21.88 4.61
C TYR A 211 1.66 -22.88 5.11
N THR A 212 0.72 -23.27 4.25
CA THR A 212 -0.27 -24.29 4.59
C THR A 212 0.41 -25.64 4.91
N PRO A 213 -0.04 -26.40 5.94
CA PRO A 213 0.65 -27.63 6.38
C PRO A 213 0.94 -28.65 5.27
N HIS A 214 0.03 -28.84 4.32
CA HIS A 214 0.22 -29.81 3.22
C HIS A 214 1.24 -29.35 2.17
N ILE A 215 1.43 -28.04 1.97
CA ILE A 215 2.46 -27.48 1.08
C ILE A 215 3.83 -27.50 1.75
N GLN A 216 3.88 -27.05 3.01
CA GLN A 216 5.08 -27.10 3.85
C GLN A 216 5.63 -28.52 3.96
N GLU A 217 4.75 -29.50 4.03
CA GLU A 217 5.11 -30.91 3.98
C GLU A 217 5.87 -31.26 2.68
N GLN A 218 5.51 -30.71 1.52
CA GLN A 218 6.18 -31.02 0.24
C GLN A 218 7.47 -30.26 0.02
N ILE A 219 7.59 -29.04 0.54
CA ILE A 219 8.75 -28.17 0.26
C ILE A 219 9.80 -28.18 1.35
N THR A 220 9.61 -28.86 2.48
CA THR A 220 10.62 -28.91 3.56
C THR A 220 11.20 -30.31 3.71
N LEU A 221 12.54 -30.41 3.83
CA LEU A 221 13.24 -31.67 4.04
C LEU A 221 14.55 -31.50 4.84
N THR A 222 14.94 -32.57 5.53
CA THR A 222 16.25 -32.76 6.18
C THR A 222 17.09 -33.80 5.45
N ASN A 223 16.45 -34.76 4.77
CA ASN A 223 17.16 -35.80 4.02
C ASN A 223 16.47 -36.06 2.70
N LEU A 224 17.28 -36.36 1.68
CA LEU A 224 16.82 -36.73 0.36
C LEU A 224 17.46 -38.06 -0.02
N ARG A 225 16.65 -39.03 -0.47
CA ARG A 225 17.12 -40.34 -0.90
C ARG A 225 16.59 -40.66 -2.28
N VAL A 226 17.48 -40.98 -3.20
CA VAL A 226 17.15 -41.46 -4.54
C VAL A 226 17.41 -42.96 -4.56
N LYS A 227 16.39 -43.77 -4.87
CA LYS A 227 16.51 -45.22 -4.96
C LYS A 227 16.30 -45.66 -6.41
N PHE A 228 17.35 -46.16 -7.03
CA PHE A 228 17.29 -46.87 -8.29
C PHE A 228 16.91 -48.32 -8.02
N THR A 229 15.93 -48.84 -8.75
CA THR A 229 15.38 -50.19 -8.52
C THR A 229 15.60 -51.11 -9.71
N ARG A 230 15.70 -50.56 -10.94
CA ARG A 230 15.90 -51.36 -12.15
C ARG A 230 16.76 -50.65 -13.19
N LEU A 231 17.78 -51.37 -13.69
CA LEU A 231 18.58 -51.00 -14.85
C LEU A 231 17.84 -51.33 -16.15
N ILE A 232 18.02 -50.48 -17.16
CA ILE A 232 17.62 -50.78 -18.54
C ILE A 232 18.58 -51.84 -19.12
N THR A 233 18.02 -52.94 -19.63
CA THR A 233 18.78 -53.98 -20.35
C THR A 233 18.24 -54.10 -21.77
N LEU A 234 19.08 -53.93 -22.80
CA LEU A 234 18.70 -53.92 -24.23
C LEU A 234 18.31 -55.32 -24.78
N GLY A 235 17.64 -56.16 -23.99
CA GLY A 235 17.26 -57.54 -24.36
C GLY A 235 18.39 -58.58 -24.26
N ASP A 236 19.62 -58.18 -23.92
CA ASP A 236 20.79 -59.09 -23.77
C ASP A 236 20.61 -60.16 -22.67
N THR A 237 19.67 -59.98 -21.73
CA THR A 237 19.36 -60.91 -20.64
C THR A 237 18.66 -62.19 -21.10
N LEU A 238 18.06 -62.22 -22.30
CA LEU A 238 17.34 -63.38 -22.84
C LEU A 238 18.21 -64.35 -23.66
N LEU A 239 19.49 -64.03 -23.89
CA LEU A 239 20.40 -64.88 -24.66
C LEU A 239 21.49 -65.48 -23.76
N GLN A 240 21.22 -66.63 -23.14
CA GLN A 240 22.22 -67.53 -22.57
C GLN A 240 23.10 -68.18 -23.67
N ARG A 241 23.65 -67.41 -24.61
CA ARG A 241 24.67 -67.89 -25.55
C ARG A 241 26.03 -67.36 -25.13
N LYS A 242 26.85 -68.27 -24.61
CA LYS A 242 28.30 -68.19 -24.36
C LYS A 242 29.04 -67.18 -25.27
N LYS A 243 29.16 -65.92 -24.85
CA LYS A 243 30.22 -64.99 -25.29
C LYS A 243 30.27 -63.77 -24.36
N ARG A 244 31.22 -63.80 -23.40
CA ARG A 244 31.70 -62.72 -22.49
C ARG A 244 30.64 -61.99 -21.64
N SER A 245 30.87 -61.99 -20.32
CA SER A 245 30.09 -61.42 -19.23
C SER A 245 29.22 -60.19 -19.61
N PRO A 246 27.91 -60.36 -19.87
CA PRO A 246 27.04 -59.26 -20.34
C PRO A 246 26.84 -58.14 -19.29
N GLN A 247 27.11 -58.42 -18.01
CA GLN A 247 26.93 -57.48 -16.89
C GLN A 247 27.88 -56.28 -16.90
N VAL A 248 29.04 -56.37 -17.56
CA VAL A 248 30.10 -55.32 -17.57
C VAL A 248 29.66 -54.02 -18.27
N LYS A 249 28.52 -54.07 -18.97
CA LYS A 249 27.97 -52.95 -19.75
C LYS A 249 26.83 -52.21 -19.05
N TYR A 250 26.28 -52.78 -17.97
CA TYR A 250 25.07 -52.27 -17.31
C TYR A 250 25.45 -51.76 -15.93
N TYR A 251 25.34 -50.45 -15.71
CA TYR A 251 25.63 -49.78 -14.45
C TYR A 251 24.92 -48.42 -14.46
N TYR A 252 24.71 -47.84 -13.28
CA TYR A 252 24.28 -46.44 -13.17
C TYR A 252 25.51 -45.57 -13.15
N ALA A 253 25.52 -44.50 -13.96
CA ALA A 253 26.53 -43.47 -13.89
C ALA A 253 25.88 -42.09 -13.97
N LEU A 254 26.29 -41.19 -13.09
CA LEU A 254 25.72 -39.85 -12.95
C LEU A 254 26.81 -38.78 -13.08
N TYR A 255 26.65 -37.86 -14.02
CA TYR A 255 27.53 -36.70 -14.16
C TYR A 255 27.32 -35.73 -13.00
N GLU A 256 26.07 -35.39 -12.73
CA GLU A 256 25.73 -34.39 -11.72
C GLU A 256 24.39 -34.68 -11.04
N MET A 257 24.32 -34.29 -9.77
CA MET A 257 23.10 -34.25 -8.97
C MET A 257 22.98 -32.86 -8.36
N VAL A 258 21.97 -32.10 -8.80
CA VAL A 258 21.74 -30.74 -8.34
C VAL A 258 20.49 -30.72 -7.46
N VAL A 259 20.65 -30.34 -6.19
CA VAL A 259 19.55 -30.25 -5.22
C VAL A 259 19.32 -28.79 -4.91
N ARG A 260 18.40 -28.14 -5.62
CA ARG A 260 18.13 -26.71 -5.46
C ARG A 260 17.20 -26.47 -4.27
N GLY A 261 17.62 -25.57 -3.41
CA GLY A 261 16.86 -25.17 -2.23
C GLY A 261 17.44 -23.95 -1.53
N SER A 262 16.78 -23.54 -0.45
CA SER A 262 17.21 -22.44 0.42
C SER A 262 17.02 -22.82 1.88
N CYS A 263 17.61 -22.02 2.76
CA CYS A 263 17.42 -22.13 4.20
C CYS A 263 15.99 -21.69 4.58
N PHE A 264 15.30 -22.45 5.42
CA PHE A 264 13.89 -22.24 5.73
C PHE A 264 13.69 -21.40 7.01
N CYS A 265 13.34 -20.12 6.85
CA CYS A 265 13.28 -19.16 7.96
C CYS A 265 11.91 -18.50 8.20
N HIS A 266 10.82 -19.10 7.69
CA HIS A 266 9.45 -18.56 7.80
C HIS A 266 9.28 -17.09 7.34
N GLY A 267 10.18 -16.59 6.49
CA GLY A 267 10.15 -15.20 6.00
C GLY A 267 10.70 -14.14 6.98
N HIS A 268 11.42 -14.57 8.03
CA HIS A 268 12.00 -13.70 9.08
C HIS A 268 13.54 -13.65 9.07
N ALA A 269 14.21 -14.13 8.01
CA ALA A 269 15.65 -13.98 7.86
C ALA A 269 16.05 -13.86 6.39
N SER A 270 16.94 -12.92 6.08
CA SER A 270 17.55 -12.76 4.75
C SER A 270 18.81 -13.60 4.57
N MET A 271 19.41 -14.10 5.65
CA MET A 271 20.66 -14.85 5.62
C MET A 271 20.68 -16.00 6.63
N CYS A 272 21.48 -17.02 6.34
CA CYS A 272 21.75 -18.13 7.23
C CYS A 272 23.24 -18.26 7.54
N MET A 273 23.56 -18.71 8.74
CA MET A 273 24.91 -19.00 9.21
C MET A 273 25.15 -20.51 9.28
N PRO A 274 26.42 -20.96 9.20
CA PRO A 274 26.76 -22.37 9.35
C PRO A 274 26.32 -22.92 10.71
N VAL A 275 25.80 -24.15 10.74
CA VAL A 275 25.53 -24.90 11.98
C VAL A 275 26.83 -25.51 12.55
N ASP A 276 27.79 -25.84 11.66
CA ASP A 276 29.13 -26.41 11.91
C ASP A 276 30.19 -25.65 11.07
N GLU A 277 31.51 -25.87 11.25
CA GLU A 277 32.62 -25.27 10.45
C GLU A 277 32.64 -25.67 8.94
N ILE A 278 31.49 -26.04 8.37
CA ILE A 278 31.31 -26.48 6.99
C ILE A 278 31.27 -25.25 6.09
N ARG A 279 32.26 -25.15 5.19
CA ARG A 279 32.31 -24.13 4.13
C ARG A 279 31.49 -24.60 2.92
N GLY A 280 30.30 -24.02 2.74
CA GLY A 280 29.44 -24.20 1.57
C GLY A 280 28.63 -22.93 1.31
N ASP A 281 28.07 -22.79 0.10
CA ASP A 281 27.40 -21.55 -0.33
C ASP A 281 26.04 -21.30 0.35
N ILE A 282 25.34 -22.37 0.76
CA ILE A 282 24.04 -22.30 1.44
C ILE A 282 24.16 -22.92 2.84
N HIS A 283 23.84 -22.14 3.87
CA HIS A 283 23.90 -22.55 5.28
C HIS A 283 22.52 -22.85 5.88
N GLY A 284 22.47 -23.59 7.00
CA GLY A 284 21.23 -24.14 7.56
C GLY A 284 20.64 -23.45 8.80
N ARG A 285 21.30 -22.46 9.41
CA ARG A 285 20.78 -21.76 10.61
C ARG A 285 20.36 -20.34 10.31
N CYS A 286 19.10 -20.00 10.50
CA CYS A 286 18.60 -18.66 10.23
C CYS A 286 19.19 -17.60 11.18
N VAL A 287 19.55 -16.44 10.62
CA VAL A 287 19.81 -15.23 11.41
C VAL A 287 18.50 -14.47 11.57
N CYS A 288 17.75 -14.86 12.59
CA CYS A 288 16.39 -14.38 12.79
C CYS A 288 16.32 -12.87 13.03
N GLN A 289 15.41 -12.21 12.32
CA GLN A 289 15.00 -10.82 12.48
C GLN A 289 13.54 -10.77 12.97
N HIS A 290 12.86 -9.63 12.87
CA HIS A 290 11.44 -9.49 13.27
C HIS A 290 11.13 -9.91 14.73
N ASN A 291 12.13 -9.81 15.63
CA ASN A 291 12.06 -10.28 17.02
C ASN A 291 11.67 -11.76 17.15
N THR A 292 12.04 -12.57 16.17
CA THR A 292 11.88 -14.02 16.19
C THR A 292 13.20 -14.69 16.59
N VAL A 293 13.11 -15.90 17.10
CA VAL A 293 14.25 -16.73 17.50
C VAL A 293 13.94 -18.19 17.19
N GLY A 294 14.94 -19.06 17.21
CA GLY A 294 14.80 -20.45 16.78
C GLY A 294 15.85 -20.80 15.73
N THR A 295 15.89 -22.06 15.30
CA THR A 295 16.77 -22.45 14.17
C THR A 295 16.21 -21.95 12.84
N ASN A 296 14.88 -21.84 12.76
CA ASN A 296 14.10 -21.46 11.57
C ASN A 296 13.23 -20.21 11.82
N CYS A 297 13.44 -19.50 12.93
CA CYS A 297 12.64 -18.33 13.33
C CYS A 297 11.19 -18.66 13.65
N GLU A 298 10.97 -19.85 14.20
CA GLU A 298 9.66 -20.46 14.47
C GLU A 298 8.98 -20.00 15.78
N ARG A 299 9.63 -19.13 16.55
CA ARG A 299 9.10 -18.61 17.82
C ARG A 299 9.46 -17.14 18.01
N CYS A 300 8.67 -16.43 18.81
CA CYS A 300 9.03 -15.07 19.22
C CYS A 300 10.17 -15.10 20.24
N GLN A 301 11.00 -14.06 20.20
CA GLN A 301 12.01 -13.82 21.22
C GLN A 301 11.36 -13.68 22.60
N GLU A 302 12.07 -14.07 23.66
CA GLU A 302 11.61 -13.85 25.04
C GLU A 302 11.24 -12.38 25.24
N PHE A 303 10.12 -12.16 25.94
CA PHE A 303 9.51 -10.83 26.14
C PHE A 303 8.82 -10.20 24.92
N TYR A 304 8.76 -10.89 23.76
CA TYR A 304 8.05 -10.44 22.55
C TYR A 304 6.78 -11.24 22.25
N ASN A 305 6.09 -11.69 23.31
CA ASN A 305 4.90 -12.54 23.24
C ASN A 305 3.58 -11.76 23.37
N ASP A 306 3.52 -10.50 22.92
CA ASP A 306 2.28 -9.70 22.99
C ASP A 306 1.25 -10.10 21.91
N ALA A 307 1.70 -10.80 20.88
CA ALA A 307 0.89 -11.30 19.78
C ALA A 307 1.29 -12.75 19.46
N PRO A 308 0.40 -13.56 18.86
CA PRO A 308 0.77 -14.91 18.45
C PRO A 308 1.77 -14.85 17.29
N TRP A 309 2.79 -15.71 17.34
CA TRP A 309 3.75 -15.87 16.24
C TRP A 309 3.04 -16.27 14.94
N ARG A 310 3.47 -15.72 13.81
CA ARG A 310 2.99 -16.07 12.46
C ARG A 310 4.12 -15.94 11.45
N PRO A 311 4.15 -16.77 10.39
CA PRO A 311 5.10 -16.61 9.30
C PRO A 311 4.87 -15.29 8.59
N SER A 312 5.94 -14.73 8.03
CA SER A 312 5.89 -13.48 7.29
C SER A 312 5.23 -13.69 5.92
N SER A 313 4.38 -12.73 5.52
CA SER A 313 3.66 -12.73 4.23
C SER A 313 4.12 -11.57 3.35
N GLN A 314 3.83 -11.63 2.05
CA GLN A 314 4.18 -10.55 1.11
C GLN A 314 3.59 -9.18 1.49
N THR A 315 2.47 -9.17 2.22
CA THR A 315 1.75 -7.94 2.60
C THR A 315 1.98 -7.52 4.04
N HIS A 316 2.33 -8.46 4.93
CA HIS A 316 2.50 -8.21 6.35
C HIS A 316 3.69 -9.00 6.91
N PRO A 317 4.68 -8.34 7.55
CA PRO A 317 5.89 -9.00 8.05
C PRO A 317 5.69 -9.81 9.35
N HIS A 318 4.52 -9.67 9.99
CA HIS A 318 4.14 -10.37 11.24
C HIS A 318 5.23 -10.37 12.33
N VAL A 319 5.75 -9.18 12.63
CA VAL A 319 6.80 -8.95 13.63
C VAL A 319 6.29 -9.29 15.04
N CYS A 320 7.08 -10.04 15.80
CA CYS A 320 6.79 -10.33 17.21
C CYS A 320 6.83 -9.04 18.04
N ARG A 321 5.81 -8.82 18.86
CA ARG A 321 5.60 -7.56 19.59
C ARG A 321 6.00 -7.69 21.05
N ARG A 322 6.76 -6.72 21.53
CA ARG A 322 7.24 -6.66 22.91
C ARG A 322 6.07 -6.53 23.88
N CYS A 323 6.07 -7.33 24.95
CA CYS A 323 5.15 -7.17 26.06
C CYS A 323 5.42 -5.88 26.82
N ASN A 324 4.36 -5.24 27.30
CA ASN A 324 4.48 -4.11 28.20
C ASN A 324 4.25 -4.58 29.65
N CYS A 325 5.32 -4.55 30.45
CA CYS A 325 5.29 -4.90 31.88
C CYS A 325 5.76 -3.76 32.78
N HIS A 326 5.80 -2.51 32.27
CA HIS A 326 6.18 -1.32 33.04
C HIS A 326 7.55 -1.43 33.75
N GLY A 327 8.50 -2.19 33.19
CA GLY A 327 9.81 -2.41 33.81
C GLY A 327 9.78 -3.26 35.09
N HIS A 328 8.67 -3.94 35.36
CA HIS A 328 8.45 -4.76 36.55
C HIS A 328 8.49 -6.27 36.27
N SER A 329 8.62 -6.65 35.00
CA SER A 329 8.98 -8.00 34.59
C SER A 329 9.86 -7.97 33.34
N GLU A 330 10.70 -8.99 33.21
CA GLU A 330 11.56 -9.25 32.05
C GLU A 330 11.07 -10.45 31.23
N THR A 331 9.99 -11.10 31.67
CA THR A 331 9.43 -12.31 31.05
C THR A 331 7.92 -12.17 30.89
N CYS A 332 7.40 -12.62 29.75
CA CYS A 332 5.96 -12.67 29.49
C CYS A 332 5.62 -13.86 28.61
N HIS A 333 4.39 -14.34 28.73
CA HIS A 333 3.80 -15.33 27.84
C HIS A 333 2.59 -14.76 27.11
N PHE A 334 2.18 -15.42 26.02
CA PHE A 334 0.99 -15.05 25.26
C PHE A 334 -0.25 -15.78 25.80
N ASP A 335 -1.33 -15.06 26.03
CA ASP A 335 -2.64 -15.58 26.39
C ASP A 335 -3.69 -15.23 25.31
N MET A 336 -4.31 -16.26 24.74
CA MET A 336 -5.29 -16.11 23.66
C MET A 336 -6.61 -15.47 24.14
N ALA A 337 -7.04 -15.72 25.37
CA ALA A 337 -8.26 -15.14 25.92
C ALA A 337 -8.09 -13.64 26.13
N GLN A 338 -6.93 -13.20 26.63
CA GLN A 338 -6.60 -11.77 26.76
C GLN A 338 -6.50 -11.08 25.39
N TYR A 339 -5.89 -11.74 24.40
CA TYR A 339 -5.82 -11.23 23.04
C TYR A 339 -7.20 -11.04 22.41
N GLN A 340 -8.13 -11.95 22.64
CA GLN A 340 -9.51 -11.83 22.17
C GLN A 340 -10.27 -10.72 22.92
N ALA A 341 -10.10 -10.62 24.24
CA ALA A 341 -10.74 -9.61 25.07
C ALA A 341 -10.30 -8.18 24.70
N SER A 342 -9.05 -8.00 24.25
CA SER A 342 -8.54 -6.72 23.75
C SER A 342 -8.93 -6.42 22.30
N GLY A 343 -9.74 -7.27 21.66
CA GLY A 343 -10.16 -7.10 20.26
C GLY A 343 -9.06 -7.42 19.24
N GLY A 344 -8.13 -8.30 19.59
CA GLY A 344 -6.98 -8.67 18.74
C GLY A 344 -5.81 -7.70 18.82
N VAL A 345 -5.73 -6.89 19.89
CA VAL A 345 -4.71 -5.83 20.02
C VAL A 345 -3.51 -6.27 20.86
N SER A 346 -3.70 -6.93 21.99
CA SER A 346 -2.60 -7.34 22.89
C SER A 346 -3.02 -8.54 23.75
N GLY A 347 -2.14 -9.53 23.83
CA GLY A 347 -2.34 -10.77 24.60
C GLY A 347 -1.14 -11.12 25.48
N GLY A 348 -0.18 -10.22 25.63
CA GLY A 348 1.00 -10.47 26.47
C GLY A 348 0.65 -10.38 27.95
N VAL A 349 1.05 -11.39 28.72
CA VAL A 349 0.88 -11.48 30.17
C VAL A 349 2.25 -11.59 30.83
N CYS A 350 2.54 -10.65 31.71
CA CYS A 350 3.81 -10.55 32.42
C CYS A 350 3.90 -11.59 33.52
N ASP A 351 5.02 -12.32 33.54
CA ASP A 351 5.29 -13.34 34.54
C ASP A 351 6.07 -12.76 35.71
N ASN A 352 5.79 -13.18 36.94
CA ASN A 352 6.56 -12.83 38.14
C ASN A 352 6.79 -11.32 38.32
N CYS A 353 5.72 -10.54 38.32
CA CYS A 353 5.78 -9.10 38.60
C CYS A 353 6.58 -8.80 39.88
N ARG A 354 7.67 -8.05 39.72
CA ARG A 354 8.54 -7.55 40.79
C ARG A 354 7.91 -6.28 41.41
N HIS A 355 8.54 -5.73 42.44
CA HIS A 355 8.16 -4.46 43.07
C HIS A 355 6.73 -4.43 43.65
N ASP A 356 6.29 -5.57 44.22
CA ASP A 356 4.96 -5.73 44.82
C ASP A 356 3.78 -5.41 43.88
N ARG A 357 4.01 -5.58 42.57
CA ARG A 357 3.00 -5.44 41.53
C ARG A 357 2.33 -6.77 41.19
N VAL A 358 1.13 -6.69 40.63
CA VAL A 358 0.29 -7.79 40.13
C VAL A 358 -0.54 -7.29 38.93
N GLY A 359 -1.24 -8.20 38.26
CA GLY A 359 -1.98 -7.91 37.03
C GLY A 359 -1.23 -8.36 35.78
N PRO A 360 -1.91 -8.47 34.63
CA PRO A 360 -1.32 -9.00 33.40
C PRO A 360 -0.19 -8.13 32.82
N HIS A 361 -0.13 -6.85 33.19
CA HIS A 361 0.93 -5.92 32.78
C HIS A 361 1.78 -5.41 33.96
N CYS A 362 1.66 -6.03 35.14
CA CYS A 362 2.26 -5.55 36.39
C CYS A 362 1.83 -4.12 36.77
N GLU A 363 0.60 -3.77 36.44
CA GLU A 363 0.06 -2.42 36.53
C GLU A 363 -0.61 -2.12 37.88
N LEU A 364 -0.99 -3.14 38.65
CA LEU A 364 -1.65 -3.01 39.95
C LEU A 364 -0.68 -3.33 41.10
N CYS A 365 -0.91 -2.76 42.29
CA CYS A 365 -0.21 -3.18 43.50
C CYS A 365 -0.86 -4.42 44.13
N ARG A 366 -0.07 -5.22 44.85
CA ARG A 366 -0.56 -6.36 45.65
C ARG A 366 -1.60 -5.89 46.68
N PRO A 367 -2.51 -6.79 47.13
CA PRO A 367 -3.45 -6.46 48.20
C PRO A 367 -2.74 -5.86 49.41
N TYR A 368 -3.38 -4.88 50.06
CA TYR A 368 -2.83 -4.07 51.17
C TYR A 368 -1.74 -3.06 50.78
N LEU A 369 -1.46 -2.87 49.48
CA LEU A 369 -0.62 -1.80 48.96
C LEU A 369 -1.36 -1.02 47.86
N TYR A 370 -0.96 0.23 47.61
CA TYR A 370 -1.50 1.07 46.54
C TYR A 370 -0.42 1.90 45.85
N GLN A 371 -0.71 2.39 44.64
CA GLN A 371 0.21 3.23 43.85
C GLN A 371 0.36 4.64 44.44
N ASP A 372 1.60 5.08 44.71
CA ASP A 372 1.90 6.47 45.05
C ASP A 372 1.58 7.39 43.85
N PRO A 373 0.63 8.33 43.98
CA PRO A 373 0.25 9.22 42.88
C PRO A 373 1.37 10.15 42.38
N ARG A 374 2.47 10.27 43.13
CA ARG A 374 3.62 11.12 42.76
C ARG A 374 4.68 10.39 41.95
N LEU A 375 4.64 9.06 41.91
CA LEU A 375 5.62 8.21 41.22
C LEU A 375 4.99 7.58 39.98
N SER A 376 5.80 7.39 38.93
CA SER A 376 5.32 6.80 37.69
C SER A 376 4.99 5.31 37.87
N LEU A 377 4.17 4.77 36.97
CA LEU A 377 3.86 3.35 36.95
C LEU A 377 5.09 2.47 36.74
N ASP A 378 6.20 2.99 36.21
CA ASP A 378 7.42 2.22 35.98
C ASP A 378 8.40 2.28 37.18
N ASP A 379 8.09 3.06 38.21
CA ASP A 379 8.96 3.26 39.38
C ASP A 379 8.95 2.01 40.31
N PRO A 380 10.12 1.44 40.64
CA PRO A 380 10.26 0.29 41.55
C PRO A 380 9.69 0.50 42.96
N GLN A 381 9.53 1.75 43.42
CA GLN A 381 9.00 2.07 44.75
C GLN A 381 7.57 2.62 44.72
N GLY A 382 6.86 2.42 43.59
CA GLY A 382 5.50 2.93 43.41
C GLY A 382 4.44 2.35 44.35
N CYS A 383 4.61 1.13 44.88
CA CYS A 383 3.61 0.51 45.76
C CYS A 383 3.92 0.77 47.24
N ILE A 384 3.00 1.45 47.94
CA ILE A 384 3.10 1.82 49.35
C ILE A 384 1.97 1.20 50.19
N PRO A 385 2.18 0.90 51.49
CA PRO A 385 1.17 0.22 52.32
C PRO A 385 -0.12 1.01 52.53
N CYS A 386 -1.26 0.30 52.59
CA CYS A 386 -2.55 0.86 52.97
C CYS A 386 -2.55 1.30 54.45
N ASP A 387 -3.16 2.45 54.74
CA ASP A 387 -3.26 2.98 56.11
C ASP A 387 -4.70 2.88 56.67
N CYS A 388 -5.25 1.66 56.80
CA CYS A 388 -6.65 1.42 57.19
C CYS A 388 -6.85 0.94 58.63
N ASP A 389 -7.89 1.43 59.32
CA ASP A 389 -8.30 0.98 60.65
C ASP A 389 -9.04 -0.35 60.56
N ALA A 390 -8.52 -1.37 61.24
CA ALA A 390 -9.05 -2.74 61.18
C ALA A 390 -10.46 -2.89 61.79
N THR A 391 -10.87 -2.00 62.70
CA THR A 391 -12.17 -2.06 63.39
C THR A 391 -13.32 -1.77 62.44
N GLY A 392 -13.13 -0.75 61.62
CA GLY A 392 -14.14 -0.18 60.75
C GLY A 392 -13.97 -0.52 59.27
N SER A 393 -12.84 -1.12 58.88
CA SER A 393 -12.59 -1.64 57.53
C SER A 393 -13.11 -3.07 57.35
N LEU A 394 -13.48 -3.42 56.12
CA LEU A 394 -13.73 -4.79 55.72
C LEU A 394 -12.40 -5.57 55.63
N GLU A 395 -12.45 -6.87 55.95
CA GLU A 395 -11.30 -7.80 55.93
C GLU A 395 -10.02 -7.28 56.61
N ASN A 396 -10.16 -6.54 57.72
CA ASN A 396 -9.06 -6.00 58.53
C ASN A 396 -8.10 -5.00 57.82
N GLY A 397 -8.62 -4.18 56.90
CA GLY A 397 -7.87 -3.02 56.38
C GLY A 397 -7.43 -3.11 54.91
N LEU A 398 -8.23 -3.79 54.08
CA LEU A 398 -8.05 -3.79 52.64
C LEU A 398 -8.32 -2.39 52.06
N CYS A 399 -7.45 -1.91 51.16
CA CYS A 399 -7.65 -0.67 50.41
C CYS A 399 -7.61 -0.88 48.90
N ASP A 400 -8.14 0.09 48.17
CA ASP A 400 -8.10 0.10 46.71
C ASP A 400 -6.65 0.24 46.19
N PRO A 401 -6.18 -0.64 45.30
CA PRO A 401 -4.78 -0.72 44.90
C PRO A 401 -4.29 0.44 44.02
N VAL A 402 -5.20 1.30 43.54
CA VAL A 402 -4.85 2.47 42.70
C VAL A 402 -4.92 3.76 43.52
N SER A 403 -5.93 3.91 44.37
CA SER A 403 -6.21 5.14 45.11
C SER A 403 -5.79 5.12 46.57
N GLY A 404 -5.49 3.95 47.14
CA GLY A 404 -5.15 3.80 48.57
C GLY A 404 -6.33 3.91 49.52
N ARG A 405 -7.55 3.99 48.99
CA ARG A 405 -8.76 4.25 49.77
C ARG A 405 -9.24 2.98 50.49
N CYS A 406 -9.41 3.07 51.80
CA CYS A 406 -9.85 1.93 52.62
C CYS A 406 -11.32 1.56 52.35
N VAL A 407 -11.60 0.25 52.35
CA VAL A 407 -12.96 -0.26 52.14
C VAL A 407 -13.67 -0.38 53.49
N CYS A 408 -14.52 0.60 53.83
CA CYS A 408 -15.19 0.67 55.14
C CYS A 408 -16.45 -0.22 55.25
N LYS A 409 -16.75 -0.69 56.46
CA LYS A 409 -18.03 -1.31 56.83
C LYS A 409 -19.20 -0.34 56.59
N GLU A 410 -20.41 -0.89 56.45
CA GLU A 410 -21.57 -0.18 55.90
C GLU A 410 -21.84 1.21 56.51
N ASN A 411 -21.81 1.34 57.84
CA ASN A 411 -22.09 2.58 58.57
C ASN A 411 -20.82 3.29 59.08
N VAL A 412 -19.65 2.92 58.55
CA VAL A 412 -18.33 3.48 58.92
C VAL A 412 -17.76 4.27 57.76
N GLY A 413 -17.12 5.40 58.05
CA GLY A 413 -16.55 6.32 57.08
C GLY A 413 -15.20 6.87 57.54
N GLY A 414 -14.67 7.82 56.78
CA GLY A 414 -13.28 8.27 56.91
C GLY A 414 -12.35 7.52 55.95
N GLU A 415 -11.28 8.18 55.50
CA GLU A 415 -10.31 7.60 54.55
C GLU A 415 -9.63 6.34 55.09
N ARG A 416 -9.54 6.22 56.43
CA ARG A 416 -9.02 5.06 57.15
C ARG A 416 -10.11 4.17 57.74
N CYS A 417 -11.40 4.47 57.54
CA CYS A 417 -12.51 3.76 58.19
C CYS A 417 -12.49 3.77 59.73
N ASP A 418 -12.09 4.90 60.32
CA ASP A 418 -11.84 5.08 61.75
C ASP A 418 -13.01 5.70 62.53
N ARG A 419 -14.12 6.04 61.87
CA ARG A 419 -15.24 6.78 62.48
C ARG A 419 -16.59 6.40 61.87
N CYS A 420 -17.69 6.64 62.60
CA CYS A 420 -19.03 6.43 62.03
C CYS A 420 -19.34 7.41 60.90
N LYS A 421 -20.06 6.93 59.87
CA LYS A 421 -20.61 7.77 58.80
C LYS A 421 -21.55 8.82 59.39
N PHE A 422 -21.65 9.93 58.66
CA PHE A 422 -22.44 11.09 59.04
C PHE A 422 -23.87 10.72 59.47
N GLY A 423 -24.25 11.17 60.66
CA GLY A 423 -25.57 10.91 61.25
C GLY A 423 -25.67 9.61 62.04
N PHE A 424 -24.64 8.75 62.05
CA PHE A 424 -24.57 7.51 62.83
C PHE A 424 -23.54 7.63 63.96
N TYR A 425 -23.67 6.79 64.99
CA TYR A 425 -22.85 6.87 66.20
C TYR A 425 -22.54 5.48 66.78
N GLY A 426 -21.49 5.37 67.59
CA GLY A 426 -21.07 4.14 68.28
C GLY A 426 -20.39 3.07 67.41
N LEU A 427 -19.09 3.26 67.07
CA LEU A 427 -18.27 2.33 66.26
C LEU A 427 -17.83 1.08 67.07
N SER A 428 -18.02 -0.12 66.53
CA SER A 428 -17.66 -1.41 67.15
C SER A 428 -17.14 -2.44 66.15
N GLN A 429 -16.16 -3.26 66.55
CA GLN A 429 -15.60 -4.34 65.73
C GLN A 429 -16.58 -5.50 65.51
N GLU A 430 -17.42 -5.76 66.51
CA GLU A 430 -18.39 -6.86 66.57
C GLU A 430 -19.65 -6.57 65.74
N ASP A 431 -19.91 -5.29 65.44
CA ASP A 431 -21.00 -4.87 64.57
C ASP A 431 -20.61 -5.09 63.09
N PRO A 432 -21.35 -5.92 62.33
CA PRO A 432 -21.05 -6.16 60.91
C PRO A 432 -21.22 -4.89 60.05
N THR A 433 -22.03 -3.93 60.50
CA THR A 433 -22.18 -2.61 59.85
C THR A 433 -21.26 -1.55 60.45
N GLY A 434 -20.56 -1.88 61.54
CA GLY A 434 -19.59 -1.06 62.25
C GLY A 434 -20.18 0.01 63.18
N CYS A 435 -21.27 0.70 62.82
CA CYS A 435 -21.91 1.71 63.68
C CYS A 435 -23.43 1.50 63.80
N GLN A 436 -24.01 1.92 64.94
CA GLN A 436 -25.44 1.71 65.25
C GLN A 436 -26.37 2.33 64.20
N SER A 437 -27.45 1.63 63.82
CA SER A 437 -28.29 1.98 62.66
C SER A 437 -29.29 3.16 62.83
N LYS A 438 -29.34 3.87 63.98
CA LYS A 438 -30.27 5.01 64.20
C LYS A 438 -29.61 6.37 63.88
N ARG A 439 -30.29 7.24 63.09
CA ARG A 439 -29.75 8.56 62.62
C ARG A 439 -30.21 9.80 63.39
N CYS A 440 -29.40 10.86 63.39
CA CYS A 440 -29.73 12.21 63.90
C CYS A 440 -30.52 13.12 62.92
N THR A 441 -31.33 14.07 63.42
CA THR A 441 -32.25 14.94 62.63
C THR A 441 -32.01 16.46 62.84
N CYS A 442 -30.98 17.02 62.20
CA CYS A 442 -30.60 18.46 62.26
C CYS A 442 -30.62 19.11 60.85
N ASN A 443 -30.91 20.42 60.70
CA ASN A 443 -30.76 21.11 59.41
C ASN A 443 -29.28 21.41 59.17
N PHE A 444 -28.69 20.64 58.26
CA PHE A 444 -27.25 20.61 58.00
C PHE A 444 -26.68 21.94 57.47
N LEU A 445 -27.54 22.85 56.99
CA LEU A 445 -27.13 24.09 56.34
C LEU A 445 -26.89 25.23 57.31
N GLY A 446 -27.64 25.28 58.41
CA GLY A 446 -27.38 26.24 59.49
C GLY A 446 -26.71 25.60 60.71
N SER A 447 -26.44 24.30 60.70
CA SER A 447 -25.69 23.60 61.77
C SER A 447 -24.18 23.80 61.61
N VAL A 448 -23.40 23.93 62.70
CA VAL A 448 -21.93 24.07 62.65
C VAL A 448 -21.38 22.90 61.84
N LEU A 449 -20.69 23.21 60.74
CA LEU A 449 -19.89 22.25 59.96
C LEU A 449 -18.70 21.74 60.76
N THR A 450 -19.00 20.94 61.78
CA THR A 450 -18.10 19.92 62.32
C THR A 450 -18.53 18.57 61.71
N PRO A 451 -17.68 17.54 61.72
CA PRO A 451 -18.01 16.24 61.12
C PRO A 451 -19.27 15.57 61.72
N TYR A 452 -19.79 16.12 62.82
CA TYR A 452 -20.86 15.57 63.63
C TYR A 452 -21.98 16.61 63.75
N PRO A 453 -23.09 16.48 62.97
CA PRO A 453 -24.22 17.41 63.06
C PRO A 453 -24.94 17.26 64.40
N CYS A 454 -24.63 16.17 65.09
CA CYS A 454 -25.06 15.77 66.39
C CYS A 454 -23.90 15.09 67.10
N ASP A 455 -23.79 15.18 68.41
CA ASP A 455 -22.71 14.53 69.16
C ASP A 455 -22.59 13.00 68.87
N GLN A 456 -21.37 12.52 68.60
CA GLN A 456 -21.08 11.17 68.10
C GLN A 456 -21.21 10.03 69.12
N GLN A 457 -21.58 10.35 70.35
CA GLN A 457 -21.96 9.40 71.38
C GLN A 457 -23.43 9.56 71.79
N THR A 458 -24.03 10.77 71.66
CA THR A 458 -25.33 11.13 72.27
C THR A 458 -26.41 11.71 71.33
N GLY A 459 -26.10 12.44 70.25
CA GLY A 459 -27.07 12.81 69.20
C GLY A 459 -27.78 14.19 69.18
N GLN A 460 -27.28 15.28 69.80
CA GLN A 460 -27.90 16.66 69.78
C GLN A 460 -27.27 17.69 68.79
N CYS A 461 -28.07 18.58 68.16
CA CYS A 461 -27.68 19.55 67.10
C CYS A 461 -26.99 20.85 67.55
N VAL A 462 -26.04 21.37 66.75
CA VAL A 462 -25.26 22.61 67.06
C VAL A 462 -25.30 23.59 65.88
N CYS A 463 -25.65 24.89 66.05
CA CYS A 463 -25.84 25.89 64.96
C CYS A 463 -24.60 26.75 64.60
N GLN A 464 -24.38 27.00 63.29
CA GLN A 464 -23.27 27.75 62.68
C GLN A 464 -23.45 29.28 62.77
N SER A 465 -22.34 30.02 62.84
CA SER A 465 -22.36 31.49 62.93
C SER A 465 -23.10 32.11 61.75
N LEU A 466 -24.01 33.06 62.04
CA LEU A 466 -24.93 33.76 61.14
C LEU A 466 -26.21 32.98 60.73
N ALA A 467 -26.34 31.71 61.16
CA ALA A 467 -27.57 30.92 61.06
C ALA A 467 -28.25 30.75 62.43
N VAL A 468 -29.58 30.74 62.48
CA VAL A 468 -30.38 30.71 63.72
C VAL A 468 -31.56 29.72 63.62
N GLY A 469 -32.08 29.24 64.76
CA GLY A 469 -33.23 28.29 64.86
C GLY A 469 -32.92 26.98 65.62
N PRO A 470 -33.92 26.21 66.11
CA PRO A 470 -33.74 24.95 66.86
C PRO A 470 -33.26 23.78 66.00
N LEU A 471 -33.49 23.86 64.68
CA LEU A 471 -32.95 22.97 63.68
C LEU A 471 -31.81 23.62 62.89
N CYS A 472 -31.57 24.92 63.09
CA CYS A 472 -30.62 25.79 62.39
C CYS A 472 -30.97 26.06 60.91
N ASP A 473 -32.00 26.89 60.65
CA ASP A 473 -32.66 26.98 59.34
C ASP A 473 -32.98 28.41 58.81
N GLU A 474 -32.43 29.49 59.41
CA GLU A 474 -32.62 30.88 58.93
C GLU A 474 -31.33 31.75 58.97
N CYS A 475 -31.18 32.73 58.05
CA CYS A 475 -30.02 33.67 57.96
C CYS A 475 -30.25 35.06 58.58
N ARG A 476 -29.18 35.69 59.11
CA ARG A 476 -29.20 37.05 59.69
C ARG A 476 -29.31 38.18 58.62
N PRO A 477 -29.98 39.33 58.89
CA PRO A 477 -30.12 40.45 57.93
C PRO A 477 -28.78 41.00 57.38
N GLY A 478 -28.74 41.35 56.09
CA GLY A 478 -27.50 41.72 55.36
C GLY A 478 -26.77 40.53 54.73
N TYR A 479 -27.29 39.32 54.97
CA TYR A 479 -26.82 38.06 54.40
C TYR A 479 -27.98 37.29 53.80
N TRP A 480 -27.69 36.43 52.82
CA TRP A 480 -28.69 35.71 52.04
C TRP A 480 -28.20 34.33 51.63
N GLY A 481 -29.14 33.47 51.20
CA GLY A 481 -28.80 32.21 50.52
C GLY A 481 -28.45 31.06 51.47
N LEU A 482 -29.31 30.79 52.46
CA LEU A 482 -29.15 29.60 53.31
C LEU A 482 -29.14 28.33 52.45
N GLY A 483 -27.96 27.69 52.36
CA GLY A 483 -27.76 26.45 51.61
C GLY A 483 -27.56 26.57 50.11
N ASN A 484 -27.19 27.75 49.59
CA ASN A 484 -26.94 27.93 48.16
C ASN A 484 -25.46 28.18 47.80
N THR A 485 -24.55 28.33 48.78
CA THR A 485 -23.10 28.57 48.54
C THR A 485 -22.20 28.06 49.68
N VAL A 486 -20.87 28.09 49.48
CA VAL A 486 -19.79 27.62 50.40
C VAL A 486 -19.87 28.21 51.82
N TYR A 487 -20.57 29.33 52.00
CA TYR A 487 -20.85 29.93 53.32
C TYR A 487 -22.35 29.77 53.65
N PRO A 488 -22.72 29.40 54.90
CA PRO A 488 -24.12 29.18 55.30
C PRO A 488 -25.04 30.36 54.99
N CYS A 489 -24.54 31.59 55.15
CA CYS A 489 -25.21 32.82 54.76
C CYS A 489 -24.17 33.72 54.10
N SER A 490 -24.43 34.20 52.89
CA SER A 490 -23.50 35.01 52.10
C SER A 490 -23.82 36.50 52.19
N PRO A 491 -22.83 37.40 52.28
CA PRO A 491 -23.09 38.83 52.33
C PRO A 491 -23.69 39.34 51.01
N CYS A 492 -24.53 40.38 51.10
CA CYS A 492 -25.21 40.96 49.95
C CYS A 492 -24.24 41.54 48.89
N ASN A 493 -23.18 42.24 49.31
CA ASN A 493 -22.14 42.84 48.44
C ASN A 493 -22.73 43.67 47.29
N CYS A 494 -23.69 44.55 47.56
CA CYS A 494 -24.20 45.48 46.56
C CYS A 494 -23.12 46.51 46.18
N ASP A 495 -23.07 46.91 44.91
CA ASP A 495 -22.15 47.93 44.40
C ASP A 495 -22.58 49.31 44.90
N HIS A 496 -21.71 50.02 45.61
CA HIS A 496 -22.04 51.29 46.25
C HIS A 496 -22.43 52.40 45.25
N GLY A 497 -21.88 52.36 44.03
CA GLY A 497 -22.18 53.34 42.98
C GLY A 497 -23.44 52.98 42.20
N GLY A 498 -23.62 51.70 41.90
CA GLY A 498 -24.70 51.17 41.06
C GLY A 498 -25.98 50.77 41.78
N ALA A 499 -25.96 50.57 43.11
CA ALA A 499 -27.14 50.25 43.92
C ALA A 499 -27.63 51.46 44.75
N TYR A 500 -28.87 51.37 45.26
CA TYR A 500 -29.43 52.36 46.19
C TYR A 500 -29.07 52.09 47.66
N SER A 501 -28.81 50.84 48.04
CA SER A 501 -28.43 50.45 49.42
C SER A 501 -27.67 49.10 49.43
N ASP A 502 -27.03 48.78 50.56
CA ASP A 502 -26.30 47.52 50.77
C ASP A 502 -27.19 46.35 51.20
N THR A 503 -28.50 46.56 51.29
CA THR A 503 -29.47 45.52 51.66
C THR A 503 -29.96 44.76 50.43
N CYS A 504 -30.09 43.44 50.58
CA CYS A 504 -30.57 42.55 49.52
C CYS A 504 -31.64 41.59 50.05
N SER A 505 -32.36 40.97 49.12
CA SER A 505 -33.34 39.91 49.43
C SER A 505 -32.66 38.70 50.10
N SER A 506 -33.26 38.19 51.19
CA SER A 506 -32.69 37.09 51.99
C SER A 506 -32.66 35.74 51.27
N VAL A 507 -33.42 35.60 50.17
CA VAL A 507 -33.59 34.35 49.41
C VAL A 507 -32.64 34.27 48.21
N ASP A 508 -32.60 35.31 47.39
CA ASP A 508 -31.89 35.34 46.10
C ASP A 508 -30.79 36.41 46.01
N GLY A 509 -30.66 37.24 47.06
CA GLY A 509 -29.54 38.16 47.20
C GLY A 509 -29.55 39.35 46.25
N GLN A 510 -30.66 39.62 45.57
CA GLN A 510 -30.75 40.71 44.60
C GLN A 510 -30.74 42.09 45.29
N CYS A 511 -29.83 42.97 44.86
CA CYS A 511 -29.72 44.35 45.29
C CYS A 511 -30.66 45.27 44.50
N GLN A 512 -31.04 46.42 45.08
CA GLN A 512 -31.85 47.44 44.40
C GLN A 512 -30.98 48.33 43.51
N CYS A 513 -31.04 48.13 42.20
CA CYS A 513 -30.17 48.79 41.23
C CYS A 513 -30.67 50.16 40.76
N ARG A 514 -29.73 51.08 40.51
CA ARG A 514 -29.97 52.37 39.83
C ARG A 514 -30.35 52.17 38.36
N PRO A 515 -30.93 53.18 37.68
CA PRO A 515 -31.39 53.06 36.31
C PRO A 515 -30.35 52.49 35.36
N ASN A 516 -30.74 51.51 34.53
CA ASN A 516 -29.89 50.84 33.56
C ASN A 516 -28.66 50.14 34.15
N MET A 517 -28.62 49.91 35.47
CA MET A 517 -27.68 48.98 36.11
C MET A 517 -28.36 47.63 36.30
N VAL A 518 -27.65 46.56 36.02
CA VAL A 518 -28.15 45.17 36.05
C VAL A 518 -27.16 44.29 36.83
N ASN A 519 -27.50 43.00 36.96
CA ASN A 519 -26.84 41.99 37.78
C ASN A 519 -27.22 42.03 39.27
N ARG A 520 -26.88 40.96 40.01
CA ARG A 520 -27.26 40.78 41.42
C ARG A 520 -26.75 41.91 42.33
N ARG A 521 -25.56 42.43 42.03
CA ARG A 521 -24.87 43.46 42.81
C ARG A 521 -25.07 44.88 42.26
N CYS A 522 -25.73 45.03 41.12
CA CYS A 522 -25.87 46.30 40.39
C CYS A 522 -24.56 46.89 39.84
N SER A 523 -23.58 46.06 39.47
CA SER A 523 -22.25 46.52 39.05
C SER A 523 -22.05 46.62 37.53
N ASP A 524 -22.99 46.13 36.71
CA ASP A 524 -22.88 46.14 35.24
C ASP A 524 -23.95 47.01 34.59
N PRO A 525 -23.66 47.69 33.47
CA PRO A 525 -24.66 48.39 32.69
C PRO A 525 -25.54 47.41 31.90
N ALA A 526 -26.81 47.78 31.69
CA ALA A 526 -27.75 47.05 30.84
C ALA A 526 -27.26 47.01 29.38
N PRO A 527 -27.65 45.99 28.58
CA PRO A 527 -27.31 45.95 27.15
C PRO A 527 -27.74 47.22 26.41
N GLY A 528 -26.83 47.80 25.62
CA GLY A 528 -27.05 49.09 24.94
C GLY A 528 -26.74 50.33 25.80
N TYR A 529 -26.21 50.12 27.01
CA TYR A 529 -25.74 51.17 27.91
C TYR A 529 -24.27 50.94 28.32
N PHE A 530 -23.60 52.00 28.75
CA PHE A 530 -22.20 52.01 29.13
C PHE A 530 -21.95 52.94 30.33
N LEU A 531 -20.80 52.74 30.98
CA LEU A 531 -20.28 53.59 32.04
C LEU A 531 -19.11 54.42 31.48
N ALA A 532 -19.12 55.74 31.71
CA ALA A 532 -18.05 56.64 31.30
C ALA A 532 -16.74 56.32 32.02
N GLY A 533 -15.63 56.37 31.28
CA GLY A 533 -14.29 56.41 31.88
C GLY A 533 -13.99 57.77 32.52
N LEU A 534 -12.87 57.85 33.24
CA LEU A 534 -12.41 59.10 33.87
C LEU A 534 -12.08 60.20 32.85
N ASP A 535 -11.73 59.82 31.63
CA ASP A 535 -11.38 60.70 30.50
C ASP A 535 -12.56 60.90 29.52
N PHE A 536 -13.81 60.72 29.96
CA PHE A 536 -14.97 60.81 29.07
C PHE A 536 -15.23 62.21 28.50
N TYR A 537 -14.84 63.27 29.21
CA TYR A 537 -15.02 64.66 28.80
C TYR A 537 -13.76 65.19 28.11
N LEU A 538 -13.70 64.99 26.78
CA LEU A 538 -12.61 65.43 25.92
C LEU A 538 -13.09 66.53 24.96
N TYR A 539 -12.27 67.56 24.80
CA TYR A 539 -12.50 68.68 23.90
C TYR A 539 -11.27 68.87 23.02
N GLU A 540 -11.47 68.74 21.71
CA GLU A 540 -10.39 68.85 20.73
C GLU A 540 -10.02 70.32 20.46
N ALA A 541 -8.73 70.61 20.31
CA ALA A 541 -8.20 71.96 20.21
C ALA A 541 -8.62 72.70 18.93
N GLU A 542 -8.85 71.97 17.84
CA GLU A 542 -9.30 72.50 16.54
C GLU A 542 -10.73 73.05 16.55
N ASN A 543 -11.54 72.66 17.53
CA ASN A 543 -12.89 73.16 17.72
C ASN A 543 -12.96 74.34 18.69
N ALA A 544 -11.83 74.75 19.26
CA ALA A 544 -11.74 75.90 20.16
C ALA A 544 -11.65 77.22 19.38
N ALA A 545 -12.26 78.29 19.92
CA ALA A 545 -12.17 79.61 19.32
C ALA A 545 -10.87 80.32 19.77
N PRO A 546 -10.14 81.02 18.88
CA PRO A 546 -8.99 81.81 19.29
C PRO A 546 -9.43 83.01 20.14
N LEU A 547 -8.65 83.35 21.18
CA LEU A 547 -8.92 84.51 22.03
C LEU A 547 -8.69 85.85 21.31
N TYR A 548 -7.88 85.87 20.23
CA TYR A 548 -7.63 87.05 19.38
C TYR A 548 -7.76 86.71 17.88
N PRO A 549 -8.35 87.58 17.04
CA PRO A 549 -8.76 87.24 15.67
C PRO A 549 -7.64 87.16 14.60
N SER A 550 -6.36 87.39 14.95
CA SER A 550 -5.26 87.51 13.98
C SER A 550 -4.25 86.35 13.96
N SER A 551 -4.59 85.17 14.51
CA SER A 551 -3.71 83.99 14.49
C SER A 551 -4.21 82.92 13.49
N PRO A 552 -3.41 82.53 12.48
CA PRO A 552 -3.80 81.54 11.49
C PRO A 552 -3.70 80.11 12.06
N ILE A 553 -4.79 79.34 11.96
CA ILE A 553 -4.77 77.89 12.15
C ILE A 553 -4.04 77.28 10.94
N VAL A 554 -2.85 76.73 11.14
CA VAL A 554 -2.06 76.08 10.08
C VAL A 554 -2.05 74.56 10.31
N ARG A 555 -2.52 73.79 9.32
CA ARG A 555 -2.45 72.31 9.30
C ARG A 555 -1.04 71.89 8.89
N PRO A 556 -0.31 71.04 9.63
CA PRO A 556 1.04 70.61 9.24
C PRO A 556 1.00 69.55 8.14
N GLU A 557 2.10 69.49 7.37
CA GLU A 557 2.42 68.46 6.38
C GLU A 557 3.10 67.29 7.12
N TYR A 558 2.61 66.06 6.93
CA TYR A 558 2.92 64.91 7.79
C TYR A 558 4.19 64.14 7.37
N ASP A 559 4.92 63.58 8.35
CA ASP A 559 6.08 62.68 8.15
C ASP A 559 5.67 61.22 8.44
N LEU A 560 5.91 60.34 7.48
CA LEU A 560 5.27 59.01 7.29
C LEU A 560 5.64 57.91 8.30
N TYR A 561 6.42 58.21 9.35
CA TYR A 561 7.01 57.20 10.24
C TYR A 561 6.67 57.33 11.73
N MET A 562 5.74 58.20 12.12
CA MET A 562 5.27 58.31 13.53
C MET A 562 3.84 57.79 13.69
N PRO A 563 3.48 57.14 14.81
CA PRO A 563 2.08 56.81 15.10
C PRO A 563 1.26 58.09 15.35
N VAL A 564 0.15 58.23 14.64
CA VAL A 564 -0.81 59.35 14.78
C VAL A 564 -1.43 59.28 16.18
N THR A 565 -1.16 60.25 17.05
CA THR A 565 -1.62 60.28 18.45
C THR A 565 -2.98 60.95 18.65
N TRP A 566 -3.65 61.40 17.58
CA TRP A 566 -4.82 62.28 17.67
C TRP A 566 -6.06 61.81 16.95
N THR A 567 -7.21 62.31 17.42
CA THR A 567 -8.55 61.83 17.04
C THR A 567 -9.34 62.76 16.11
N GLY A 568 -8.79 63.93 15.74
CA GLY A 568 -9.41 64.96 14.91
C GLY A 568 -8.73 65.27 13.56
N PRO A 569 -9.19 66.29 12.80
CA PRO A 569 -8.70 66.63 11.46
C PRO A 569 -7.30 67.27 11.40
N GLY A 570 -6.63 67.54 12.52
CA GLY A 570 -5.25 68.06 12.52
C GLY A 570 -4.77 68.71 13.82
N PHE A 571 -3.76 69.58 13.71
CA PHE A 571 -3.10 70.30 14.81
C PHE A 571 -3.60 71.75 14.86
N VAL A 572 -3.72 72.34 16.06
CA VAL A 572 -3.76 73.80 16.21
C VAL A 572 -2.42 74.31 16.73
N ARG A 573 -1.80 75.15 15.91
CA ARG A 573 -0.55 75.83 16.23
C ARG A 573 -0.86 77.16 16.94
N VAL A 574 -0.42 77.30 18.19
CA VAL A 574 -0.64 78.47 19.02
C VAL A 574 0.69 79.18 19.27
N LEU A 575 0.73 80.48 18.94
CA LEU A 575 1.89 81.34 19.18
C LEU A 575 1.98 81.74 20.65
N ASP A 576 3.20 81.99 21.13
CA ASP A 576 3.43 82.51 22.48
C ASP A 576 2.61 83.79 22.74
N GLY A 577 1.91 83.84 23.87
CA GLY A 577 0.98 84.92 24.24
C GLY A 577 -0.44 84.86 23.64
N VAL A 578 -0.76 83.87 22.79
CA VAL A 578 -2.10 83.64 22.24
C VAL A 578 -2.79 82.51 23.02
N GLY A 579 -4.11 82.61 23.24
CA GLY A 579 -4.87 81.60 23.96
C GLY A 579 -6.04 81.02 23.15
N LEU A 580 -6.49 79.83 23.54
CA LEU A 580 -7.67 79.15 23.01
C LEU A 580 -8.82 79.19 24.03
N ARG A 581 -10.04 79.40 23.55
CA ARG A 581 -11.26 79.36 24.36
C ARG A 581 -12.06 78.11 24.04
N PHE A 582 -12.14 77.22 25.02
CA PHE A 582 -13.01 76.03 25.01
C PHE A 582 -14.36 76.36 25.66
N THR A 583 -15.44 75.83 25.09
CA THR A 583 -16.80 75.96 25.66
C THR A 583 -17.20 74.61 26.23
N VAL A 584 -17.54 74.56 27.52
CA VAL A 584 -17.93 73.34 28.25
C VAL A 584 -19.36 73.50 28.74
N ASP A 585 -20.29 72.74 28.18
CA ASP A 585 -21.74 72.86 28.43
C ASP A 585 -22.43 71.54 28.77
N ASN A 586 -21.68 70.44 28.84
CA ASN A 586 -22.20 69.07 28.92
C ASN A 586 -21.78 68.28 30.19
N LEU A 587 -21.50 68.97 31.29
CA LEU A 587 -21.17 68.32 32.58
C LEU A 587 -22.44 67.93 33.36
N PRO A 588 -22.51 66.73 33.97
CA PRO A 588 -23.73 66.15 34.54
C PRO A 588 -23.98 66.59 35.99
N GLU A 589 -22.92 66.83 36.75
CA GLU A 589 -22.96 67.33 38.14
C GLU A 589 -21.86 68.39 38.33
N SER A 590 -22.04 69.27 39.32
CA SER A 590 -21.02 70.26 39.71
C SER A 590 -20.02 69.63 40.67
N LEU A 591 -18.90 69.15 40.12
CA LEU A 591 -17.81 68.49 40.84
C LEU A 591 -16.49 69.27 40.69
N ASP A 592 -15.47 68.86 41.45
CA ASP A 592 -14.10 69.34 41.23
C ASP A 592 -13.45 68.51 40.12
N TYR A 593 -12.92 69.19 39.09
CA TYR A 593 -12.28 68.53 37.94
C TYR A 593 -10.80 68.86 37.87
N GLN A 594 -9.98 67.85 37.57
CA GLN A 594 -8.60 68.02 37.15
C GLN A 594 -8.55 68.26 35.64
N LEU A 595 -7.91 69.37 35.26
CA LEU A 595 -7.68 69.73 33.87
C LEU A 595 -6.44 69.04 33.33
N VAL A 596 -6.61 68.21 32.32
CA VAL A 596 -5.51 67.53 31.62
C VAL A 596 -5.36 68.14 30.23
N ILE A 597 -4.18 68.65 29.92
CA ILE A 597 -3.87 69.23 28.61
C ILE A 597 -2.82 68.36 27.93
N ARG A 598 -3.17 67.81 26.76
CA ARG A 598 -2.27 67.04 25.91
C ARG A 598 -1.75 67.94 24.80
N TYR A 599 -0.44 68.05 24.66
CA TYR A 599 0.22 68.91 23.67
C TYR A 599 1.50 68.25 23.15
N GLU A 600 1.87 68.55 21.90
CA GLU A 600 3.14 68.13 21.29
C GLU A 600 4.03 69.35 21.04
N GLN A 601 5.34 69.20 21.25
CA GLN A 601 6.31 70.29 21.08
C GLN A 601 7.06 70.13 19.75
N GLU A 602 7.03 71.16 18.90
CA GLU A 602 7.74 71.16 17.62
C GLU A 602 9.22 71.53 17.84
N VAL A 603 10.15 70.57 17.76
CA VAL A 603 11.61 70.81 17.92
C VAL A 603 12.31 70.60 16.58
N ARG A 604 12.86 71.67 15.97
CA ARG A 604 13.75 71.53 14.81
C ARG A 604 15.15 71.13 15.26
N VAL A 605 15.51 69.86 15.10
CA VAL A 605 16.87 69.35 15.38
C VAL A 605 17.71 69.44 14.10
N THR A 606 18.68 70.35 14.05
CA THR A 606 19.83 70.21 13.14
C THR A 606 20.74 69.10 13.66
N MET A 607 21.04 68.12 12.82
CA MET A 607 21.93 66.99 13.10
C MET A 607 23.25 67.43 13.74
N ALA A 608 23.44 67.10 15.01
CA ALA A 608 24.68 66.54 15.60
C ALA A 608 24.63 66.73 17.13
N MET A 609 24.24 65.67 17.84
CA MET A 609 24.80 65.24 19.13
C MET A 609 23.82 64.26 19.78
N LYS A 610 24.14 62.95 19.69
CA LYS A 610 23.68 61.99 20.69
C LYS A 610 24.32 62.39 22.01
N ASN A 611 23.57 63.00 22.92
CA ASN A 611 23.76 62.82 24.36
C ASN A 611 22.51 63.25 25.13
N ASN A 612 22.12 62.37 26.05
CA ASN A 612 21.04 62.53 27.02
C ASN A 612 21.18 63.83 27.83
N LEU A 613 20.29 64.80 27.62
CA LEU A 613 19.93 65.81 28.63
C LEU A 613 18.42 66.01 28.64
N LYS A 614 17.74 65.43 29.65
CA LYS A 614 16.37 65.78 30.03
C LYS A 614 16.39 67.09 30.83
N HIS A 615 16.19 68.23 30.18
CA HIS A 615 15.83 69.46 30.88
C HIS A 615 14.32 69.48 31.13
N LYS A 616 13.90 69.48 32.40
CA LYS A 616 12.50 69.73 32.82
C LYS A 616 12.25 71.24 32.87
N TRP A 617 11.43 71.75 31.96
CA TRP A 617 10.87 73.10 32.05
C TRP A 617 9.61 73.06 32.92
N LYS A 618 9.49 73.97 33.90
CA LYS A 618 8.28 74.13 34.72
C LYS A 618 7.46 75.29 34.17
N CYS A 619 6.26 75.02 33.67
CA CYS A 619 5.26 76.05 33.43
C CYS A 619 4.63 76.44 34.79
N VAL A 620 4.61 77.74 35.10
CA VAL A 620 3.97 78.27 36.32
C VAL A 620 2.63 78.88 35.95
N CYS A 621 1.56 78.41 36.58
CA CYS A 621 0.19 78.90 36.41
C CYS A 621 -0.03 80.14 37.31
N VAL A 622 -0.41 81.28 36.73
CA VAL A 622 -0.81 82.48 37.49
C VAL A 622 -2.29 82.73 37.26
N CYS A 623 -3.13 82.52 38.28
CA CYS A 623 -4.55 82.86 38.24
C CYS A 623 -4.77 84.33 38.60
N ALA A 624 -5.52 85.06 37.76
CA ALA A 624 -6.19 86.31 38.14
C ALA A 624 -7.69 86.18 37.83
N PHE A 625 -8.51 86.72 38.73
CA PHE A 625 -9.93 86.43 38.95
C PHE A 625 -10.88 86.42 37.73
N LEU A 626 -11.89 85.55 37.85
CA LEU A 626 -13.21 85.49 37.19
C LEU A 626 -13.33 85.13 35.69
N PHE A 627 -12.23 84.88 34.98
CA PHE A 627 -12.25 84.11 33.73
C PHE A 627 -11.05 83.16 33.75
N PHE A 628 -11.27 81.84 33.59
CA PHE A 628 -10.19 80.85 33.55
C PHE A 628 -9.37 81.02 32.25
N CYS A 629 -8.50 82.01 32.23
CA CYS A 629 -7.48 82.20 31.20
C CYS A 629 -6.17 81.60 31.72
N VAL A 630 -5.81 80.40 31.25
CA VAL A 630 -4.51 79.80 31.56
C VAL A 630 -3.47 80.41 30.62
N LEU A 631 -2.66 81.34 31.13
CA LEU A 631 -1.52 81.93 30.42
C LEU A 631 -0.24 81.15 30.78
N LEU A 632 0.33 80.43 29.81
CA LEU A 632 1.61 79.73 29.95
C LEU A 632 2.75 80.71 29.63
N ARG A 633 3.60 81.01 30.62
CA ARG A 633 4.83 81.82 30.43
C ARG A 633 6.05 80.95 30.71
N CYS A 634 6.96 80.83 29.74
CA CYS A 634 8.26 80.16 29.91
C CYS A 634 9.32 81.20 30.29
N ASP A 635 9.90 81.09 31.49
CA ASP A 635 10.97 81.98 31.96
C ASP A 635 12.32 81.24 31.96
N GLY A 636 13.36 81.85 31.38
CA GLY A 636 14.69 81.23 31.21
C GLY A 636 15.81 82.13 31.75
N GLN A 637 16.59 81.63 32.72
CA GLN A 637 17.77 82.35 33.23
C GLN A 637 19.03 82.08 32.39
N THR A 638 19.46 83.15 31.70
CA THR A 638 20.81 83.56 31.27
C THR A 638 21.75 82.61 30.51
N GLY A 639 22.15 83.05 29.31
CA GLY A 639 23.34 82.58 28.58
C GLY A 639 23.36 83.04 27.12
N THR A 640 23.93 84.22 26.87
CA THR A 640 23.97 84.95 25.59
C THR A 640 24.66 84.23 24.43
N LEU A 641 23.95 84.04 23.31
CA LEU A 641 24.23 84.62 21.97
C LEU A 641 23.30 83.96 20.92
N LEU A 642 22.81 84.80 20.01
CA LEU A 642 21.87 84.55 18.90
C LEU A 642 20.37 84.59 19.25
N ASN A 643 19.81 85.78 19.03
CA ASN A 643 18.41 86.01 18.70
C ASN A 643 17.93 84.98 17.67
N SER A 644 17.02 84.08 18.08
CA SER A 644 15.89 83.52 17.31
C SER A 644 15.42 82.23 17.98
N CYS A 645 14.64 82.33 19.05
CA CYS A 645 13.84 81.20 19.52
C CYS A 645 12.40 81.69 19.69
N ALA A 646 11.67 81.73 18.57
CA ALA A 646 10.22 81.71 18.61
C ALA A 646 9.84 80.31 19.15
N PHE A 647 9.25 80.25 20.35
CA PHE A 647 8.72 79.01 20.91
C PHE A 647 7.27 78.84 20.45
N TRP A 648 6.97 77.75 19.73
CA TRP A 648 5.64 77.47 19.16
C TRP A 648 5.01 76.32 19.95
N PHE A 649 3.77 76.48 20.45
CA PHE A 649 3.04 75.45 21.18
C PHE A 649 1.96 74.81 20.28
N CYS A 650 1.91 73.48 20.16
CA CYS A 650 0.84 72.75 19.45
C CYS A 650 -0.04 72.00 20.46
N PHE A 651 -1.33 72.37 20.58
CA PHE A 651 -2.26 71.68 21.48
C PHE A 651 -3.01 70.57 20.77
N PHE A 652 -3.21 69.44 21.47
CA PHE A 652 -3.85 68.25 20.92
C PHE A 652 -5.20 67.91 21.53
N GLN A 653 -5.39 68.08 22.84
CA GLN A 653 -6.69 67.79 23.47
C GLN A 653 -6.76 68.37 24.88
N MET A 654 -7.94 68.85 25.30
CA MET A 654 -8.25 69.19 26.69
C MET A 654 -9.19 68.13 27.28
N GLY A 655 -8.81 67.52 28.39
CA GLY A 655 -9.64 66.56 29.13
C GLY A 655 -10.02 67.09 30.52
N LEU A 656 -11.23 66.78 30.98
CA LEU A 656 -11.69 67.04 32.34
C LEU A 656 -11.90 65.72 33.08
N ILE A 657 -11.15 65.50 34.16
CA ILE A 657 -11.22 64.29 34.98
C ILE A 657 -11.81 64.63 36.35
N PRO A 658 -12.96 64.06 36.77
CA PRO A 658 -13.55 64.34 38.08
C PRO A 658 -12.68 63.79 39.22
N THR A 659 -12.56 64.54 40.33
CA THR A 659 -11.88 64.05 41.53
C THR A 659 -12.80 63.18 42.36
N ILE A 660 -12.29 62.03 42.82
CA ILE A 660 -13.07 61.06 43.62
C ILE A 660 -13.55 61.65 44.95
N GLU A 661 -12.80 62.60 45.52
CA GLU A 661 -13.09 63.25 46.81
C GLU A 661 -14.29 64.22 46.75
N SER A 662 -14.65 64.71 45.56
CA SER A 662 -15.76 65.65 45.39
C SER A 662 -17.13 64.98 45.25
N VAL A 663 -17.17 63.65 45.11
CA VAL A 663 -18.41 62.88 44.97
C VAL A 663 -18.95 62.48 46.35
N GLN A 664 -20.06 63.10 46.76
CA GLN A 664 -20.67 62.88 48.08
C GLN A 664 -21.23 61.45 48.24
N ASP A 665 -21.00 60.86 49.42
CA ASP A 665 -21.44 59.51 49.83
C ASP A 665 -21.04 58.39 48.86
N PHE A 666 -19.84 58.48 48.28
CA PHE A 666 -19.35 57.52 47.29
C PHE A 666 -18.45 56.40 47.85
N CYS A 667 -17.71 56.61 48.95
CA CYS A 667 -16.73 55.60 49.42
C CYS A 667 -16.61 55.45 50.94
N SER A 668 -16.25 54.22 51.33
CA SER A 668 -15.54 53.91 52.57
C SER A 668 -14.06 54.35 52.47
N GLN A 669 -13.40 54.69 53.59
CA GLN A 669 -12.00 55.15 53.57
C GLN A 669 -11.03 54.19 52.86
N SER A 670 -11.34 52.89 52.88
CA SER A 670 -10.55 51.86 52.19
C SER A 670 -10.59 51.93 50.66
N GLU A 671 -11.66 52.42 50.06
CA GLU A 671 -11.80 52.50 48.59
C GLU A 671 -11.07 53.72 48.02
N VAL A 672 -11.10 54.84 48.76
CA VAL A 672 -10.27 56.02 48.45
C VAL A 672 -8.79 55.67 48.54
N ASP A 673 -8.39 54.96 49.60
CA ASP A 673 -7.01 54.48 49.78
C ASP A 673 -6.58 53.55 48.64
N GLN A 674 -7.47 52.66 48.15
CA GLN A 674 -7.18 51.77 47.02
C GLN A 674 -7.05 52.55 45.70
N PHE A 675 -7.95 53.50 45.44
CA PHE A 675 -7.92 54.34 44.24
C PHE A 675 -6.59 55.13 44.15
N GLN A 676 -6.13 55.68 45.28
CA GLN A 676 -4.86 56.38 45.39
C GLN A 676 -3.65 55.41 45.32
N ARG A 677 -3.71 54.26 46.02
CA ARG A 677 -2.64 53.26 46.06
C ARG A 677 -2.33 52.65 44.71
N PHE A 678 -3.35 52.34 43.91
CA PHE A 678 -3.19 51.79 42.57
C PHE A 678 -3.03 52.85 41.48
N ARG A 679 -2.96 54.14 41.87
CA ARG A 679 -2.82 55.28 40.96
C ARG A 679 -3.78 55.21 39.77
N CYS A 680 -5.06 54.95 40.04
CA CYS A 680 -6.08 54.78 39.00
C CYS A 680 -6.31 56.04 38.12
N PHE A 681 -5.59 57.13 38.40
CA PHE A 681 -5.55 58.39 37.66
C PHE A 681 -4.45 58.48 36.58
N GLU A 682 -3.34 57.72 36.68
CA GLU A 682 -2.21 57.81 35.74
C GLU A 682 -2.55 57.15 34.39
N LEU A 683 -3.11 57.93 33.46
CA LEU A 683 -3.24 57.57 32.04
C LEU A 683 -1.96 57.95 31.28
N ASP A 684 -0.90 57.14 31.40
CA ASP A 684 0.29 57.27 30.53
C ASP A 684 0.25 56.31 29.33
N SER A 685 0.77 56.79 28.22
CA SER A 685 0.40 56.52 26.84
C SER A 685 0.89 55.18 26.23
N GLU A 686 1.46 54.23 26.98
CA GLU A 686 2.18 53.11 26.32
C GLU A 686 1.82 51.66 26.71
N GLN A 687 0.87 51.37 27.62
CA GLN A 687 0.38 49.99 27.82
C GLN A 687 -1.04 49.95 28.43
N ARG A 688 -2.04 49.59 27.62
CA ARG A 688 -3.47 49.58 27.99
C ARG A 688 -3.90 48.28 28.69
N ILE A 689 -3.58 48.11 29.97
CA ILE A 689 -4.32 47.20 30.86
C ILE A 689 -4.54 47.93 32.17
N LEU A 690 -5.75 48.44 32.38
CA LEU A 690 -6.14 49.01 33.66
C LEU A 690 -6.33 47.84 34.65
N PRO A 691 -5.75 47.88 35.87
CA PRO A 691 -5.99 46.84 36.86
C PRO A 691 -7.49 46.69 37.16
N ASP A 692 -8.00 45.47 37.28
CA ASP A 692 -9.43 45.17 37.51
C ASP A 692 -10.03 45.96 38.70
N VAL A 693 -9.21 46.22 39.71
CA VAL A 693 -9.55 47.03 40.88
C VAL A 693 -9.88 48.48 40.49
N CYS A 694 -9.08 49.10 39.61
CA CYS A 694 -9.33 50.44 39.10
C CYS A 694 -10.53 50.47 38.16
N GLU A 695 -10.72 49.44 37.34
CA GLU A 695 -11.89 49.34 36.47
C GLU A 695 -13.21 49.28 37.27
N GLY A 696 -13.25 48.48 38.34
CA GLY A 696 -14.42 48.41 39.23
C GLY A 696 -14.74 49.74 39.92
N LEU A 697 -13.71 50.43 40.44
CA LEU A 697 -13.88 51.73 41.10
C LEU A 697 -14.35 52.82 40.14
N ILE A 698 -13.81 52.87 38.91
CA ILE A 698 -14.22 53.84 37.88
C ILE A 698 -15.66 53.60 37.42
N ARG A 699 -16.07 52.33 37.27
CA ARG A 699 -17.44 51.94 36.92
C ARG A 699 -18.45 52.39 37.98
N SER A 700 -18.16 52.11 39.25
CA SER A 700 -18.98 52.54 40.39
C SER A 700 -19.08 54.08 40.44
N LEU A 701 -17.96 54.78 40.24
CA LEU A 701 -17.89 56.25 40.25
C LEU A 701 -18.73 56.85 39.11
N SER A 702 -18.62 56.28 37.92
CA SER A 702 -19.42 56.68 36.77
C SER A 702 -20.91 56.46 37.00
N ALA A 703 -21.31 55.29 37.51
CA ALA A 703 -22.70 54.98 37.82
C ALA A 703 -23.28 55.98 38.85
N ARG A 704 -22.46 56.46 39.78
CA ARG A 704 -22.86 57.50 40.73
C ARG A 704 -23.04 58.87 40.07
N ILE A 705 -22.02 59.35 39.35
CA ILE A 705 -21.99 60.69 38.70
C ILE A 705 -23.13 60.84 37.66
N HIS A 706 -23.49 59.76 36.98
CA HIS A 706 -24.52 59.76 35.94
C HIS A 706 -25.88 59.22 36.40
N ASN A 707 -26.02 58.89 37.69
CA ASN A 707 -27.20 58.26 38.28
C ASN A 707 -27.68 57.01 37.50
N GLY A 708 -26.75 56.11 37.18
CA GLY A 708 -26.96 54.90 36.39
C GLY A 708 -26.07 54.82 35.15
N ALA A 709 -26.38 53.88 34.24
CA ALA A 709 -25.64 53.71 32.99
C ALA A 709 -26.20 54.57 31.84
N MET A 710 -25.32 55.05 30.96
CA MET A 710 -25.63 55.95 29.84
C MET A 710 -25.86 55.19 28.53
N VAL A 711 -26.69 55.69 27.62
CA VAL A 711 -27.07 55.00 26.36
C VAL A 711 -25.98 55.04 25.27
N CYS A 712 -25.77 53.92 24.55
CA CYS A 712 -24.93 53.85 23.36
C CYS A 712 -25.53 54.66 22.19
N ARG A 713 -24.71 55.38 21.43
CA ARG A 713 -25.14 56.18 20.26
C ARG A 713 -24.35 55.81 18.99
N CYS A 714 -24.33 54.53 18.62
CA CYS A 714 -23.59 54.06 17.44
C CYS A 714 -24.31 54.39 16.13
N ASN A 715 -23.57 54.90 15.14
CA ASN A 715 -24.06 55.13 13.79
C ASN A 715 -24.15 53.79 13.03
N LEU A 716 -25.35 53.35 12.69
CA LEU A 716 -25.60 52.03 12.09
C LEU A 716 -24.94 51.83 10.70
N GLN A 717 -24.59 52.91 10.00
CA GLN A 717 -23.92 52.81 8.71
C GLN A 717 -22.42 52.53 8.88
N GLY A 718 -21.77 53.22 9.81
CA GLY A 718 -20.33 53.12 10.06
C GLY A 718 -19.92 52.12 11.16
N SER A 719 -20.87 51.62 11.96
CA SER A 719 -20.63 50.59 12.98
C SER A 719 -21.21 49.23 12.60
N HIS A 720 -20.73 48.17 13.24
CA HIS A 720 -21.25 46.81 13.06
C HIS A 720 -22.59 46.57 13.77
N GLY A 721 -23.01 47.46 14.67
CA GLY A 721 -24.29 47.36 15.38
C GLY A 721 -24.51 48.50 16.39
N PRO A 722 -25.67 48.51 17.09
CA PRO A 722 -26.03 49.56 18.05
C PRO A 722 -25.31 49.46 19.41
N SER A 723 -24.59 48.36 19.65
CA SER A 723 -23.92 48.05 20.92
C SER A 723 -22.56 48.73 21.03
N CYS A 724 -22.19 49.15 22.24
CA CYS A 724 -20.91 49.78 22.53
C CYS A 724 -20.23 49.13 23.75
N SER A 725 -18.93 49.37 23.94
CA SER A 725 -18.15 48.88 25.08
C SER A 725 -18.77 49.29 26.41
N LYS A 726 -18.84 48.35 27.38
CA LYS A 726 -19.40 48.57 28.73
C LYS A 726 -18.71 49.70 29.50
N LEU A 727 -17.41 49.90 29.27
CA LEU A 727 -16.61 51.02 29.78
C LEU A 727 -16.16 51.91 28.61
N GLY A 728 -16.38 53.22 28.72
CA GLY A 728 -16.00 54.22 27.71
C GLY A 728 -16.94 54.35 26.51
N GLY A 729 -17.86 53.40 26.28
CA GLY A 729 -18.95 53.54 25.33
C GLY A 729 -18.53 53.65 23.86
N ARG A 730 -17.40 53.04 23.49
CA ARG A 730 -16.90 52.99 22.11
C ARG A 730 -17.65 51.94 21.30
N CYS A 731 -18.18 52.34 20.15
CA CYS A 731 -18.84 51.46 19.18
C CYS A 731 -17.80 50.69 18.35
N ASP A 732 -18.20 49.52 17.85
CA ASP A 732 -17.37 48.72 16.97
C ASP A 732 -17.47 49.24 15.52
N CYS A 733 -16.43 49.96 15.07
CA CYS A 733 -16.44 50.67 13.80
C CYS A 733 -15.98 49.78 12.63
N LYS A 734 -16.62 49.94 11.48
CA LYS A 734 -16.22 49.33 10.22
C LYS A 734 -14.85 49.85 9.75
N PRO A 735 -14.16 49.14 8.84
CA PRO A 735 -12.82 49.52 8.40
C PRO A 735 -12.73 50.98 7.94
N ASN A 736 -11.67 51.66 8.41
CA ASN A 736 -11.38 53.07 8.14
C ASN A 736 -12.48 54.06 8.57
N VAL A 737 -13.38 53.66 9.46
CA VAL A 737 -14.33 54.56 10.14
C VAL A 737 -13.84 54.78 11.58
N ILE A 738 -13.85 56.04 12.02
CA ILE A 738 -13.35 56.47 13.33
C ILE A 738 -14.41 57.25 14.12
N GLY A 739 -14.08 57.57 15.37
CA GLY A 739 -14.97 58.22 16.33
C GLY A 739 -15.68 57.23 17.25
N ARG A 740 -16.07 57.67 18.45
CA ARG A 740 -16.75 56.82 19.45
C ARG A 740 -18.07 56.24 18.90
N CYS A 741 -18.74 57.00 18.04
CA CYS A 741 -20.01 56.66 17.41
C CYS A 741 -19.88 56.09 15.99
N CYS A 742 -18.67 55.96 15.44
CA CYS A 742 -18.39 55.48 14.08
C CYS A 742 -19.10 56.26 12.97
N ASP A 743 -19.02 57.58 13.00
CA ASP A 743 -19.75 58.49 12.10
C ASP A 743 -18.86 59.25 11.09
N SER A 744 -17.54 59.07 11.13
CA SER A 744 -16.59 59.79 10.28
C SER A 744 -15.52 58.88 9.70
N CYS A 745 -15.04 59.15 8.49
CA CYS A 745 -13.89 58.42 7.91
C CYS A 745 -12.59 58.79 8.61
N ALA A 746 -11.68 57.81 8.71
CA ALA A 746 -10.31 58.03 9.16
C ALA A 746 -9.58 59.02 8.22
N PRO A 747 -8.61 59.81 8.72
CA PRO A 747 -7.68 60.53 7.86
C PRO A 747 -7.07 59.62 6.80
N LEU A 748 -6.76 60.18 5.62
CA LEU A 748 -6.25 59.43 4.46
C LEU A 748 -7.24 58.41 3.86
N THR A 749 -8.54 58.49 4.20
CA THR A 749 -9.59 57.65 3.62
C THR A 749 -10.81 58.48 3.20
N TYR A 750 -11.63 57.96 2.28
CA TYR A 750 -12.75 58.68 1.66
C TYR A 750 -13.94 57.75 1.37
N GLY A 751 -15.12 58.35 1.16
CA GLY A 751 -16.32 57.66 0.71
C GLY A 751 -17.07 56.90 1.80
N PHE A 752 -17.56 57.60 2.82
CA PHE A 752 -18.34 57.01 3.93
C PHE A 752 -19.54 56.20 3.41
N GLY A 753 -19.49 54.88 3.57
CA GLY A 753 -20.47 53.95 3.01
C GLY A 753 -20.81 52.78 3.94
N PRO A 754 -21.75 51.91 3.54
CA PRO A 754 -22.11 50.72 4.33
C PRO A 754 -20.96 49.73 4.50
N SER A 755 -19.92 49.81 3.65
CA SER A 755 -18.68 49.03 3.72
C SER A 755 -17.55 49.71 4.49
N GLY A 756 -17.77 50.88 5.10
CA GLY A 756 -16.73 51.71 5.72
C GLY A 756 -16.17 52.76 4.76
N CYS A 757 -14.88 53.12 4.90
CA CYS A 757 -14.21 54.12 4.05
C CYS A 757 -13.03 53.49 3.26
N ALA A 758 -12.77 54.00 2.06
CA ALA A 758 -11.70 53.52 1.18
C ALA A 758 -10.43 54.38 1.32
N PRO A 759 -9.22 53.81 1.22
CA PRO A 759 -7.97 54.59 1.33
C PRO A 759 -7.76 55.55 0.16
N CYS A 760 -7.13 56.70 0.44
CA CYS A 760 -6.83 57.75 -0.55
C CYS A 760 -5.77 57.32 -1.56
N ASP A 761 -4.69 56.68 -1.08
CA ASP A 761 -3.54 56.18 -1.87
C ASP A 761 -2.88 57.21 -2.79
N CYS A 762 -2.67 58.45 -2.31
CA CYS A 762 -1.97 59.48 -3.07
C CYS A 762 -0.47 59.15 -3.24
N ASP A 763 0.08 59.24 -4.46
CA ASP A 763 1.52 59.02 -4.70
C ASP A 763 2.30 60.24 -4.16
N PRO A 764 3.14 60.07 -3.13
CA PRO A 764 3.80 61.18 -2.44
C PRO A 764 4.78 61.95 -3.34
N ARG A 765 5.19 61.37 -4.47
CA ARG A 765 6.12 61.99 -5.41
C ARG A 765 5.43 62.98 -6.35
N GLY A 766 4.15 62.77 -6.63
CA GLY A 766 3.36 63.60 -7.55
C GLY A 766 2.20 64.35 -6.91
N ALA A 767 1.74 63.91 -5.75
CA ALA A 767 0.79 64.64 -4.92
C ALA A 767 1.49 65.74 -4.11
N ILE A 768 0.74 66.79 -3.78
CA ILE A 768 1.15 67.88 -2.90
C ILE A 768 0.91 67.47 -1.44
N ALA A 769 -0.16 66.70 -1.16
CA ALA A 769 -0.48 66.17 0.15
C ALA A 769 -1.14 64.79 0.04
N GLU A 770 -1.01 63.96 1.08
CA GLU A 770 -1.61 62.61 1.14
C GLU A 770 -3.10 62.60 1.50
N LEU A 771 -3.59 63.72 2.04
CA LEU A 771 -5.00 63.89 2.35
C LEU A 771 -5.78 64.16 1.07
N CYS A 772 -6.60 63.20 0.66
CA CYS A 772 -7.53 63.34 -0.45
C CYS A 772 -8.89 63.90 0.01
N ASP A 773 -9.70 64.36 -0.95
CA ASP A 773 -11.08 64.76 -0.70
C ASP A 773 -11.89 63.62 -0.07
N GLN A 774 -12.42 63.80 1.16
CA GLN A 774 -13.09 62.74 1.93
C GLN A 774 -14.38 62.18 1.30
N VAL A 775 -14.90 62.83 0.24
CA VAL A 775 -16.08 62.36 -0.50
C VAL A 775 -15.69 61.73 -1.84
N ARG A 776 -14.79 62.38 -2.60
CA ARG A 776 -14.44 62.00 -3.98
C ARG A 776 -13.13 61.22 -4.12
N GLY A 777 -12.25 61.28 -3.14
CA GLY A 777 -10.98 60.56 -3.15
C GLY A 777 -9.90 61.12 -4.07
N GLN A 778 -10.04 62.37 -4.53
CA GLN A 778 -9.08 63.02 -5.42
C GLN A 778 -7.92 63.62 -4.61
N CYS A 779 -6.70 63.26 -4.98
CA CYS A 779 -5.47 63.80 -4.41
C CYS A 779 -5.10 65.14 -5.09
N PRO A 780 -4.53 66.11 -4.35
CA PRO A 780 -4.06 67.36 -4.93
C PRO A 780 -2.72 67.13 -5.66
N CYS A 781 -2.69 67.23 -7.00
CA CYS A 781 -1.50 66.94 -7.81
C CYS A 781 -0.60 68.16 -8.02
N ARG A 782 0.72 67.93 -8.11
CA ARG A 782 1.73 68.93 -8.52
C ARG A 782 1.51 69.33 -9.98
N ARG A 783 2.06 70.49 -10.39
CA ARG A 783 2.00 70.91 -11.80
C ARG A 783 2.66 69.86 -12.70
N GLU A 784 2.19 69.76 -13.93
CA GLU A 784 2.62 68.76 -14.93
C GLU A 784 2.33 67.26 -14.57
N VAL A 785 1.67 66.98 -13.43
CA VAL A 785 1.27 65.64 -12.95
C VAL A 785 -0.26 65.53 -12.87
N GLY A 786 -0.83 64.34 -13.15
CA GLY A 786 -2.27 64.07 -13.12
C GLY A 786 -2.63 62.66 -12.59
N GLY A 787 -3.94 62.36 -12.56
CA GLY A 787 -4.51 61.10 -12.02
C GLY A 787 -5.21 61.27 -10.67
N ARG A 788 -6.09 60.34 -10.26
CA ARG A 788 -6.79 60.38 -8.94
C ARG A 788 -5.79 60.41 -7.78
N ARG A 789 -4.71 59.65 -7.94
CA ARG A 789 -3.60 59.51 -6.99
C ARG A 789 -2.35 60.31 -7.36
N CYS A 790 -2.37 61.11 -8.43
CA CYS A 790 -1.25 61.95 -8.86
C CYS A 790 0.05 61.17 -9.17
N ASP A 791 -0.04 60.06 -9.89
CA ASP A 791 1.04 59.10 -10.15
C ASP A 791 1.57 59.11 -11.59
N GLN A 792 1.09 60.01 -12.44
CA GLN A 792 1.42 60.02 -13.86
C GLN A 792 1.61 61.43 -14.41
N CYS A 793 2.46 61.60 -15.42
CA CYS A 793 2.66 62.89 -16.08
C CYS A 793 1.46 63.26 -16.96
N LEU A 794 1.21 64.57 -17.11
CA LEU A 794 0.24 65.07 -18.10
C LEU A 794 0.78 64.82 -19.53
N PRO A 795 -0.10 64.64 -20.54
CA PRO A 795 0.32 64.39 -21.92
C PRO A 795 1.30 65.45 -22.47
N GLY A 796 2.37 65.00 -23.13
CA GLY A 796 3.46 65.87 -23.63
C GLY A 796 4.67 65.98 -22.69
N TYR A 797 4.61 65.32 -21.53
CA TYR A 797 5.68 65.26 -20.54
C TYR A 797 5.94 63.82 -20.13
N PHE A 798 7.18 63.51 -19.72
CA PHE A 798 7.59 62.16 -19.35
C PHE A 798 8.53 62.12 -18.15
N GLY A 799 8.65 60.95 -17.53
CA GLY A 799 9.64 60.69 -16.48
C GLY A 799 9.14 61.01 -15.07
N PHE A 800 7.91 60.62 -14.74
CA PHE A 800 7.37 60.70 -13.38
C PHE A 800 8.38 60.15 -12.35
N PRO A 801 8.73 60.89 -11.28
CA PRO A 801 7.97 62.00 -10.71
C PRO A 801 8.36 63.42 -11.16
N LEU A 802 9.44 63.58 -11.92
CA LEU A 802 9.90 64.88 -12.43
C LEU A 802 9.57 64.97 -13.91
N CYS A 803 8.32 65.29 -14.21
CA CYS A 803 7.81 65.32 -15.58
C CYS A 803 8.52 66.38 -16.43
N ARG A 804 9.30 65.94 -17.43
CA ARG A 804 10.04 66.79 -18.37
C ARG A 804 9.38 66.81 -19.74
N PRO A 805 9.47 67.92 -20.50
CA PRO A 805 8.96 67.95 -21.86
C PRO A 805 9.76 67.00 -22.77
N CYS A 806 9.10 66.46 -23.79
CA CYS A 806 9.71 65.56 -24.78
C CYS A 806 10.80 66.24 -25.64
N GLU A 807 11.97 65.61 -25.87
CA GLU A 807 13.12 66.18 -26.61
C GLU A 807 13.42 65.47 -27.94
N CYS A 808 12.52 65.59 -28.92
CA CYS A 808 12.54 64.79 -30.15
C CYS A 808 13.26 65.42 -31.37
N ASN A 809 14.30 66.23 -31.16
CA ASN A 809 15.05 66.92 -32.23
C ASN A 809 14.19 67.68 -33.28
N SER A 810 12.99 68.13 -32.88
CA SER A 810 11.95 68.73 -33.75
C SER A 810 11.38 67.81 -34.84
N LEU A 811 11.57 66.50 -34.73
CA LEU A 811 11.08 65.51 -35.68
C LEU A 811 9.80 64.81 -35.21
N ALA A 812 9.43 64.93 -33.92
CA ALA A 812 8.16 64.49 -33.31
C ALA A 812 7.71 65.43 -32.16
N GLU A 813 6.40 65.44 -31.83
CA GLU A 813 5.80 66.34 -30.81
C GLU A 813 5.27 65.62 -29.55
N LEU A 814 5.02 64.30 -29.64
CA LEU A 814 4.53 63.48 -28.54
C LEU A 814 5.57 62.39 -28.24
N CYS A 815 5.83 62.15 -26.97
CA CYS A 815 6.67 61.06 -26.52
C CYS A 815 5.95 60.19 -25.50
N ASP A 816 6.51 59.02 -25.26
CA ASP A 816 6.05 58.12 -24.22
C ASP A 816 6.17 58.77 -22.83
N GLN A 817 5.10 58.74 -22.04
CA GLN A 817 4.99 59.42 -20.73
C GLN A 817 5.90 58.84 -19.64
N HIS A 818 6.52 57.68 -19.87
CA HIS A 818 7.47 57.07 -18.93
C HIS A 818 8.90 57.12 -19.44
N THR A 819 9.13 56.80 -20.72
CA THR A 819 10.48 56.63 -21.26
C THR A 819 11.02 57.87 -21.97
N GLY A 820 10.15 58.79 -22.40
CA GLY A 820 10.54 59.97 -23.18
C GLY A 820 10.84 59.71 -24.63
N VAL A 821 10.69 58.47 -25.05
CA VAL A 821 10.94 58.04 -26.42
C VAL A 821 9.90 58.66 -27.34
N CYS A 822 10.41 59.32 -28.37
CA CYS A 822 9.65 60.07 -29.34
C CYS A 822 8.80 59.15 -30.22
N ARG A 823 7.52 59.46 -30.35
CA ARG A 823 6.60 58.69 -31.17
C ARG A 823 6.48 59.36 -32.55
N ASP A 824 6.58 58.54 -33.60
CA ASP A 824 6.46 58.93 -35.02
C ASP A 824 7.56 59.85 -35.59
N CYS A 825 8.83 59.41 -35.52
CA CYS A 825 9.98 60.11 -36.12
C CYS A 825 9.86 60.31 -37.64
N ARG A 826 10.01 61.55 -38.11
CA ARG A 826 9.87 61.94 -39.54
C ARG A 826 11.23 61.90 -40.29
N LYS A 827 11.19 61.90 -41.64
CA LYS A 827 12.37 61.96 -42.56
C LYS A 827 13.35 60.77 -42.50
N HIS A 828 12.80 59.56 -42.37
CA HIS A 828 13.56 58.30 -42.34
C HIS A 828 14.63 58.24 -41.23
N SER A 829 14.35 58.97 -40.14
CA SER A 829 15.08 58.92 -38.88
C SER A 829 14.37 58.01 -37.89
N THR A 830 15.13 57.45 -36.97
CA THR A 830 14.71 56.55 -35.91
C THR A 830 15.64 56.75 -34.72
N GLY A 831 15.44 55.99 -33.63
CA GLY A 831 16.09 56.26 -32.35
C GLY A 831 15.19 57.04 -31.40
N ASP A 832 15.61 57.07 -30.15
CA ASP A 832 14.73 57.44 -29.04
C ASP A 832 14.38 58.93 -29.06
N ASN A 833 15.24 59.76 -29.68
CA ASN A 833 15.05 61.17 -29.97
C ASN A 833 15.06 61.47 -31.49
N CYS A 834 14.85 60.46 -32.35
CA CYS A 834 14.96 60.58 -33.81
C CYS A 834 16.36 60.98 -34.34
N GLU A 835 17.42 60.52 -33.69
CA GLU A 835 18.82 60.94 -33.92
C GLU A 835 19.62 60.10 -34.92
N ARG A 836 19.12 58.92 -35.32
CA ARG A 836 19.82 57.98 -36.22
C ARG A 836 19.00 57.66 -37.46
N CYS A 837 19.64 57.18 -38.52
CA CYS A 837 18.94 56.78 -39.74
C CYS A 837 18.24 55.43 -39.59
N LEU A 838 17.11 55.24 -40.28
CA LEU A 838 16.47 53.93 -40.43
C LEU A 838 17.42 52.92 -41.11
N ASP A 839 17.33 51.65 -40.71
CA ASP A 839 18.11 50.53 -41.26
C ASP A 839 18.05 50.50 -42.80
N GLY A 840 19.19 50.26 -43.46
CA GLY A 840 19.35 50.37 -44.92
C GLY A 840 19.78 51.75 -45.42
N TYR A 841 19.90 52.75 -44.54
CA TYR A 841 20.41 54.08 -44.84
C TYR A 841 21.59 54.48 -43.93
N PHE A 842 22.53 55.25 -44.44
CA PHE A 842 23.69 55.81 -43.73
C PHE A 842 23.70 57.35 -43.81
N GLY A 843 24.13 58.01 -42.73
CA GLY A 843 24.11 59.47 -42.55
C GLY A 843 24.00 59.84 -41.07
N ASP A 844 23.98 61.14 -40.75
CA ASP A 844 23.90 61.63 -39.36
C ASP A 844 22.79 62.70 -39.14
N PRO A 845 21.57 62.27 -38.73
CA PRO A 845 20.45 63.17 -38.47
C PRO A 845 20.65 64.13 -37.29
N ALA A 846 21.49 63.77 -36.31
CA ALA A 846 21.77 64.61 -35.15
C ALA A 846 22.54 65.90 -35.55
N SER A 847 23.36 65.82 -36.59
CA SER A 847 24.06 66.96 -37.20
C SER A 847 23.33 67.54 -38.43
N ARG A 848 22.08 67.12 -38.69
CA ARG A 848 21.22 67.48 -39.82
C ARG A 848 21.70 66.97 -41.19
N GLU A 849 22.58 65.97 -41.24
CA GLU A 849 22.91 65.28 -42.48
C GLU A 849 21.78 64.31 -42.88
N PRO A 850 21.26 64.35 -44.12
CA PRO A 850 20.18 63.47 -44.54
C PRO A 850 20.64 62.03 -44.80
N CYS A 851 19.84 61.06 -44.35
CA CYS A 851 20.06 59.62 -44.53
C CYS A 851 20.02 59.20 -46.02
N LYS A 852 21.05 58.46 -46.48
CA LYS A 852 21.21 57.96 -47.87
C LYS A 852 21.26 56.42 -47.92
N PRO A 853 20.75 55.75 -48.96
CA PRO A 853 20.62 54.28 -48.98
C PRO A 853 21.94 53.50 -49.21
N CYS A 854 22.05 52.31 -48.61
CA CYS A 854 23.18 51.36 -48.71
C CYS A 854 23.06 50.34 -49.88
N LEU A 855 24.19 49.75 -50.32
CA LEU A 855 24.28 48.79 -51.43
C LEU A 855 25.04 47.49 -51.02
N CYS A 856 24.33 46.46 -50.55
CA CYS A 856 24.92 45.23 -49.97
C CYS A 856 24.02 43.98 -50.17
N PRO A 857 24.12 43.23 -51.29
CA PRO A 857 24.78 43.50 -52.56
C PRO A 857 24.02 44.47 -53.50
N ASP A 858 22.78 44.82 -53.18
CA ASP A 858 21.92 45.80 -53.89
C ASP A 858 21.24 46.74 -52.85
N THR A 859 20.30 47.61 -53.24
CA THR A 859 19.59 48.55 -52.34
C THR A 859 18.42 47.88 -51.60
N GLN A 860 17.99 48.42 -50.46
CA GLN A 860 16.84 47.91 -49.69
C GLN A 860 15.58 47.69 -50.55
N SER A 861 15.34 48.55 -51.54
CA SER A 861 14.18 48.48 -52.45
C SER A 861 14.26 47.35 -53.49
N SER A 862 15.45 46.84 -53.78
CA SER A 862 15.66 45.72 -54.71
C SER A 862 15.24 44.37 -54.15
N GLY A 863 15.03 44.27 -52.83
CA GLY A 863 14.78 43.01 -52.12
C GLY A 863 16.00 42.11 -51.99
N ARG A 864 17.19 42.53 -52.45
CA ARG A 864 18.46 41.78 -52.34
C ARG A 864 19.48 42.49 -51.45
N PHE A 865 19.02 43.05 -50.34
CA PHE A 865 19.88 43.66 -49.33
C PHE A 865 19.98 42.73 -48.11
N PHE A 866 21.17 42.16 -47.89
CA PHE A 866 21.40 41.13 -46.86
C PHE A 866 22.34 41.60 -45.74
N ALA A 867 22.39 42.92 -45.55
CA ALA A 867 23.11 43.57 -44.47
C ALA A 867 22.14 44.37 -43.60
N ARG A 868 22.55 44.73 -42.38
CA ARG A 868 21.77 45.68 -41.54
C ARG A 868 22.06 47.12 -41.90
N THR A 869 23.33 47.41 -42.11
CA THR A 869 23.86 48.74 -42.41
C THR A 869 25.16 48.59 -43.20
N CYS A 870 25.63 49.70 -43.76
CA CYS A 870 26.90 49.78 -44.45
C CYS A 870 27.72 50.93 -43.88
N ASN A 871 29.00 50.68 -43.64
CA ASN A 871 29.94 51.67 -43.16
C ASN A 871 30.92 52.03 -44.27
N ARG A 872 31.17 53.33 -44.43
CA ARG A 872 32.11 53.82 -45.43
C ARG A 872 33.54 53.70 -44.90
N ASP A 873 34.35 52.85 -45.54
CA ASP A 873 35.77 52.76 -45.20
C ASP A 873 36.49 54.05 -45.62
N SER A 874 37.18 54.67 -44.67
CA SER A 874 37.79 56.00 -44.80
C SER A 874 38.96 56.05 -45.77
N ARG A 875 39.58 54.90 -46.12
CA ARG A 875 40.78 54.84 -46.97
C ARG A 875 40.51 54.38 -48.40
N SER A 876 39.65 53.38 -48.57
CA SER A 876 39.35 52.79 -49.89
C SER A 876 38.12 53.40 -50.56
N GLY A 877 37.28 54.12 -49.80
CA GLY A 877 35.99 54.63 -50.26
C GLY A 877 34.96 53.53 -50.54
N SER A 878 35.31 52.26 -50.32
CA SER A 878 34.43 51.12 -50.49
C SER A 878 33.48 50.99 -49.30
N LEU A 879 32.24 50.58 -49.59
CA LEU A 879 31.24 50.29 -48.57
C LEU A 879 31.50 48.90 -48.01
N THR A 880 31.65 48.81 -46.68
CA THR A 880 31.77 47.54 -45.95
C THR A 880 30.42 47.22 -45.33
N CYS A 881 29.91 46.02 -45.58
CA CYS A 881 28.55 45.62 -45.25
C CYS A 881 28.54 44.77 -43.97
N ASP A 882 27.72 45.16 -42.99
CA ASP A 882 27.51 44.38 -41.77
C ASP A 882 26.42 43.33 -42.05
N CYS A 883 26.85 42.11 -42.40
CA CYS A 883 25.98 41.04 -42.87
C CYS A 883 24.97 40.58 -41.82
N LEU A 884 23.76 40.25 -42.29
CA LEU A 884 22.73 39.61 -41.47
C LEU A 884 23.16 38.20 -41.07
N THR A 885 22.70 37.75 -39.90
CA THR A 885 22.99 36.40 -39.38
C THR A 885 22.63 35.33 -40.41
N GLY A 886 23.57 34.41 -40.68
CA GLY A 886 23.43 33.37 -41.70
C GLY A 886 24.00 33.75 -43.07
N HIS A 887 24.35 35.02 -43.30
CA HIS A 887 25.00 35.50 -44.52
C HIS A 887 26.49 35.80 -44.29
N THR A 888 27.30 35.63 -45.32
CA THR A 888 28.75 35.83 -45.28
C THR A 888 29.27 36.36 -46.63
N GLY A 889 30.52 36.84 -46.66
CA GLY A 889 31.16 37.47 -47.82
C GLY A 889 31.19 39.00 -47.75
N ALA A 890 32.07 39.64 -48.53
CA ALA A 890 32.31 41.10 -48.48
C ALA A 890 31.08 41.95 -48.82
N ARG A 891 30.09 41.36 -49.49
CA ARG A 891 28.79 41.98 -49.82
C ARG A 891 27.61 41.15 -49.31
N CYS A 892 27.83 40.19 -48.42
CA CYS A 892 26.79 39.33 -47.84
C CYS A 892 26.04 38.48 -48.88
N ASP A 893 26.76 38.03 -49.90
CA ASP A 893 26.26 37.33 -51.09
C ASP A 893 26.39 35.80 -51.06
N ALA A 894 26.84 35.23 -49.93
CA ALA A 894 26.87 33.78 -49.67
C ALA A 894 26.27 33.42 -48.30
N CYS A 895 25.95 32.15 -48.07
CA CYS A 895 25.48 31.64 -46.78
C CYS A 895 26.62 31.11 -45.90
N ALA A 896 26.53 31.35 -44.59
CA ALA A 896 27.49 30.87 -43.60
C ALA A 896 27.27 29.38 -43.25
N ALA A 897 28.26 28.73 -42.62
CA ALA A 897 28.15 27.31 -42.22
C ALA A 897 26.91 27.07 -41.34
N GLY A 898 26.18 25.98 -41.63
CA GLY A 898 24.88 25.69 -41.00
C GLY A 898 23.68 26.43 -41.61
N PHE A 899 23.87 27.21 -42.68
CA PHE A 899 22.83 27.91 -43.42
C PHE A 899 22.90 27.62 -44.92
N TYR A 900 21.76 27.69 -45.60
CA TYR A 900 21.66 27.40 -47.03
C TYR A 900 20.72 28.36 -47.77
N GLY A 901 20.96 28.55 -49.07
CA GLY A 901 20.09 29.33 -49.94
C GLY A 901 20.86 29.97 -51.11
N GLN A 902 20.14 30.30 -52.19
CA GLN A 902 20.74 30.89 -53.39
C GLN A 902 20.30 32.35 -53.56
N LEU A 903 21.18 33.29 -53.22
CA LEU A 903 20.88 34.73 -53.04
C LEU A 903 20.79 35.55 -54.35
N THR A 904 20.14 34.99 -55.37
CA THR A 904 20.15 35.53 -56.74
C THR A 904 18.94 36.40 -57.08
N ARG A 905 17.78 36.20 -56.43
CA ARG A 905 16.53 36.92 -56.71
C ARG A 905 16.10 37.80 -55.51
N PRO A 906 15.29 38.85 -55.77
CA PRO A 906 14.66 39.66 -54.72
C PRO A 906 13.88 38.81 -53.70
N GLY A 907 14.24 38.93 -52.42
CA GLY A 907 13.60 38.25 -51.30
C GLY A 907 14.24 36.91 -50.90
N ASP A 908 15.27 36.44 -51.62
CA ASP A 908 16.01 35.24 -51.23
C ASP A 908 16.85 35.51 -49.98
N GLY A 909 16.95 34.57 -49.05
CA GLY A 909 17.71 34.73 -47.81
C GLY A 909 18.33 33.41 -47.37
N CYS A 910 19.38 33.47 -46.57
CA CYS A 910 20.01 32.27 -46.04
C CYS A 910 19.16 31.71 -44.89
N ARG A 911 18.74 30.46 -45.02
CA ARG A 911 17.93 29.76 -44.03
C ARG A 911 18.80 28.79 -43.25
N VAL A 912 18.53 28.62 -41.96
CA VAL A 912 19.23 27.62 -41.14
C VAL A 912 18.93 26.23 -41.72
N CYS A 913 19.95 25.40 -41.82
CA CYS A 913 19.77 23.99 -42.14
C CYS A 913 19.00 23.28 -41.04
N VAL A 914 17.86 22.69 -41.40
CA VAL A 914 16.99 22.00 -40.44
C VAL A 914 17.35 20.51 -40.47
N CYS A 915 18.22 20.08 -39.55
CA CYS A 915 18.63 18.68 -39.43
C CYS A 915 18.01 17.97 -38.22
N ASN A 916 16.94 18.52 -37.64
CA ASN A 916 16.23 18.00 -36.46
C ASN A 916 17.15 17.63 -35.29
N ASP A 917 18.18 18.45 -35.03
CA ASP A 917 19.23 18.23 -34.01
C ASP A 917 19.99 16.90 -34.12
N ASN A 918 19.90 16.25 -35.28
CA ASN A 918 20.58 15.00 -35.58
C ASN A 918 21.85 15.21 -36.41
N ALA A 919 22.28 16.46 -36.63
CA ALA A 919 23.56 16.80 -37.26
C ALA A 919 24.19 18.02 -36.55
N ASP A 920 25.51 18.12 -36.61
CA ASP A 920 26.28 19.16 -35.93
C ASP A 920 26.46 20.38 -36.85
N LEU A 921 25.63 21.42 -36.67
CA LEU A 921 25.55 22.58 -37.58
C LEU A 921 26.78 23.52 -37.56
N ALA A 922 27.74 23.28 -36.66
CA ALA A 922 29.02 23.99 -36.68
C ALA A 922 30.00 23.41 -37.71
N ASP A 923 29.75 22.19 -38.19
CA ASP A 923 30.53 21.55 -39.25
C ASP A 923 30.16 22.16 -40.62
N PRO A 924 31.13 22.69 -41.41
CA PRO A 924 30.87 23.20 -42.76
C PRO A 924 30.21 22.19 -43.69
N ASP A 925 30.39 20.89 -43.45
CA ASP A 925 29.78 19.80 -44.22
C ASP A 925 28.50 19.25 -43.57
N ALA A 926 27.92 19.93 -42.57
CA ALA A 926 26.71 19.45 -41.89
C ALA A 926 25.51 19.34 -42.86
N CYS A 927 25.40 20.31 -43.76
CA CYS A 927 24.36 20.40 -44.78
C CYS A 927 24.91 21.10 -46.03
N ASP A 928 24.32 20.82 -47.19
CA ASP A 928 24.67 21.49 -48.43
C ASP A 928 24.25 22.98 -48.40
N SER A 929 25.18 23.89 -48.72
CA SER A 929 24.99 25.35 -48.55
C SER A 929 24.06 26.00 -49.58
N VAL A 930 23.59 25.26 -50.58
CA VAL A 930 22.64 25.75 -51.60
C VAL A 930 21.27 25.11 -51.42
N THR A 931 21.23 23.81 -51.17
CA THR A 931 20.00 23.00 -51.11
C THR A 931 19.50 22.75 -49.68
N GLY A 932 20.38 22.80 -48.68
CA GLY A 932 20.04 22.64 -47.27
C GLY A 932 19.89 21.20 -46.80
N GLU A 933 20.21 20.22 -47.66
CA GLU A 933 20.14 18.82 -47.30
C GLU A 933 21.28 18.44 -46.35
N CYS A 934 20.93 17.80 -45.24
CA CYS A 934 21.85 17.36 -44.20
C CYS A 934 22.68 16.17 -44.67
N LEU A 935 24.01 16.33 -44.71
CA LEU A 935 24.93 15.35 -45.31
C LEU A 935 25.47 14.33 -44.28
N ARG A 936 25.47 14.66 -42.98
CA ARG A 936 26.04 13.80 -41.91
C ARG A 936 25.08 13.60 -40.72
N CYS A 937 24.08 12.74 -40.89
CA CYS A 937 23.12 12.39 -39.83
C CYS A 937 23.67 11.42 -38.77
N ARG A 938 23.52 11.78 -37.49
CA ARG A 938 23.88 11.01 -36.29
C ARG A 938 22.65 10.25 -35.73
N HIS A 939 22.82 9.51 -34.63
CA HIS A 939 21.72 8.79 -33.92
C HIS A 939 20.92 7.78 -34.76
N ASN A 940 21.59 7.09 -35.71
CA ASN A 940 20.94 6.12 -36.61
C ASN A 940 19.77 6.72 -37.42
N THR A 941 19.85 8.00 -37.77
CA THR A 941 18.88 8.72 -38.62
C THR A 941 19.44 9.00 -40.02
N HIS A 942 18.57 9.31 -40.98
CA HIS A 942 18.87 9.63 -42.38
C HIS A 942 17.72 10.46 -43.01
N GLY A 943 17.90 10.87 -44.26
CA GLY A 943 16.99 11.75 -44.99
C GLY A 943 17.53 13.18 -45.09
N ALA A 944 16.94 13.98 -45.97
CA ALA A 944 17.40 15.36 -46.26
C ALA A 944 17.47 16.27 -45.03
N HIS A 945 16.75 15.93 -43.96
CA HIS A 945 16.72 16.65 -42.68
C HIS A 945 17.02 15.72 -41.50
N CYS A 946 17.62 14.54 -41.73
CA CYS A 946 17.81 13.51 -40.72
C CYS A 946 16.51 13.12 -39.98
N GLN A 947 15.38 13.20 -40.68
CA GLN A 947 14.04 13.07 -40.11
C GLN A 947 13.53 11.63 -40.04
N ASN A 948 14.27 10.67 -40.59
CA ASN A 948 13.85 9.27 -40.68
C ASN A 948 14.89 8.35 -40.05
N CYS A 949 14.49 7.28 -39.38
CA CYS A 949 15.42 6.25 -38.92
C CYS A 949 16.07 5.55 -40.12
N LYS A 950 17.36 5.20 -40.00
CA LYS A 950 18.10 4.47 -41.04
C LYS A 950 17.39 3.13 -41.36
N PRO A 951 17.48 2.62 -42.60
CA PRO A 951 16.91 1.33 -42.95
C PRO A 951 17.36 0.20 -42.01
N GLY A 952 16.41 -0.58 -41.49
CA GLY A 952 16.64 -1.58 -40.43
C GLY A 952 16.48 -1.05 -39.00
N TYR A 953 16.05 0.20 -38.84
CA TYR A 953 15.69 0.82 -37.57
C TYR A 953 14.31 1.47 -37.66
N TYR A 954 13.56 1.44 -36.57
CA TYR A 954 12.23 2.03 -36.44
C TYR A 954 12.10 2.86 -35.17
N GLY A 955 11.15 3.78 -35.16
CA GLY A 955 10.86 4.66 -34.03
C GLY A 955 10.88 6.13 -34.46
N ASN A 956 11.08 7.02 -33.49
CA ASN A 956 10.99 8.45 -33.75
C ASN A 956 12.38 9.08 -33.87
N ALA A 957 12.77 9.39 -35.11
CA ALA A 957 14.03 10.06 -35.42
C ALA A 957 14.14 11.46 -34.82
N LEU A 958 13.02 12.16 -34.61
CA LEU A 958 13.01 13.51 -34.02
C LEU A 958 13.31 13.50 -32.52
N SER A 959 13.11 12.36 -31.83
CA SER A 959 13.44 12.17 -30.41
C SER A 959 14.68 11.29 -30.21
N GLN A 960 15.46 11.03 -31.26
CA GLN A 960 16.65 10.16 -31.24
C GLN A 960 16.37 8.70 -30.81
N ASP A 961 15.13 8.21 -31.01
CA ASP A 961 14.66 6.89 -30.57
C ASP A 961 14.57 5.89 -31.73
N CYS A 962 15.61 5.81 -32.56
CA CYS A 962 15.69 4.86 -33.66
C CYS A 962 16.26 3.51 -33.19
N ARG A 963 15.37 2.53 -32.98
CA ARG A 963 15.66 1.17 -32.46
C ARG A 963 15.77 0.15 -33.58
N GLU A 964 16.57 -0.90 -33.40
CA GLU A 964 16.82 -1.91 -34.44
C GLU A 964 15.61 -2.84 -34.68
N CYS A 965 15.29 -3.11 -35.94
CA CYS A 965 14.21 -4.03 -36.35
C CYS A 965 14.53 -5.50 -35.97
N SER A 966 13.61 -6.19 -35.30
CA SER A 966 13.81 -7.56 -34.78
C SER A 966 12.81 -8.59 -35.34
N CYS A 967 12.64 -8.64 -36.66
CA CYS A 967 11.66 -9.50 -37.35
C CYS A 967 11.98 -11.00 -37.26
N ASP A 968 10.94 -11.85 -37.14
CA ASP A 968 11.08 -13.31 -37.25
C ASP A 968 11.33 -13.70 -38.72
N ARG A 969 12.52 -14.22 -39.00
CA ARG A 969 12.97 -14.59 -40.36
C ARG A 969 12.10 -15.67 -41.02
N ARG A 970 11.32 -16.43 -40.24
CA ARG A 970 10.45 -17.52 -40.74
C ARG A 970 9.16 -16.96 -41.32
N GLY A 971 8.55 -15.99 -40.64
CA GLY A 971 7.30 -15.36 -41.06
C GLY A 971 7.48 -14.07 -41.88
N THR A 972 8.69 -13.51 -41.94
CA THR A 972 9.01 -12.33 -42.75
C THR A 972 9.39 -12.71 -44.19
N GLU A 973 9.03 -11.88 -45.17
CA GLU A 973 9.39 -12.10 -46.57
C GLU A 973 10.91 -12.20 -46.78
N VAL A 974 11.37 -13.24 -47.50
CA VAL A 974 12.81 -13.52 -47.70
C VAL A 974 13.57 -12.35 -48.32
N ALA A 975 12.92 -11.61 -49.23
CA ALA A 975 13.50 -10.45 -49.91
C ALA A 975 13.75 -9.27 -48.95
N GLN A 976 13.02 -9.19 -47.84
CA GLN A 976 13.07 -8.10 -46.86
C GLN A 976 13.90 -8.44 -45.61
N CYS A 977 14.40 -9.68 -45.50
CA CYS A 977 15.44 -10.04 -44.53
C CYS A 977 16.57 -10.85 -45.20
N PRO A 978 17.53 -10.17 -45.87
CA PRO A 978 18.61 -10.81 -46.60
C PRO A 978 19.58 -11.56 -45.67
N LEU A 979 20.17 -12.65 -46.18
CA LEU A 979 21.18 -13.43 -45.46
C LEU A 979 22.46 -12.60 -45.27
N GLY A 980 22.74 -12.21 -44.02
CA GLY A 980 23.96 -11.46 -43.65
C GLY A 980 23.76 -9.96 -43.38
N SER A 981 22.53 -9.45 -43.48
CA SER A 981 22.16 -8.09 -43.06
C SER A 981 20.97 -8.09 -42.09
N ARG A 982 20.67 -6.92 -41.52
CA ARG A 982 19.50 -6.71 -40.63
C ARG A 982 18.20 -6.78 -41.44
N CYS A 983 17.12 -7.27 -40.81
CA CYS A 983 15.81 -7.30 -41.46
C CYS A 983 15.26 -5.87 -41.60
N PHE A 984 14.60 -5.58 -42.71
CA PHE A 984 13.91 -4.31 -42.91
C PHE A 984 12.49 -4.37 -42.32
N CYS A 985 12.11 -3.34 -41.57
CA CYS A 985 10.76 -3.17 -41.03
C CYS A 985 10.27 -1.73 -41.29
N ASP A 986 8.97 -1.50 -41.12
CA ASP A 986 8.38 -0.18 -41.21
C ASP A 986 9.07 0.79 -40.22
N SER A 987 9.54 1.92 -40.74
CA SER A 987 10.44 2.83 -40.02
C SER A 987 9.74 3.62 -38.90
N LEU A 988 8.41 3.64 -38.86
CA LEU A 988 7.64 4.35 -37.84
C LEU A 988 7.06 3.39 -36.79
N THR A 989 6.53 2.25 -37.23
CA THR A 989 5.77 1.30 -36.41
C THR A 989 6.57 0.08 -35.99
N GLY A 990 7.68 -0.22 -36.66
CA GLY A 990 8.45 -1.44 -36.45
C GLY A 990 7.83 -2.69 -37.08
N GLN A 991 6.73 -2.53 -37.83
CA GLN A 991 6.01 -3.63 -38.47
C GLN A 991 6.87 -4.31 -39.54
N CYS A 992 7.10 -5.59 -39.38
CA CYS A 992 7.84 -6.40 -40.34
C CYS A 992 6.95 -6.79 -41.55
N PRO A 993 7.53 -6.91 -42.76
CA PRO A 993 6.80 -7.38 -43.94
C PRO A 993 6.51 -8.88 -43.86
N CYS A 994 5.32 -9.24 -43.40
CA CYS A 994 4.93 -10.62 -43.16
C CYS A 994 4.57 -11.34 -44.46
N ARG A 995 4.91 -12.63 -44.54
CA ARG A 995 4.51 -13.51 -45.65
C ARG A 995 2.99 -13.70 -45.65
N SER A 996 2.45 -14.08 -46.81
CA SER A 996 1.02 -14.38 -46.95
C SER A 996 0.57 -15.41 -45.92
N GLY A 997 -0.50 -15.10 -45.18
CA GLY A 997 -1.02 -15.94 -44.10
C GLY A 997 -0.30 -15.79 -42.75
N VAL A 998 0.59 -14.81 -42.59
CA VAL A 998 1.31 -14.48 -41.34
C VAL A 998 0.93 -13.06 -40.87
N VAL A 999 0.70 -12.89 -39.58
CA VAL A 999 0.32 -11.63 -38.90
C VAL A 999 1.23 -11.38 -37.69
N GLY A 1000 1.08 -10.22 -37.03
CA GLY A 1000 1.91 -9.79 -35.90
C GLY A 1000 2.99 -8.78 -36.32
N VAL A 1001 3.41 -7.92 -35.39
CA VAL A 1001 4.39 -6.83 -35.66
C VAL A 1001 5.75 -7.38 -36.06
N LEU A 1002 6.11 -8.56 -35.54
CA LEU A 1002 7.37 -9.25 -35.84
C LEU A 1002 7.20 -10.40 -36.84
N CYS A 1003 5.99 -10.60 -37.38
CA CYS A 1003 5.63 -11.71 -38.27
C CYS A 1003 5.83 -13.10 -37.63
N ASP A 1004 5.33 -13.25 -36.41
CA ASP A 1004 5.49 -14.39 -35.53
C ASP A 1004 4.20 -15.23 -35.35
N GLU A 1005 3.09 -14.82 -35.97
CA GLU A 1005 1.79 -15.48 -35.84
C GLU A 1005 1.14 -15.80 -37.20
N CYS A 1006 0.29 -16.83 -37.30
CA CYS A 1006 -0.49 -17.09 -38.52
C CYS A 1006 -1.77 -16.28 -38.56
N ALA A 1007 -2.13 -15.75 -39.73
CA ALA A 1007 -3.39 -15.05 -39.99
C ALA A 1007 -4.59 -15.98 -39.77
N ASP A 1008 -5.74 -15.41 -39.39
CA ASP A 1008 -6.99 -16.16 -39.34
C ASP A 1008 -7.27 -16.84 -40.69
N GLY A 1009 -7.53 -18.15 -40.63
CA GLY A 1009 -7.62 -19.02 -41.80
C GLY A 1009 -6.33 -19.80 -42.10
N PHE A 1010 -5.22 -19.60 -41.38
CA PHE A 1010 -3.93 -20.22 -41.66
C PHE A 1010 -3.28 -20.85 -40.41
N TRP A 1011 -2.46 -21.90 -40.59
CA TRP A 1011 -1.82 -22.69 -39.52
C TRP A 1011 -0.39 -23.11 -39.90
N ASN A 1012 0.44 -23.54 -38.93
CA ASN A 1012 1.80 -24.08 -39.13
C ASN A 1012 2.90 -23.10 -39.63
N LEU A 1013 3.28 -22.12 -38.80
CA LEU A 1013 4.41 -21.19 -39.07
C LEU A 1013 5.79 -21.89 -39.12
N GLN A 1014 5.93 -23.08 -38.51
CA GLN A 1014 7.18 -23.83 -38.45
C GLN A 1014 7.51 -24.59 -39.75
N GLY A 1015 6.56 -24.70 -40.68
CA GLY A 1015 6.76 -25.37 -41.96
C GLY A 1015 7.68 -24.57 -42.91
N GLY A 1016 8.42 -25.26 -43.78
CA GLY A 1016 9.35 -24.63 -44.74
C GLY A 1016 8.74 -23.64 -45.75
N SER A 1017 7.40 -23.52 -45.81
CA SER A 1017 6.65 -22.57 -46.63
C SER A 1017 5.97 -21.43 -45.85
N GLY A 1018 6.00 -21.46 -44.50
CA GLY A 1018 5.22 -20.56 -43.64
C GLY A 1018 3.79 -21.06 -43.43
N CYS A 1019 2.91 -20.18 -42.94
CA CYS A 1019 1.52 -20.52 -42.60
C CYS A 1019 0.69 -20.99 -43.81
N GLN A 1020 -0.08 -22.06 -43.62
CA GLN A 1020 -0.85 -22.77 -44.65
C GLN A 1020 -2.36 -22.59 -44.44
N PRO A 1021 -3.19 -22.47 -45.50
CA PRO A 1021 -4.62 -22.23 -45.36
C PRO A 1021 -5.39 -23.47 -44.83
N CYS A 1022 -6.37 -23.22 -43.96
CA CYS A 1022 -7.36 -24.19 -43.48
C CYS A 1022 -8.50 -24.35 -44.50
N GLN A 1023 -8.82 -25.60 -44.84
CA GLN A 1023 -9.85 -25.95 -45.84
C GLN A 1023 -10.94 -26.80 -45.18
N CYS A 1024 -11.81 -26.17 -44.39
CA CYS A 1024 -12.94 -26.83 -43.72
C CYS A 1024 -14.11 -27.07 -44.68
N ASP A 1025 -14.81 -28.19 -44.53
CA ASP A 1025 -16.00 -28.52 -45.32
C ASP A 1025 -17.15 -27.53 -44.98
N PRO A 1026 -17.68 -26.77 -45.95
CA PRO A 1026 -18.64 -25.70 -45.68
C PRO A 1026 -20.00 -26.19 -45.16
N ALA A 1027 -20.39 -27.42 -45.47
CA ALA A 1027 -21.68 -28.00 -45.10
C ALA A 1027 -21.60 -28.68 -43.73
N ASN A 1028 -20.49 -29.36 -43.47
CA ASN A 1028 -20.32 -30.26 -42.33
C ASN A 1028 -19.48 -29.66 -41.19
N SER A 1029 -18.92 -28.45 -41.37
CA SER A 1029 -18.31 -27.66 -40.29
C SER A 1029 -19.32 -26.71 -39.61
N LEU A 1030 -19.13 -26.45 -38.32
CA LEU A 1030 -19.93 -25.50 -37.53
C LEU A 1030 -19.59 -24.06 -37.91
N SER A 1031 -18.32 -23.82 -38.24
CA SER A 1031 -17.77 -22.54 -38.67
C SER A 1031 -16.43 -22.76 -39.35
N ASN A 1032 -15.87 -21.72 -39.98
CA ASN A 1032 -14.52 -21.75 -40.54
C ASN A 1032 -13.40 -21.65 -39.47
N HIS A 1033 -13.72 -21.80 -38.17
CA HIS A 1033 -12.75 -21.80 -37.08
C HIS A 1033 -12.01 -23.14 -36.95
N PHE A 1034 -10.71 -23.06 -36.67
CA PHE A 1034 -9.78 -24.18 -36.63
C PHE A 1034 -8.72 -23.97 -35.53
N PHE A 1035 -8.00 -25.03 -35.18
CA PHE A 1035 -6.85 -24.95 -34.28
C PHE A 1035 -5.59 -24.46 -35.01
N GLN A 1036 -5.04 -23.30 -34.62
CA GLN A 1036 -3.94 -22.59 -35.30
C GLN A 1036 -2.60 -23.36 -35.41
N VAL A 1037 -2.40 -24.42 -34.60
CA VAL A 1037 -1.18 -25.25 -34.62
C VAL A 1037 -1.38 -26.56 -35.37
N THR A 1038 -2.59 -27.14 -35.33
CA THR A 1038 -2.89 -28.48 -35.88
C THR A 1038 -3.72 -28.45 -37.18
N GLY A 1039 -4.33 -27.32 -37.52
CA GLY A 1039 -5.17 -27.16 -38.71
C GLY A 1039 -6.50 -27.90 -38.67
N GLN A 1040 -6.96 -28.33 -37.49
CA GLN A 1040 -8.19 -29.11 -37.29
C GLN A 1040 -9.44 -28.21 -37.26
N CYS A 1041 -10.41 -28.48 -38.13
CA CYS A 1041 -11.70 -27.78 -38.22
C CYS A 1041 -12.71 -28.23 -37.15
N GLN A 1042 -13.64 -27.33 -36.78
CA GLN A 1042 -14.76 -27.65 -35.88
C GLN A 1042 -15.94 -28.25 -36.66
N CYS A 1043 -16.16 -29.56 -36.51
CA CYS A 1043 -17.19 -30.31 -37.23
C CYS A 1043 -18.56 -30.24 -36.53
N ARG A 1044 -19.65 -30.27 -37.32
CA ARG A 1044 -21.01 -30.44 -36.79
C ARG A 1044 -21.13 -31.79 -36.12
N ALA A 1045 -21.98 -31.88 -35.09
CA ALA A 1045 -22.34 -33.17 -34.50
C ALA A 1045 -22.74 -34.13 -35.63
N GLU A 1046 -22.35 -35.41 -35.53
CA GLU A 1046 -22.39 -36.47 -36.55
C GLU A 1046 -21.19 -36.52 -37.55
N PHE A 1047 -20.34 -35.48 -37.66
CA PHE A 1047 -19.23 -35.40 -38.64
C PHE A 1047 -17.83 -35.25 -37.98
N GLY A 1048 -16.78 -35.70 -38.66
CA GLY A 1048 -15.40 -35.78 -38.14
C GLY A 1048 -14.31 -35.73 -39.22
N GLY A 1049 -13.04 -35.76 -38.82
CA GLY A 1049 -11.87 -35.60 -39.70
C GLY A 1049 -11.32 -34.17 -39.70
N ARG A 1050 -10.08 -33.95 -40.20
CA ARG A 1050 -9.40 -32.63 -40.15
C ARG A 1050 -10.18 -31.52 -40.84
N ARG A 1051 -10.91 -31.88 -41.89
CA ARG A 1051 -11.73 -30.97 -42.70
C ARG A 1051 -13.22 -31.16 -42.49
N CYS A 1052 -13.65 -32.06 -41.59
CA CYS A 1052 -15.07 -32.42 -41.40
C CYS A 1052 -15.71 -33.12 -42.60
N ASP A 1053 -14.92 -33.90 -43.34
CA ASP A 1053 -15.26 -34.64 -44.56
C ASP A 1053 -15.59 -36.13 -44.31
N GLY A 1054 -15.57 -36.59 -43.05
CA GLY A 1054 -15.95 -37.94 -42.63
C GLY A 1054 -17.06 -37.96 -41.58
N CYS A 1055 -17.57 -39.14 -41.22
CA CYS A 1055 -18.48 -39.28 -40.07
C CYS A 1055 -17.70 -39.16 -38.75
N GLY A 1056 -18.35 -38.56 -37.75
CA GLY A 1056 -17.77 -38.32 -36.42
C GLY A 1056 -17.57 -39.62 -35.62
N GLU A 1057 -16.85 -39.54 -34.51
CA GLU A 1057 -16.70 -40.71 -33.61
C GLU A 1057 -18.09 -41.24 -33.20
N ASN A 1058 -18.25 -42.57 -33.18
CA ASN A 1058 -19.51 -43.28 -32.90
C ASN A 1058 -20.62 -43.13 -33.96
N HIS A 1059 -20.26 -42.72 -35.19
CA HIS A 1059 -21.18 -42.59 -36.32
C HIS A 1059 -20.60 -43.29 -37.56
N PHE A 1060 -21.47 -43.92 -38.34
CA PHE A 1060 -21.10 -44.67 -39.54
C PHE A 1060 -22.03 -44.31 -40.70
N GLY A 1061 -21.60 -44.59 -41.93
CA GLY A 1061 -22.38 -44.31 -43.13
C GLY A 1061 -21.67 -43.39 -44.12
N ASN A 1062 -22.44 -42.79 -45.03
CA ASN A 1062 -21.89 -41.94 -46.10
C ASN A 1062 -21.98 -40.46 -45.69
N PRO A 1063 -20.84 -39.75 -45.52
CA PRO A 1063 -20.79 -38.33 -45.13
C PRO A 1063 -21.52 -37.38 -46.08
N ASP A 1064 -21.69 -37.74 -47.36
CA ASP A 1064 -22.41 -36.90 -48.35
C ASP A 1064 -23.93 -37.05 -48.27
N LEU A 1065 -24.44 -38.10 -47.59
CA LEU A 1065 -25.85 -38.43 -47.51
C LEU A 1065 -26.39 -38.31 -46.08
N GLN A 1066 -25.84 -39.10 -45.15
CA GLN A 1066 -26.21 -39.09 -43.74
C GLN A 1066 -25.23 -39.97 -42.95
N CYS A 1067 -24.67 -39.43 -41.87
CA CYS A 1067 -24.00 -40.21 -40.83
C CYS A 1067 -25.03 -40.65 -39.80
N VAL A 1068 -24.99 -41.93 -39.41
CA VAL A 1068 -25.97 -42.55 -38.50
C VAL A 1068 -25.22 -43.00 -37.26
N SER A 1069 -25.79 -42.72 -36.08
CA SER A 1069 -25.17 -43.14 -34.82
C SER A 1069 -25.15 -44.67 -34.68
N CYS A 1070 -24.04 -45.20 -34.19
CA CYS A 1070 -23.90 -46.61 -33.87
C CYS A 1070 -24.48 -46.96 -32.49
N ASP A 1071 -24.82 -45.95 -31.67
CA ASP A 1071 -25.29 -46.08 -30.28
C ASP A 1071 -24.36 -46.94 -29.38
N CYS A 1072 -23.07 -47.02 -29.69
CA CYS A 1072 -22.12 -47.76 -28.87
C CYS A 1072 -21.80 -47.01 -27.59
N ASN A 1073 -21.68 -47.75 -26.49
CA ASN A 1073 -21.26 -47.21 -25.21
C ASN A 1073 -19.75 -46.92 -25.26
N MET A 1074 -19.41 -45.63 -25.35
CA MET A 1074 -18.04 -45.15 -25.50
C MET A 1074 -17.11 -45.60 -24.38
N ASP A 1075 -17.65 -45.86 -23.19
CA ASP A 1075 -16.88 -46.36 -22.05
C ASP A 1075 -16.52 -47.84 -22.19
N GLY A 1076 -17.14 -48.57 -23.11
CA GLY A 1076 -16.90 -49.99 -23.34
C GLY A 1076 -16.34 -50.32 -24.72
N THR A 1077 -16.12 -49.32 -25.57
CA THR A 1077 -15.54 -49.47 -26.93
C THR A 1077 -14.10 -48.98 -27.03
N ASP A 1078 -13.30 -49.59 -27.90
CA ASP A 1078 -12.01 -49.03 -28.35
C ASP A 1078 -12.22 -48.09 -29.55
N ARG A 1079 -11.32 -47.12 -29.77
CA ARG A 1079 -11.48 -46.11 -30.84
C ARG A 1079 -10.92 -46.62 -32.19
N PRO A 1080 -11.63 -46.44 -33.32
CA PRO A 1080 -12.95 -45.82 -33.45
C PRO A 1080 -14.07 -46.69 -32.85
N ALA A 1081 -15.05 -46.06 -32.16
CA ALA A 1081 -16.03 -46.74 -31.32
C ALA A 1081 -16.92 -47.76 -32.05
N CYS A 1082 -17.15 -47.54 -33.34
CA CYS A 1082 -17.81 -48.50 -34.23
C CYS A 1082 -17.12 -48.52 -35.59
N ASP A 1083 -17.32 -49.62 -36.30
CA ASP A 1083 -16.83 -49.75 -37.67
C ASP A 1083 -17.51 -48.70 -38.60
N PRO A 1084 -16.75 -47.88 -39.34
CA PRO A 1084 -17.28 -46.78 -40.17
C PRO A 1084 -18.20 -47.21 -41.33
N PHE A 1085 -18.20 -48.50 -41.70
CA PHE A 1085 -18.96 -49.03 -42.82
C PHE A 1085 -20.11 -49.95 -42.36
N THR A 1086 -19.92 -50.74 -41.30
CA THR A 1086 -20.93 -51.69 -40.82
C THR A 1086 -21.75 -51.17 -39.64
N GLY A 1087 -21.22 -50.21 -38.88
CA GLY A 1087 -21.86 -49.65 -37.68
C GLY A 1087 -21.78 -50.55 -36.46
N GLU A 1088 -21.00 -51.63 -36.50
CA GLU A 1088 -20.83 -52.56 -35.37
C GLU A 1088 -19.89 -51.97 -34.32
N CYS A 1089 -20.29 -52.06 -33.04
CA CYS A 1089 -19.54 -51.53 -31.91
C CYS A 1089 -18.29 -52.35 -31.62
N LEU A 1090 -17.13 -51.69 -31.58
CA LEU A 1090 -15.85 -52.35 -31.33
C LEU A 1090 -15.57 -52.39 -29.83
N CYS A 1091 -16.06 -53.43 -29.14
CA CYS A 1091 -15.92 -53.54 -27.68
C CYS A 1091 -14.47 -53.77 -27.25
N ARG A 1092 -14.06 -53.07 -26.19
CA ARG A 1092 -12.75 -53.27 -25.56
C ARG A 1092 -12.71 -54.59 -24.77
N VAL A 1093 -11.51 -55.11 -24.55
CA VAL A 1093 -11.30 -56.39 -23.86
C VAL A 1093 -11.94 -56.39 -22.47
N GLY A 1094 -12.69 -57.45 -22.13
CA GLY A 1094 -13.42 -57.57 -20.87
C GLY A 1094 -14.83 -56.96 -20.90
N VAL A 1095 -15.23 -56.33 -22.00
CA VAL A 1095 -16.56 -55.77 -22.25
C VAL A 1095 -17.24 -56.52 -23.40
N MET A 1096 -18.55 -56.70 -23.30
CA MET A 1096 -19.39 -57.36 -24.30
C MET A 1096 -20.78 -56.68 -24.38
N GLY A 1097 -21.65 -57.23 -25.23
CA GLY A 1097 -22.94 -56.63 -25.57
C GLY A 1097 -22.89 -55.95 -26.94
N ILE A 1098 -24.02 -55.89 -27.64
CA ILE A 1098 -24.10 -55.32 -29.00
C ILE A 1098 -23.81 -53.80 -29.03
N PHE A 1099 -23.89 -53.15 -27.87
CA PHE A 1099 -23.52 -51.75 -27.67
C PHE A 1099 -22.29 -51.61 -26.76
N CYS A 1100 -21.61 -52.71 -26.42
CA CYS A 1100 -20.45 -52.73 -25.52
C CYS A 1100 -20.72 -52.12 -24.14
N ASP A 1101 -21.85 -52.47 -23.53
CA ASP A 1101 -22.38 -51.88 -22.30
C ASP A 1101 -22.39 -52.84 -21.10
N GLU A 1102 -21.90 -54.08 -21.27
CA GLU A 1102 -21.90 -55.10 -20.23
C GLU A 1102 -20.52 -55.75 -20.07
N CYS A 1103 -20.18 -56.21 -18.86
CA CYS A 1103 -18.90 -56.87 -18.63
C CYS A 1103 -18.93 -58.33 -19.09
N ALA A 1104 -17.84 -58.76 -19.73
CA ALA A 1104 -17.66 -60.12 -20.19
C ALA A 1104 -17.48 -61.09 -19.00
N PRO A 1105 -18.13 -62.26 -19.00
CA PRO A 1105 -17.94 -63.27 -17.96
C PRO A 1105 -16.49 -63.74 -17.81
N GLY A 1106 -16.11 -64.02 -16.56
CA GLY A 1106 -14.69 -64.06 -16.17
C GLY A 1106 -14.18 -62.70 -15.69
N TYR A 1107 -14.95 -61.63 -15.85
CA TYR A 1107 -14.73 -60.30 -15.30
C TYR A 1107 -15.88 -59.94 -14.34
N ASP A 1108 -15.65 -58.99 -13.44
CA ASP A 1108 -16.66 -58.51 -12.50
C ASP A 1108 -17.81 -57.80 -13.24
N GLN A 1109 -18.98 -57.67 -12.60
CA GLN A 1109 -20.15 -57.03 -13.23
C GLN A 1109 -20.11 -55.49 -13.17
N ALA A 1110 -18.97 -54.90 -12.81
CA ALA A 1110 -18.85 -53.47 -12.57
C ALA A 1110 -18.47 -52.74 -13.87
N PHE A 1111 -19.45 -52.49 -14.74
CA PHE A 1111 -19.26 -51.67 -15.94
C PHE A 1111 -19.00 -50.20 -15.55
N PRO A 1112 -18.04 -49.50 -16.18
CA PRO A 1112 -17.24 -49.91 -17.34
C PRO A 1112 -15.92 -50.63 -17.00
N ALA A 1113 -15.56 -50.75 -15.72
CA ALA A 1113 -14.24 -51.22 -15.29
C ALA A 1113 -13.97 -52.70 -15.60
N CYS A 1114 -15.01 -53.55 -15.54
CA CYS A 1114 -15.01 -54.96 -15.94
C CYS A 1114 -13.69 -55.66 -15.63
N THR A 1115 -13.36 -55.85 -14.35
CA THR A 1115 -12.04 -56.34 -13.92
C THR A 1115 -11.99 -57.88 -13.85
N PRO A 1116 -10.90 -58.53 -14.28
CA PRO A 1116 -10.86 -59.99 -14.37
C PRO A 1116 -10.93 -60.66 -12.98
N CYS A 1117 -11.84 -61.62 -12.82
CA CYS A 1117 -12.04 -62.39 -11.60
C CYS A 1117 -10.85 -63.35 -11.33
N HIS A 1118 -10.66 -63.73 -10.06
CA HIS A 1118 -9.53 -64.56 -9.61
C HIS A 1118 -9.45 -65.95 -10.32
N PRO A 1119 -8.24 -66.51 -10.58
CA PRO A 1119 -8.04 -67.76 -11.34
C PRO A 1119 -8.84 -68.99 -10.88
N CYS A 1120 -9.17 -69.10 -9.59
CA CYS A 1120 -9.98 -70.21 -9.08
C CYS A 1120 -11.46 -70.14 -9.49
N ALA A 1121 -11.97 -68.95 -9.85
CA ALA A 1121 -13.33 -68.75 -10.37
C ALA A 1121 -13.42 -69.06 -11.88
N LEU A 1122 -12.29 -69.03 -12.59
CA LEU A 1122 -12.19 -69.28 -14.03
C LEU A 1122 -12.42 -70.74 -14.44
N LEU A 1123 -12.30 -71.70 -13.50
CA LEU A 1123 -12.54 -73.12 -13.77
C LEU A 1123 -14.03 -73.50 -13.89
N VAL A 1124 -14.94 -72.67 -13.38
CA VAL A 1124 -16.41 -72.91 -13.45
C VAL A 1124 -17.09 -72.01 -14.49
N ALA A 1125 -16.46 -70.88 -14.84
CA ALA A 1125 -17.07 -69.86 -15.70
C ALA A 1125 -17.14 -70.27 -17.19
N ASN A 1126 -16.17 -71.05 -17.69
CA ASN A 1126 -16.00 -71.23 -19.13
C ASN A 1126 -17.01 -72.19 -19.79
N GLU A 1127 -17.65 -73.12 -19.06
CA GLU A 1127 -18.60 -74.06 -19.67
C GLU A 1127 -20.09 -73.63 -19.54
N VAL A 1128 -20.43 -72.77 -18.57
CA VAL A 1128 -21.80 -72.25 -18.40
C VAL A 1128 -22.04 -70.97 -19.23
N HIS A 1129 -20.95 -70.28 -19.60
CA HIS A 1129 -21.01 -68.97 -20.25
C HIS A 1129 -21.60 -69.01 -21.68
N ASP A 1130 -21.13 -69.92 -22.52
CA ASP A 1130 -21.58 -70.02 -23.93
C ASP A 1130 -23.08 -70.33 -24.02
N VAL A 1131 -23.58 -71.18 -23.13
CA VAL A 1131 -25.01 -71.58 -23.08
C VAL A 1131 -25.92 -70.42 -22.62
N HIS A 1132 -25.46 -69.59 -21.68
CA HIS A 1132 -26.22 -68.42 -21.22
C HIS A 1132 -26.30 -67.33 -22.29
N LEU A 1133 -25.20 -67.12 -23.02
CA LEU A 1133 -25.10 -66.10 -24.08
C LEU A 1133 -26.02 -66.42 -25.28
N ASP A 1134 -26.09 -67.69 -25.69
CA ASP A 1134 -26.93 -68.13 -26.80
C ASP A 1134 -28.44 -68.06 -26.47
N VAL A 1135 -28.83 -68.34 -25.22
CA VAL A 1135 -30.21 -68.20 -24.75
C VAL A 1135 -30.64 -66.73 -24.68
N GLN A 1136 -29.75 -65.84 -24.22
CA GLN A 1136 -29.96 -64.38 -24.16
C GLN A 1136 -30.10 -63.76 -25.57
N ARG A 1137 -29.22 -64.14 -26.51
CA ARG A 1137 -29.30 -63.70 -27.93
C ARG A 1137 -30.60 -64.14 -28.61
N MET A 1138 -31.06 -65.38 -28.36
CA MET A 1138 -32.35 -65.83 -28.90
C MET A 1138 -33.55 -65.07 -28.27
N ARG A 1139 -33.48 -64.72 -26.98
CA ARG A 1139 -34.55 -63.99 -26.28
C ARG A 1139 -34.74 -62.55 -26.80
N THR A 1140 -33.64 -61.84 -27.06
CA THR A 1140 -33.67 -60.48 -27.62
C THR A 1140 -34.13 -60.46 -29.08
N LEU A 1141 -33.73 -61.46 -29.89
CA LEU A 1141 -34.21 -61.62 -31.26
C LEU A 1141 -35.72 -61.91 -31.34
N VAL A 1142 -36.26 -62.79 -30.47
CA VAL A 1142 -37.70 -63.10 -30.43
C VAL A 1142 -38.52 -61.90 -29.94
N SER A 1143 -38.05 -61.19 -28.91
CA SER A 1143 -38.74 -59.99 -28.38
C SER A 1143 -38.81 -58.86 -29.41
N ARG A 1144 -37.73 -58.59 -30.15
CA ARG A 1144 -37.68 -57.51 -31.16
C ARG A 1144 -38.58 -57.78 -32.37
N HIS A 1145 -38.75 -59.04 -32.78
CA HIS A 1145 -39.70 -59.41 -33.84
C HIS A 1145 -41.15 -59.54 -33.37
N SER A 1146 -41.40 -59.80 -32.07
CA SER A 1146 -42.76 -59.84 -31.51
C SER A 1146 -43.45 -58.47 -31.52
N GLY A 1147 -42.68 -57.39 -31.33
CA GLY A 1147 -43.17 -56.01 -31.33
C GLY A 1147 -43.54 -55.45 -32.71
N GLN A 1148 -43.18 -56.14 -33.80
CA GLN A 1148 -43.45 -55.70 -35.18
C GLN A 1148 -44.59 -56.48 -35.88
N LEU A 1149 -45.18 -57.49 -35.23
CA LEU A 1149 -46.24 -58.33 -35.83
C LEU A 1149 -47.64 -57.77 -35.53
N LYS A 1150 -48.41 -57.52 -36.59
CA LYS A 1150 -49.81 -57.04 -36.51
C LYS A 1150 -50.78 -58.17 -36.12
N PRO A 1151 -51.97 -57.86 -35.55
CA PRO A 1151 -52.85 -58.82 -34.86
C PRO A 1151 -53.45 -59.95 -35.72
N GLU A 1152 -53.33 -59.88 -37.05
CA GLU A 1152 -53.93 -60.85 -37.97
C GLU A 1152 -53.11 -62.15 -38.14
N ASP A 1153 -51.85 -62.17 -37.68
CA ASP A 1153 -50.97 -63.36 -37.70
C ASP A 1153 -51.04 -64.19 -36.40
N GLY A 1154 -52.25 -64.40 -35.88
CA GLY A 1154 -52.48 -65.04 -34.57
C GLY A 1154 -51.83 -66.42 -34.39
N GLY A 1155 -51.61 -67.17 -35.47
CA GLY A 1155 -50.90 -68.46 -35.43
C GLY A 1155 -49.38 -68.34 -35.27
N ARG A 1156 -48.77 -67.26 -35.75
CA ARG A 1156 -47.32 -67.01 -35.72
C ARG A 1156 -46.90 -66.39 -34.38
N LEU A 1157 -47.73 -65.49 -33.87
CA LEU A 1157 -47.55 -64.89 -32.54
C LEU A 1157 -47.66 -65.93 -31.42
N ARG A 1158 -48.60 -66.89 -31.54
CA ARG A 1158 -48.77 -67.96 -30.54
C ARG A 1158 -47.56 -68.90 -30.46
N ARG A 1159 -46.93 -69.21 -31.60
CA ARG A 1159 -45.70 -70.03 -31.64
C ARG A 1159 -44.47 -69.29 -31.10
N MET A 1160 -44.39 -67.98 -31.33
CA MET A 1160 -43.33 -67.14 -30.76
C MET A 1160 -43.49 -66.99 -29.24
N LEU A 1161 -44.71 -66.84 -28.73
CA LEU A 1161 -44.98 -66.80 -27.28
C LEU A 1161 -44.74 -68.15 -26.59
N GLU A 1162 -45.04 -69.27 -27.25
CA GLU A 1162 -44.65 -70.61 -26.76
C GLU A 1162 -43.13 -70.81 -26.73
N MET A 1163 -42.40 -70.30 -27.74
CA MET A 1163 -40.93 -70.30 -27.73
C MET A 1163 -40.37 -69.42 -26.62
N GLN A 1164 -40.98 -68.25 -26.39
CA GLN A 1164 -40.60 -67.35 -25.30
C GLN A 1164 -40.76 -68.04 -23.93
N SER A 1165 -41.89 -68.72 -23.72
CA SER A 1165 -42.14 -69.50 -22.50
C SER A 1165 -41.15 -70.66 -22.29
N LYS A 1166 -40.75 -71.36 -23.37
CA LYS A 1166 -39.72 -72.42 -23.29
C LYS A 1166 -38.32 -71.87 -23.04
N LEU A 1167 -37.96 -70.73 -23.63
CA LEU A 1167 -36.70 -70.01 -23.38
C LEU A 1167 -36.64 -69.48 -21.93
N ASP A 1168 -37.75 -68.96 -21.41
CA ASP A 1168 -37.84 -68.49 -20.02
C ASP A 1168 -37.71 -69.65 -19.01
N SER A 1169 -38.23 -70.82 -19.37
CA SER A 1169 -38.08 -72.05 -18.57
C SER A 1169 -36.63 -72.57 -18.54
N LEU A 1170 -35.91 -72.47 -19.67
CA LEU A 1170 -34.49 -72.80 -19.80
C LEU A 1170 -33.59 -71.80 -19.05
N ALA A 1171 -33.93 -70.50 -19.11
CA ALA A 1171 -33.22 -69.46 -18.37
C ALA A 1171 -33.36 -69.62 -16.84
N ASN A 1172 -34.52 -70.07 -16.35
CA ASN A 1172 -34.74 -70.35 -14.93
C ASN A 1172 -33.97 -71.59 -14.42
N LEU A 1173 -33.68 -72.58 -15.27
CA LEU A 1173 -32.83 -73.72 -14.92
C LEU A 1173 -31.36 -73.32 -14.79
N THR A 1174 -30.85 -72.46 -15.68
CA THR A 1174 -29.50 -71.89 -15.56
C THR A 1174 -29.36 -70.85 -14.45
N GLY A 1175 -30.48 -70.29 -13.97
CA GLY A 1175 -30.52 -69.24 -12.94
C GLY A 1175 -30.67 -69.73 -11.50
N ASN A 1176 -31.16 -70.96 -11.27
CA ASN A 1176 -31.46 -71.47 -9.92
C ASN A 1176 -30.46 -72.53 -9.38
N SER A 1177 -29.54 -73.06 -10.18
CA SER A 1177 -28.49 -74.00 -9.71
C SER A 1177 -27.09 -73.39 -9.61
N VAL A 1178 -26.91 -72.12 -9.97
CA VAL A 1178 -25.69 -71.35 -9.68
C VAL A 1178 -26.09 -70.26 -8.70
N PRO A 1179 -25.63 -70.28 -7.44
CA PRO A 1179 -25.97 -69.23 -6.49
C PRO A 1179 -25.52 -67.88 -7.06
N ARG A 1180 -26.44 -66.91 -7.10
CA ARG A 1180 -26.13 -65.49 -7.28
C ARG A 1180 -25.07 -65.09 -6.25
N PHE A 1181 -23.80 -65.16 -6.60
CA PHE A 1181 -22.74 -64.53 -5.84
C PHE A 1181 -22.85 -63.01 -6.05
N LYS A 1182 -23.70 -62.38 -5.23
CA LYS A 1182 -23.69 -60.93 -5.06
C LYS A 1182 -22.31 -60.53 -4.53
N ALA A 1183 -21.50 -59.88 -5.35
CA ALA A 1183 -20.27 -59.18 -4.96
C ALA A 1183 -20.55 -57.92 -4.10
N GLN A 1184 -21.59 -57.93 -3.26
CA GLN A 1184 -21.93 -56.87 -2.31
C GLN A 1184 -21.77 -57.29 -0.84
N THR A 1185 -21.17 -58.46 -0.57
CA THR A 1185 -20.92 -58.92 0.82
C THR A 1185 -19.45 -59.26 1.09
N ILE A 1186 -18.52 -58.47 0.56
CA ILE A 1186 -17.16 -58.37 1.15
C ILE A 1186 -16.75 -56.89 1.18
N THR A 1187 -17.61 -56.06 1.77
CA THR A 1187 -17.26 -54.71 2.26
C THR A 1187 -17.77 -54.59 3.68
N LYS A 1188 -16.82 -54.63 4.63
CA LYS A 1188 -16.90 -54.34 6.07
C LYS A 1188 -18.03 -55.03 6.88
N HIS A 1189 -17.58 -55.87 7.82
CA HIS A 1189 -18.33 -56.46 8.94
C HIS A 1189 -19.26 -57.64 8.63
N THR A 1190 -18.70 -58.80 8.28
CA THR A 1190 -19.06 -60.11 8.87
C THR A 1190 -18.10 -61.20 8.37
N LEU A 1191 -16.88 -61.19 8.91
CA LEU A 1191 -16.05 -62.36 9.22
C LEU A 1191 -15.00 -61.90 10.25
N THR A 1192 -15.48 -61.25 11.30
CA THR A 1192 -14.92 -61.47 12.62
C THR A 1192 -15.92 -62.40 13.29
N ASP A 1193 -15.60 -63.69 13.33
CA ASP A 1193 -15.94 -64.47 14.51
C ASP A 1193 -14.80 -65.43 14.81
N ASP A 1194 -14.43 -65.43 16.08
CA ASP A 1194 -13.25 -66.02 16.67
C ASP A 1194 -13.23 -67.55 16.56
N ARG A 1195 -12.03 -68.15 16.51
CA ARG A 1195 -11.45 -68.96 17.62
C ARG A 1195 -10.25 -69.84 17.19
N VAL A 1196 -9.07 -69.57 17.80
CA VAL A 1196 -8.32 -70.42 18.78
C VAL A 1196 -7.35 -71.43 18.12
N CYS A 1197 -6.04 -71.37 18.38
CA CYS A 1197 -5.40 -71.95 19.57
C CYS A 1197 -4.29 -71.08 20.23
N PRO A 1198 -3.97 -71.35 21.52
CA PRO A 1198 -3.59 -70.33 22.50
C PRO A 1198 -2.09 -70.09 22.67
N LEU A 1199 -1.77 -68.95 23.28
CA LEU A 1199 -0.49 -68.65 23.93
C LEU A 1199 -0.18 -69.68 25.04
N SER A 1200 0.96 -70.37 24.93
CA SER A 1200 1.73 -70.76 26.13
C SER A 1200 3.23 -70.84 25.84
N LEU A 1201 4.00 -70.48 26.87
CA LEU A 1201 5.45 -70.36 27.00
C LEU A 1201 6.32 -71.42 26.27
N SER A 1202 7.56 -70.98 26.01
CA SER A 1202 8.79 -71.75 25.79
C SER A 1202 9.14 -72.15 24.34
N CYS A 1203 10.44 -72.13 24.06
CA CYS A 1203 11.07 -72.15 22.75
C CYS A 1203 10.87 -73.46 21.94
N LEU A 1204 11.01 -73.32 20.60
CA LEU A 1204 11.39 -74.28 19.55
C LEU A 1204 10.34 -75.28 18.97
N ASP A 1205 10.18 -75.16 17.65
CA ASP A 1205 9.85 -76.14 16.58
C ASP A 1205 8.67 -77.13 16.75
N ASP A 1206 7.56 -76.91 16.01
CA ASP A 1206 6.98 -77.94 15.12
C ASP A 1206 5.88 -77.42 14.14
N ASP A 1207 5.73 -78.15 13.03
CA ASP A 1207 5.12 -77.80 11.73
C ASP A 1207 3.60 -78.09 11.58
N CYS A 1208 2.93 -77.37 10.67
CA CYS A 1208 1.48 -77.35 10.38
C CYS A 1208 0.93 -78.64 9.71
N SER A 1209 1.77 -79.67 9.59
CA SER A 1209 1.58 -80.82 8.70
C SER A 1209 0.79 -82.00 9.29
N LYS A 1210 0.12 -81.84 10.45
CA LYS A 1210 -0.62 -82.94 11.12
C LYS A 1210 -2.07 -82.64 11.55
N SER A 1211 -2.73 -81.61 11.00
CA SER A 1211 -4.16 -81.33 11.23
C SER A 1211 -5.04 -81.88 10.09
N GLU A 1212 -6.12 -82.60 10.41
CA GLU A 1212 -7.07 -83.19 9.44
C GLU A 1212 -7.96 -82.17 8.70
N CYS A 1213 -7.99 -80.89 9.11
CA CYS A 1213 -8.69 -79.83 8.39
C CYS A 1213 -7.86 -78.53 8.41
N GLY A 1214 -7.36 -78.10 7.24
CA GLY A 1214 -6.62 -76.83 7.07
C GLY A 1214 -7.46 -75.76 6.37
N GLY A 1215 -7.56 -74.57 6.97
CA GLY A 1215 -8.24 -73.42 6.37
C GLY A 1215 -7.49 -72.82 5.18
N ALA A 1216 -8.07 -71.82 4.52
CA ALA A 1216 -7.64 -71.20 3.24
C ALA A 1216 -6.21 -70.59 3.21
N LEU A 1217 -5.42 -70.75 4.28
CA LEU A 1217 -4.05 -70.25 4.41
C LEU A 1217 -3.02 -71.35 4.71
N CYS A 1218 -3.36 -72.64 4.63
CA CYS A 1218 -2.39 -73.73 4.81
C CYS A 1218 -1.50 -73.92 3.56
N PRO A 1219 -0.17 -73.79 3.69
CA PRO A 1219 0.79 -74.17 2.65
C PRO A 1219 1.29 -75.60 2.86
N ASP A 1220 1.62 -76.29 1.77
CA ASP A 1220 2.30 -77.58 1.84
C ASP A 1220 3.80 -77.44 2.17
N ARG A 1221 4.49 -78.57 2.31
CA ARG A 1221 5.95 -78.66 2.63
C ARG A 1221 6.88 -78.04 1.58
N PHE A 1222 6.36 -77.55 0.46
CA PHE A 1222 7.10 -76.79 -0.55
C PHE A 1222 6.69 -75.31 -0.59
N GLY A 1223 5.81 -74.86 0.30
CA GLY A 1223 5.40 -73.47 0.43
C GLY A 1223 4.26 -73.05 -0.52
N GLU A 1224 3.66 -74.00 -1.24
CA GLU A 1224 2.53 -73.74 -2.13
C GLU A 1224 1.20 -73.88 -1.40
N ARG A 1225 0.25 -72.96 -1.63
CA ARG A 1225 -1.05 -72.95 -0.96
C ARG A 1225 -1.96 -74.02 -1.57
N ALA A 1226 -2.35 -75.03 -0.80
CA ALA A 1226 -3.21 -76.11 -1.26
C ALA A 1226 -4.66 -75.92 -0.77
N CYS A 1227 -5.59 -75.70 -1.70
CA CYS A 1227 -7.02 -75.72 -1.39
C CYS A 1227 -7.49 -77.17 -1.25
N GLY A 1228 -7.74 -77.62 -0.01
CA GLY A 1228 -8.59 -78.74 0.41
C GLY A 1228 -8.59 -80.05 -0.40
N GLY A 1229 -8.26 -81.17 0.27
CA GLY A 1229 -8.35 -82.53 -0.29
C GLY A 1229 -9.79 -83.08 -0.40
N PRO A 1230 -9.96 -84.27 -1.03
CA PRO A 1230 -11.24 -84.86 -1.44
C PRO A 1230 -12.21 -85.25 -0.29
N THR A 1231 -11.83 -85.02 0.96
CA THR A 1231 -12.66 -85.27 2.15
C THR A 1231 -13.13 -83.98 2.84
N CYS A 1232 -12.89 -82.81 2.24
CA CYS A 1232 -13.35 -81.51 2.75
C CYS A 1232 -14.63 -81.04 2.04
N ASP A 1233 -15.59 -80.51 2.80
CA ASP A 1233 -16.82 -79.86 2.30
C ASP A 1233 -16.55 -78.45 1.71
N GLY A 1234 -15.57 -78.36 0.81
CA GLY A 1234 -15.12 -77.12 0.16
C GLY A 1234 -15.69 -76.92 -1.25
N SER A 1235 -15.17 -75.94 -1.99
CA SER A 1235 -15.68 -75.49 -3.30
C SER A 1235 -15.48 -76.47 -4.48
N VAL A 1236 -14.66 -77.52 -4.34
CA VAL A 1236 -14.27 -78.45 -5.43
C VAL A 1236 -15.31 -79.54 -5.75
N PRO A 1237 -15.98 -80.19 -4.77
CA PRO A 1237 -17.09 -81.11 -5.06
C PRO A 1237 -18.34 -80.37 -5.62
N ILE A 1238 -18.51 -79.09 -5.28
CA ILE A 1238 -19.62 -78.25 -5.75
C ILE A 1238 -19.42 -77.90 -7.24
N SER A 1239 -18.18 -77.66 -7.67
CA SER A 1239 -17.87 -77.41 -9.08
C SER A 1239 -18.04 -78.67 -9.93
N GLN A 1240 -17.64 -79.86 -9.47
CA GLN A 1240 -17.84 -81.12 -10.21
C GLN A 1240 -19.32 -81.46 -10.43
N ASN A 1241 -20.18 -81.21 -9.44
CA ASN A 1241 -21.63 -81.43 -9.57
C ASN A 1241 -22.30 -80.40 -10.51
N ALA A 1242 -21.75 -79.18 -10.61
CA ALA A 1242 -22.25 -78.14 -11.51
C ALA A 1242 -21.88 -78.42 -12.99
N THR A 1243 -20.70 -79.01 -13.25
CA THR A 1243 -20.25 -79.41 -14.59
C THR A 1243 -21.15 -80.52 -15.18
N GLU A 1244 -21.54 -81.51 -14.36
CA GLU A 1244 -22.41 -82.62 -14.79
C GLU A 1244 -23.83 -82.15 -15.16
N ILE A 1245 -24.32 -81.08 -14.52
CA ILE A 1245 -25.63 -80.46 -14.81
C ILE A 1245 -25.56 -79.59 -16.09
N ALA A 1246 -24.43 -78.93 -16.34
CA ALA A 1246 -24.22 -78.10 -17.53
C ALA A 1246 -24.19 -78.95 -18.82
N GLU A 1247 -23.49 -80.10 -18.82
CA GLU A 1247 -23.45 -81.02 -19.97
C GLU A 1247 -24.84 -81.58 -20.36
N GLN A 1248 -25.75 -81.76 -19.39
CA GLN A 1248 -27.13 -82.18 -19.66
C GLN A 1248 -28.00 -81.08 -20.31
N GLY A 1249 -27.67 -79.80 -20.08
CA GLY A 1249 -28.36 -78.63 -20.65
C GLY A 1249 -27.99 -78.36 -22.10
N THR A 1250 -26.71 -78.48 -22.44
CA THR A 1250 -26.17 -78.23 -23.79
C THR A 1250 -26.74 -79.20 -24.82
N ASN A 1251 -26.92 -80.47 -24.45
CA ASN A 1251 -27.54 -81.48 -25.31
C ASN A 1251 -29.02 -81.19 -25.64
N LYS A 1252 -29.78 -80.52 -24.75
CA LYS A 1252 -31.17 -80.12 -25.02
C LYS A 1252 -31.28 -78.92 -25.95
N ILE A 1253 -30.32 -77.99 -25.90
CA ILE A 1253 -30.28 -76.78 -26.75
C ILE A 1253 -29.90 -77.14 -28.20
N PHE A 1254 -28.98 -78.08 -28.40
CA PHE A 1254 -28.60 -78.57 -29.73
C PHE A 1254 -29.81 -79.17 -30.49
N ILE A 1255 -30.67 -79.90 -29.78
CA ILE A 1255 -31.92 -80.48 -30.33
C ILE A 1255 -32.94 -79.37 -30.68
N LEU A 1256 -33.01 -78.28 -29.92
CA LEU A 1256 -33.88 -77.12 -30.21
C LEU A 1256 -33.41 -76.32 -31.43
N MET A 1257 -32.09 -76.16 -31.62
CA MET A 1257 -31.49 -75.45 -32.77
C MET A 1257 -31.68 -76.21 -34.09
N SER A 1258 -31.59 -77.54 -34.08
CA SER A 1258 -31.82 -78.36 -35.28
C SER A 1258 -33.28 -78.22 -35.77
N ASN A 1259 -34.25 -78.16 -34.86
CA ASN A 1259 -35.67 -77.95 -35.19
C ASN A 1259 -35.96 -76.53 -35.75
N LEU A 1260 -35.14 -75.53 -35.38
CA LEU A 1260 -35.28 -74.14 -35.85
C LEU A 1260 -34.71 -73.96 -37.27
N LEU A 1261 -33.62 -74.65 -37.59
CA LEU A 1261 -33.01 -74.73 -38.92
C LEU A 1261 -33.95 -75.34 -39.97
N GLU A 1262 -34.73 -76.36 -39.61
CA GLU A 1262 -35.76 -76.92 -40.49
C GLU A 1262 -36.89 -75.93 -40.81
N SER A 1263 -37.22 -75.03 -39.88
CA SER A 1263 -38.24 -74.00 -40.11
C SER A 1263 -37.77 -72.86 -41.04
N LYS A 1264 -36.45 -72.64 -41.12
CA LYS A 1264 -35.79 -71.59 -41.93
C LYS A 1264 -35.81 -71.89 -43.44
N MET A 1265 -35.84 -73.17 -43.84
CA MET A 1265 -35.84 -73.57 -45.26
C MET A 1265 -37.16 -73.27 -46.02
N LYS A 1266 -38.19 -72.72 -45.35
CA LYS A 1266 -39.51 -72.47 -45.96
C LYS A 1266 -39.85 -71.01 -46.28
N ALA A 1267 -39.00 -70.02 -45.96
CA ALA A 1267 -39.30 -68.60 -46.18
C ALA A 1267 -38.17 -67.86 -46.94
N ARG A 1268 -38.27 -67.75 -48.27
CA ARG A 1268 -37.31 -67.06 -49.16
C ARG A 1268 -37.57 -65.55 -49.26
N SER A 1269 -36.58 -64.71 -48.95
CA SER A 1269 -36.40 -63.37 -49.57
C SER A 1269 -34.95 -62.86 -49.36
N PRO A 1270 -34.32 -62.15 -50.34
CA PRO A 1270 -32.86 -62.09 -50.48
C PRO A 1270 -32.23 -60.74 -50.08
N THR A 1271 -32.56 -60.18 -48.93
CA THR A 1271 -31.90 -58.94 -48.42
C THR A 1271 -30.84 -59.21 -47.35
N LEU A 1272 -30.54 -60.48 -47.06
CA LEU A 1272 -29.48 -60.89 -46.13
C LEU A 1272 -28.43 -61.69 -46.89
N LEU A 1273 -27.40 -61.01 -47.39
CA LEU A 1273 -26.17 -61.69 -47.81
C LEU A 1273 -24.89 -60.98 -47.35
N ILE A 1274 -24.96 -59.99 -46.45
CA ILE A 1274 -23.76 -59.23 -46.03
C ILE A 1274 -23.53 -59.20 -44.50
N LEU A 1275 -24.40 -59.81 -43.69
CA LEU A 1275 -24.15 -59.92 -42.24
C LEU A 1275 -24.35 -61.35 -41.74
N PHE A 1276 -23.58 -62.26 -42.34
CA PHE A 1276 -23.22 -63.56 -41.76
C PHE A 1276 -21.73 -63.78 -41.93
#